data_AF-A0A5B2VNL7-F1
#
_entry.id   AF-A0A5B2VNL7-F1
#
_cell.length_a   1.000
_cell.length_b   1.000
_cell.length_c   1.000
_cell.angle_alpha   90.00
_cell.angle_beta   90.00
_cell.angle_gamma   90.00
#
_symmetry.space_group_name_H-M   'P 1'
#
loop_
_entity.id
_entity.type
_entity.pdbx_description
1 polymer ?
#
loop_
_entity_poly.entity_id
_entity_poly.type
_entity_poly.pdbx_seq_one_letter_code
_entity_poly.pdbx_strand_id
1 'polypeptide(L)'
;MSLAKNAPCHCGSGKKYKRCHYEADLKRPIKSQQAFSDDPLLAKLSNGNSQDLLATLGALQLNAANHGKNIRMEQLALHALRSHRENDQRAPISFERLKYVVENYTEDRYLEDPPVSLFTENVSFLQGNHTVLPGIGSAHTELLNALLRAIMGGWNKLPQAFIKAVCPAVDLMLFISDTIAKRAGLQRYQSALQTEDYFLQAPPKDVLDIYKEAVSISDTELAAKCQQLGISSNVLDHFTVNFTDPRIVEDRPEPILVEQPLVRTSTGIICLTPTTIVTALVKFIFTSAETMGAKENLSSILSEDFARQVDYAMFNMSHQRLKLPIQPLEDTSLVVERLYFFDTNKFSYVCVINGEAGTGQPEEMTDLSDTLAQRGQQVKDALQKIDTTEPYQLLTLFVTPEVDKEMYFSMPKSTGNDRSLHLKSAELEAIAYHQDSERLTLWKFAGSYGDAHEKTFLFSAGGIMDAFAIYLENEGSILPTDEDLNNGGTMMVAVGSSNDLQQQGKKERDEHSISRWEKDIIGYAVVRRFRQDYPIYIEHEISPTYRIVLEIFDVPVWAVNNQKERATGHTWAHDVCEAVLFWLYKMKDVLRSWIGAIQLPTIEIDVQVDPKVADLCRLDKEPDLSEREIKVAVTMRGIQIIVPAGIFTLIQRSDNSADKSLIRAVLNGLRQLPVTGNQDVIPSEEVISELADQYLQPAHAKMLLLRDVTQHPKTDPRGLPSMRYLQDYDIAWVLDRIVGWLPAGTVVPKNIETREEKTALLAKVVDSLLRQTAKEIAQYNAHELVPYLIAHYERAIQHRESRDFYLPARIACFSTFENEKAKLSDQEQLLVPTALSYRVLIEFVAAVPPTGNKKPNFDDIDRLLAMVDQSITWGMVSDTIHKGFADPQMGLLPSGRLGMDKTFDKEFIHQYRTIKVEAELFKIQSKFEKMYLYERGKKGIYTAENKEVDDAFIAEYGLSLNAFSTVIGTMVDIGFSDGAAFLALPEKDLLSHIAERAPEIKAEEVIAALDLLSLRQRPGLGKPPTGYLNKEVFPWGYNRPLSYLRRPLVRLDAEKDSIYYFGLRHLLDATDNLLKLMSVGKLDGKSNLMKTFMGKVNTQRGKDFRIAVRDWFLGNTTFEVISYEVKIKPGGHLEADKDYGDIDLLVVDHDQKIIYPLECKAIYGARNIHEMKQEMDEYLGKEGRTAESRIDRHIARHQWLQNNYQQLADHLKITGNYKIVSVIITAEAIPLALLKEKEIPLPIISLLQLRHRGLDVLRQHE
;
A
#
# COMPACT_ATOMS: atom_id res chain seq x y z
N MET A 1 -24.90 36.47 14.80
CA MET A 1 -25.77 35.81 15.81
C MET A 1 -27.15 36.48 15.83
N SER A 2 -28.22 35.79 15.47
CA SER A 2 -29.60 36.32 15.58
C SER A 2 -30.26 35.85 16.89
N LEU A 3 -30.93 36.77 17.60
CA LEU A 3 -31.63 36.46 18.84
C LEU A 3 -32.82 35.52 18.57
N ALA A 4 -32.95 34.46 19.36
CA ALA A 4 -34.05 33.50 19.25
C ALA A 4 -35.41 34.20 19.35
N LYS A 5 -36.34 33.88 18.42
CA LYS A 5 -37.65 34.56 18.27
C LYS A 5 -38.49 34.66 19.56
N ASN A 6 -38.31 33.73 20.50
CA ASN A 6 -39.05 33.69 21.76
C ASN A 6 -38.35 34.36 22.95
N ALA A 7 -37.12 34.86 22.78
CA ALA A 7 -36.38 35.57 23.82
C ALA A 7 -37.01 36.94 24.14
N PRO A 8 -36.80 37.50 25.35
CA PRO A 8 -37.19 38.87 25.68
C PRO A 8 -36.55 39.85 24.71
N CYS A 9 -37.30 40.86 24.27
CA CYS A 9 -36.78 41.85 23.33
C CYS A 9 -35.73 42.73 24.02
N HIS A 10 -34.59 42.94 23.34
CA HIS A 10 -33.44 43.69 23.86
C HIS A 10 -33.73 45.18 24.12
N CYS A 11 -34.85 45.73 23.64
CA CYS A 11 -35.27 47.10 23.90
C CYS A 11 -35.85 47.33 25.32
N GLY A 12 -35.93 46.29 26.16
CA GLY A 12 -36.45 46.40 27.53
C GLY A 12 -37.97 46.51 27.63
N SER A 13 -38.72 46.26 26.56
CA SER A 13 -40.19 46.39 26.53
C SER A 13 -40.97 45.30 27.29
N GLY A 14 -40.29 44.28 27.80
CA GLY A 14 -40.91 43.11 28.44
C GLY A 14 -41.65 42.16 27.49
N LYS A 15 -41.72 42.45 26.18
CA LYS A 15 -42.35 41.60 25.16
C LYS A 15 -41.34 40.64 24.52
N LYS A 16 -41.80 39.48 24.03
CA LYS A 16 -40.96 38.55 23.24
C LYS A 16 -40.49 39.21 21.93
N TYR A 17 -39.25 38.96 21.51
CA TYR A 17 -38.61 39.56 20.34
C TYR A 17 -39.47 39.47 19.06
N LYS A 18 -40.08 38.29 18.81
CA LYS A 18 -41.01 38.09 17.67
C LYS A 18 -42.23 39.01 17.63
N ARG A 19 -42.65 39.56 18.77
CA ARG A 19 -43.82 40.45 18.90
C ARG A 19 -43.44 41.91 19.17
N CYS A 20 -42.14 42.24 19.07
CA CYS A 20 -41.65 43.58 19.34
C CYS A 20 -40.84 44.13 18.16
N HIS A 21 -39.65 43.60 17.91
CA HIS A 21 -38.74 44.14 16.89
C HIS A 21 -38.49 43.19 15.72
N TYR A 22 -38.95 41.94 15.77
CA TYR A 22 -38.67 40.96 14.72
C TYR A 22 -39.14 41.35 13.31
N GLU A 23 -40.35 41.90 13.14
CA GLU A 23 -40.79 42.39 11.82
C GLU A 23 -40.10 43.69 11.41
N ALA A 24 -39.70 44.54 12.35
CA ALA A 24 -38.98 45.77 12.08
C ALA A 24 -37.51 45.49 11.71
N ASP A 25 -36.89 44.48 12.31
CA ASP A 25 -35.54 44.02 11.99
C ASP A 25 -35.50 43.19 10.70
N LEU A 26 -36.59 42.51 10.33
CA LEU A 26 -36.76 41.88 9.01
C LEU A 26 -36.99 42.89 7.88
N LYS A 27 -37.59 44.05 8.18
CA LYS A 27 -37.85 45.13 7.23
C LYS A 27 -36.82 46.26 7.28
N ARG A 28 -35.80 46.15 8.15
CA ARG A 28 -34.63 47.01 8.03
C ARG A 28 -34.03 46.70 6.67
N PRO A 29 -33.88 47.69 5.77
CA PRO A 29 -33.05 47.48 4.61
C PRO A 29 -31.70 47.01 5.16
N ILE A 30 -31.19 45.90 4.63
CA ILE A 30 -29.76 45.61 4.73
C ILE A 30 -29.12 46.93 4.38
N LYS A 31 -28.41 47.55 5.34
CA LYS A 31 -27.65 48.76 5.04
C LYS A 31 -26.84 48.39 3.81
N SER A 32 -27.13 49.05 2.68
CA SER A 32 -26.18 49.10 1.58
C SER A 32 -24.84 49.42 2.23
N GLN A 33 -23.84 48.55 2.08
CA GLN A 33 -22.49 48.76 2.58
C GLN A 33 -22.12 50.22 2.28
N GLN A 34 -22.11 51.04 3.33
CA GLN A 34 -21.71 52.43 3.22
C GLN A 34 -20.23 52.40 2.81
N ALA A 35 -19.93 53.13 1.74
CA ALA A 35 -18.60 53.37 1.17
C ALA A 35 -17.41 52.80 1.97
N PHE A 36 -16.71 51.84 1.36
CA PHE A 36 -15.36 51.35 1.71
C PHE A 36 -14.27 52.44 1.85
N SER A 37 -14.62 53.74 1.81
CA SER A 37 -13.67 54.86 1.78
C SER A 37 -13.08 55.26 3.13
N ASP A 38 -13.58 54.74 4.25
CA ASP A 38 -13.27 55.26 5.60
C ASP A 38 -12.46 54.29 6.49
N ASP A 39 -11.99 53.13 6.00
CA ASP A 39 -11.09 52.27 6.78
C ASP A 39 -9.73 52.96 7.00
N PRO A 40 -9.34 53.29 8.26
CA PRO A 40 -8.08 53.92 8.59
C PRO A 40 -6.84 53.12 8.16
N LEU A 41 -6.98 51.79 7.99
CA LEU A 41 -5.91 50.89 7.54
C LEU A 41 -5.70 51.01 6.02
N LEU A 42 -6.77 50.92 5.23
CA LEU A 42 -6.73 51.03 3.76
C LEU A 42 -6.35 52.44 3.28
N ALA A 43 -6.75 53.49 4.00
CA ALA A 43 -6.31 54.86 3.74
C ALA A 43 -4.78 55.01 3.79
N LYS A 44 -4.07 54.12 4.51
CA LYS A 44 -2.61 54.13 4.56
C LYS A 44 -1.97 53.64 3.26
N LEU A 45 -2.66 52.90 2.40
CA LEU A 45 -2.16 52.45 1.09
C LEU A 45 -2.26 53.52 0.01
N SER A 46 -3.28 54.39 0.10
CA SER A 46 -3.61 55.40 -0.93
C SER A 46 -2.56 56.51 -1.14
N ASN A 47 -1.48 56.54 -0.35
CA ASN A 47 -0.38 57.51 -0.48
C ASN A 47 0.85 56.99 -1.25
N GLY A 48 0.91 55.70 -1.61
CA GLY A 48 2.01 55.11 -2.37
C GLY A 48 1.86 55.26 -3.88
N ASN A 49 2.97 55.04 -4.60
CA ASN A 49 2.97 54.91 -6.06
C ASN A 49 2.03 53.78 -6.51
N SER A 50 1.11 54.07 -7.44
CA SER A 50 0.09 53.12 -7.89
C SER A 50 0.67 51.88 -8.59
N GLN A 51 1.69 52.04 -9.43
CA GLN A 51 2.29 50.91 -10.16
C GLN A 51 3.05 50.00 -9.19
N ASP A 52 3.82 50.61 -8.27
CA ASP A 52 4.56 49.89 -7.23
C ASP A 52 3.61 49.11 -6.30
N LEU A 53 2.50 49.72 -5.91
CA LEU A 53 1.50 49.10 -5.03
C LEU A 53 0.80 47.92 -5.72
N LEU A 54 0.41 48.05 -6.99
CA LEU A 54 -0.20 46.96 -7.76
C LEU A 54 0.76 45.78 -7.92
N ALA A 55 2.03 46.04 -8.28
CA ALA A 55 3.05 44.99 -8.34
C ALA A 55 3.28 44.33 -6.97
N THR A 56 3.25 45.12 -5.89
CA THR A 56 3.41 44.61 -4.52
C THR A 56 2.27 43.66 -4.13
N LEU A 57 1.02 43.99 -4.46
CA LEU A 57 -0.14 43.14 -4.13
C LEU A 57 -0.19 41.86 -4.97
N GLY A 58 0.24 41.91 -6.25
CA GLY A 58 0.48 40.71 -7.04
C GLY A 58 1.59 39.84 -6.46
N ALA A 59 2.68 40.46 -6.01
CA ALA A 59 3.83 39.78 -5.41
C ALA A 59 3.49 39.06 -4.08
N LEU A 60 2.57 39.60 -3.27
CA LEU A 60 2.15 38.96 -2.02
C LEU A 60 1.48 37.59 -2.23
N GLN A 61 0.87 37.37 -3.39
CA GLN A 61 0.24 36.10 -3.75
C GLN A 61 1.25 35.01 -4.13
N LEU A 62 2.52 35.38 -4.35
CA LEU A 62 3.61 34.43 -4.59
C LEU A 62 4.25 33.91 -3.28
N ASN A 63 3.82 34.42 -2.13
CA ASN A 63 4.24 33.91 -0.83
C ASN A 63 3.36 32.72 -0.42
N ALA A 64 3.97 31.53 -0.27
CA ALA A 64 3.27 30.29 0.10
C ALA A 64 2.54 30.37 1.46
N ALA A 65 2.95 31.27 2.36
CA ALA A 65 2.24 31.52 3.63
C ALA A 65 0.90 32.25 3.46
N ASN A 66 0.65 32.83 2.27
CA ASN A 66 -0.60 33.51 1.93
C ASN A 66 -1.56 32.65 1.10
N HIS A 67 -1.24 31.38 0.85
CA HIS A 67 -2.15 30.45 0.17
C HIS A 67 -3.49 30.34 0.91
N GLY A 68 -4.60 30.43 0.17
CA GLY A 68 -5.95 30.44 0.74
C GLY A 68 -6.44 31.81 1.25
N LYS A 69 -5.60 32.85 1.24
CA LYS A 69 -5.94 34.21 1.72
C LYS A 69 -6.31 35.17 0.57
N ASN A 70 -6.86 34.60 -0.52
CA ASN A 70 -7.01 35.27 -1.81
C ASN A 70 -8.07 36.36 -1.80
N ILE A 71 -9.21 36.15 -1.13
CA ILE A 71 -10.29 37.13 -1.05
C ILE A 71 -9.78 38.45 -0.47
N ARG A 72 -9.01 38.38 0.63
CA ARG A 72 -8.42 39.57 1.24
C ARG A 72 -7.40 40.25 0.32
N MET A 73 -6.56 39.49 -0.37
CA MET A 73 -5.59 40.04 -1.33
C MET A 73 -6.28 40.70 -2.54
N GLU A 74 -7.38 40.13 -3.02
CA GLU A 74 -8.22 40.70 -4.08
C GLU A 74 -8.88 42.01 -3.65
N GLN A 75 -9.39 42.11 -2.41
CA GLN A 75 -9.94 43.35 -1.88
C GLN A 75 -8.88 44.46 -1.78
N LEU A 76 -7.67 44.11 -1.31
CA LEU A 76 -6.54 45.04 -1.30
C LEU A 76 -6.16 45.50 -2.72
N ALA A 77 -6.19 44.60 -3.70
CA ALA A 77 -5.91 44.89 -5.11
C ALA A 77 -6.97 45.80 -5.74
N LEU A 78 -8.26 45.57 -5.46
CA LEU A 78 -9.35 46.44 -5.87
C LEU A 78 -9.22 47.84 -5.27
N HIS A 79 -8.84 47.95 -4.00
CA HIS A 79 -8.57 49.25 -3.36
C HIS A 79 -7.41 50.00 -4.01
N ALA A 80 -6.34 49.28 -4.38
CA ALA A 80 -5.21 49.86 -5.12
C ALA A 80 -5.62 50.34 -6.52
N LEU A 81 -6.47 49.60 -7.23
CA LEU A 81 -7.04 50.02 -8.52
C LEU A 81 -7.92 51.28 -8.40
N ARG A 82 -8.78 51.36 -7.37
CA ARG A 82 -9.60 52.55 -7.09
C ARG A 82 -8.75 53.79 -6.78
N SER A 83 -7.56 53.59 -6.21
CA SER A 83 -6.60 54.64 -5.85
C SER A 83 -5.57 54.94 -6.96
N HIS A 84 -5.75 54.37 -8.16
CA HIS A 84 -4.83 54.51 -9.28
C HIS A 84 -4.76 55.96 -9.80
N ARG A 85 -3.55 56.39 -10.20
CA ARG A 85 -3.33 57.67 -10.90
C ARG A 85 -2.46 57.43 -12.12
N GLU A 86 -2.88 57.93 -13.28
CA GLU A 86 -2.04 57.94 -14.47
C GLU A 86 -0.79 58.81 -14.21
N ASN A 87 0.38 58.33 -14.65
CA ASN A 87 1.68 59.00 -14.48
C ASN A 87 2.02 59.36 -13.02
N ASP A 88 1.75 58.43 -12.10
CA ASP A 88 1.97 58.64 -10.68
C ASP A 88 3.44 58.90 -10.31
N GLN A 89 3.73 60.10 -9.79
CA GLN A 89 5.06 60.53 -9.33
C GLN A 89 5.25 60.35 -7.81
N ARG A 90 4.27 59.76 -7.09
CA ARG A 90 4.41 59.46 -5.66
C ARG A 90 5.55 58.46 -5.44
N ALA A 91 6.17 58.51 -4.25
CA ALA A 91 7.16 57.54 -3.84
C ALA A 91 6.50 56.17 -3.55
N PRO A 92 7.23 55.05 -3.72
CA PRO A 92 6.83 53.75 -3.21
C PRO A 92 6.46 53.79 -1.73
N ILE A 93 5.52 52.95 -1.31
CA ILE A 93 5.16 52.81 0.11
C ILE A 93 6.34 52.22 0.90
N SER A 94 6.58 52.68 2.13
CA SER A 94 7.65 52.09 2.95
C SER A 94 7.29 50.66 3.35
N PHE A 95 8.30 49.78 3.42
CA PHE A 95 8.09 48.37 3.74
C PHE A 95 7.42 48.17 5.11
N GLU A 96 7.80 48.94 6.14
CA GLU A 96 7.21 48.83 7.47
C GLU A 96 5.72 49.19 7.46
N ARG A 97 5.34 50.19 6.65
CA ARG A 97 3.94 50.62 6.51
C ARG A 97 3.12 49.62 5.72
N LEU A 98 3.67 49.07 4.63
CA LEU A 98 3.04 47.99 3.87
C LEU A 98 2.82 46.77 4.75
N LYS A 99 3.88 46.30 5.42
CA LYS A 99 3.85 45.14 6.31
C LYS A 99 2.78 45.31 7.39
N TYR A 100 2.74 46.48 8.03
CA TYR A 100 1.72 46.79 9.03
C TYR A 100 0.30 46.68 8.47
N VAL A 101 0.03 47.21 7.27
CA VAL A 101 -1.31 47.12 6.67
C VAL A 101 -1.66 45.68 6.32
N VAL A 102 -0.76 44.95 5.65
CA VAL A 102 -1.00 43.57 5.22
C VAL A 102 -1.27 42.66 6.42
N GLU A 103 -0.40 42.66 7.43
CA GLU A 103 -0.50 41.74 8.56
C GLU A 103 -1.68 42.03 9.49
N ASN A 104 -2.21 43.27 9.48
CA ASN A 104 -3.35 43.66 10.30
C ASN A 104 -4.68 43.70 9.53
N TYR A 105 -4.70 43.32 8.25
CA TYR A 105 -5.93 43.26 7.46
C TYR A 105 -6.70 41.96 7.72
N THR A 106 -7.82 42.08 8.44
CA THR A 106 -8.64 40.95 8.90
C THR A 106 -10.06 40.94 8.36
N GLU A 107 -10.44 41.93 7.56
CA GLU A 107 -11.78 41.97 6.94
C GLU A 107 -11.98 40.75 6.03
N ASP A 108 -13.21 40.26 5.92
CA ASP A 108 -13.60 39.13 5.06
C ASP A 108 -12.91 37.78 5.29
N ARG A 109 -12.10 37.65 6.35
CA ARG A 109 -11.45 36.38 6.73
C ARG A 109 -12.42 35.20 6.87
N TYR A 110 -13.66 35.45 7.28
CA TYR A 110 -14.67 34.41 7.46
C TYR A 110 -15.20 33.82 6.14
N LEU A 111 -14.83 34.41 4.99
CA LEU A 111 -15.14 33.92 3.65
C LEU A 111 -14.04 33.00 3.08
N GLU A 112 -12.90 32.88 3.77
CA GLU A 112 -11.74 32.09 3.31
C GLU A 112 -11.72 30.72 3.99
N ASP A 113 -12.02 29.67 3.23
CA ASP A 113 -11.85 28.28 3.65
C ASP A 113 -10.43 27.76 3.34
N PRO A 114 -9.93 26.75 4.08
CA PRO A 114 -8.66 26.10 3.76
C PRO A 114 -8.66 25.54 2.32
N PRO A 115 -7.67 25.90 1.49
CA PRO A 115 -7.65 25.48 0.09
C PRO A 115 -7.38 23.98 -0.04
N VAL A 116 -8.18 23.29 -0.86
CA VAL A 116 -7.95 21.88 -1.23
C VAL A 116 -6.74 21.78 -2.17
N SER A 117 -6.57 22.77 -3.06
CA SER A 117 -5.50 22.81 -4.06
C SER A 117 -4.13 23.06 -3.44
N LEU A 118 -3.07 22.54 -4.07
CA LEU A 118 -1.69 22.86 -3.69
C LEU A 118 -1.37 24.34 -3.94
N PHE A 119 -0.27 24.85 -3.38
CA PHE A 119 0.13 26.24 -3.60
C PHE A 119 0.47 26.50 -5.08
N THR A 120 1.06 25.51 -5.74
CA THR A 120 1.25 25.48 -7.18
C THR A 120 0.79 24.14 -7.75
N GLU A 121 0.33 24.15 -8.99
CA GLU A 121 -0.08 22.97 -9.73
C GLU A 121 0.44 23.03 -11.17
N ASN A 122 0.13 22.01 -11.98
CA ASN A 122 0.62 21.89 -13.34
C ASN A 122 -0.53 21.88 -14.35
N VAL A 123 -0.39 22.68 -15.41
CA VAL A 123 -1.25 22.63 -16.60
C VAL A 123 -0.39 22.19 -17.78
N SER A 124 -0.86 21.20 -18.53
CA SER A 124 -0.19 20.77 -19.76
C SER A 124 -0.91 21.26 -21.00
N PHE A 125 -0.16 21.85 -21.93
CA PHE A 125 -0.68 22.29 -23.22
C PHE A 125 0.37 22.14 -24.34
N LEU A 126 0.15 22.77 -25.49
CA LEU A 126 0.95 22.62 -26.72
C LEU A 126 2.47 22.77 -26.51
N GLN A 127 2.90 23.57 -25.52
CA GLN A 127 4.31 23.81 -25.20
C GLN A 127 4.85 22.95 -24.05
N GLY A 128 4.09 21.95 -23.58
CA GLY A 128 4.44 21.10 -22.45
C GLY A 128 3.82 21.60 -21.14
N ASN A 129 4.61 21.56 -20.06
CA ASN A 129 4.15 21.86 -18.70
C ASN A 129 4.27 23.36 -18.36
N HIS A 130 3.26 23.85 -17.64
CA HIS A 130 3.19 25.21 -17.14
C HIS A 130 2.84 25.20 -15.65
N THR A 131 3.69 25.82 -14.82
CA THR A 131 3.41 25.95 -13.38
C THR A 131 2.39 27.07 -13.17
N VAL A 132 1.27 26.74 -12.52
CA VAL A 132 0.18 27.68 -12.23
C VAL A 132 -0.08 27.81 -10.74
N LEU A 133 -0.68 28.93 -10.33
CA LEU A 133 -1.17 29.13 -8.96
C LEU A 133 -2.70 28.99 -8.98
N PRO A 134 -3.29 27.96 -8.36
CA PRO A 134 -4.73 27.69 -8.44
C PRO A 134 -5.58 28.60 -7.51
N GLY A 135 -4.96 29.24 -6.52
CA GLY A 135 -5.66 30.06 -5.54
C GLY A 135 -6.66 29.26 -4.68
N ILE A 136 -7.84 29.85 -4.45
CA ILE A 136 -8.96 29.23 -3.69
C ILE A 136 -9.93 28.43 -4.58
N GLY A 137 -9.72 28.41 -5.89
CA GLY A 137 -10.56 27.65 -6.81
C GLY A 137 -10.38 26.15 -6.59
N SER A 138 -11.40 25.47 -6.07
CA SER A 138 -11.38 24.00 -5.97
C SER A 138 -11.44 23.39 -7.37
N ALA A 139 -10.55 22.45 -7.66
CA ALA A 139 -10.48 21.66 -8.90
C ALA A 139 -10.45 22.41 -10.25
N HIS A 140 -10.13 23.72 -10.26
CA HIS A 140 -10.13 24.53 -11.49
C HIS A 140 -8.98 24.16 -12.44
N THR A 141 -7.84 23.72 -11.91
CA THR A 141 -6.70 23.27 -12.70
C THR A 141 -7.05 21.98 -13.46
N GLU A 142 -7.75 21.06 -12.81
CA GLU A 142 -8.25 19.81 -13.38
C GLU A 142 -9.26 20.09 -14.48
N LEU A 143 -10.22 20.99 -14.23
CA LEU A 143 -11.17 21.43 -15.23
C LEU A 143 -10.49 22.06 -16.45
N LEU A 144 -9.50 22.93 -16.23
CA LEU A 144 -8.72 23.51 -17.33
C LEU A 144 -7.99 22.42 -18.13
N ASN A 145 -7.29 21.50 -17.46
CA ASN A 145 -6.63 20.38 -18.15
C ASN A 145 -7.61 19.52 -18.95
N ALA A 146 -8.81 19.24 -18.41
CA ALA A 146 -9.86 18.50 -19.13
C ALA A 146 -10.37 19.27 -20.35
N LEU A 147 -10.62 20.58 -20.24
CA LEU A 147 -11.00 21.43 -21.36
C LEU A 147 -9.92 21.45 -22.44
N LEU A 148 -8.65 21.59 -22.07
CA LEU A 148 -7.55 21.62 -23.02
C LEU A 148 -7.38 20.28 -23.74
N ARG A 149 -7.48 19.15 -23.03
CA ARG A 149 -7.51 17.81 -23.64
C ARG A 149 -8.69 17.64 -24.60
N ALA A 150 -9.88 18.08 -24.20
CA ALA A 150 -11.08 18.04 -25.04
C ALA A 150 -10.91 18.88 -26.32
N ILE A 151 -10.36 20.09 -26.22
CA ILE A 151 -10.10 20.96 -27.37
C ILE A 151 -9.07 20.31 -28.32
N MET A 152 -8.01 19.70 -27.80
CA MET A 152 -6.99 19.01 -28.60
C MET A 152 -7.52 17.73 -29.27
N GLY A 153 -8.18 16.85 -28.51
CA GLY A 153 -8.79 15.63 -29.05
C GLY A 153 -9.96 15.90 -30.00
N GLY A 154 -10.62 17.03 -29.81
CA GLY A 154 -11.77 17.52 -30.57
C GLY A 154 -11.46 18.46 -31.72
N TRP A 155 -10.18 18.67 -32.07
CA TRP A 155 -9.75 19.73 -33.00
C TRP A 155 -10.53 19.76 -34.33
N ASN A 156 -10.89 18.58 -34.86
CA ASN A 156 -11.62 18.45 -36.12
C ASN A 156 -13.15 18.62 -35.98
N LYS A 157 -13.68 18.57 -34.76
CA LYS A 157 -15.12 18.68 -34.43
C LYS A 157 -15.51 20.09 -33.96
N LEU A 158 -14.54 20.94 -33.59
CA LEU A 158 -14.76 22.29 -33.08
C LEU A 158 -14.61 23.36 -34.18
N PRO A 159 -15.35 24.49 -34.11
CA PRO A 159 -15.20 25.59 -35.06
C PRO A 159 -13.76 26.13 -35.08
N GLN A 160 -13.18 26.29 -36.26
CA GLN A 160 -11.81 26.82 -36.42
C GLN A 160 -11.66 28.24 -35.87
N ALA A 161 -12.73 29.05 -35.89
CA ALA A 161 -12.72 30.38 -35.29
C ALA A 161 -12.54 30.33 -33.75
N PHE A 162 -13.20 29.37 -33.09
CA PHE A 162 -13.07 29.13 -31.66
C PHE A 162 -11.65 28.70 -31.29
N ILE A 163 -11.10 27.73 -32.00
CA ILE A 163 -9.72 27.24 -31.77
C ILE A 163 -8.69 28.37 -31.95
N LYS A 164 -8.82 29.16 -33.02
CA LYS A 164 -7.92 30.29 -33.31
C LYS A 164 -8.03 31.44 -32.32
N ALA A 165 -9.13 31.55 -31.58
CA ALA A 165 -9.29 32.52 -30.51
C ALA A 165 -8.75 31.99 -29.17
N VAL A 166 -9.06 30.73 -28.84
CA VAL A 166 -8.75 30.13 -27.53
C VAL A 166 -7.29 29.72 -27.40
N CYS A 167 -6.74 28.93 -28.33
CA CYS A 167 -5.38 28.39 -28.15
C CYS A 167 -4.32 29.49 -27.95
N PRO A 168 -4.33 30.61 -28.72
CA PRO A 168 -3.38 31.69 -28.49
C PRO A 168 -3.53 32.38 -27.13
N ALA A 169 -4.76 32.49 -26.61
CA ALA A 169 -5.03 33.06 -25.30
C ALA A 169 -4.47 32.18 -24.18
N VAL A 170 -4.70 30.86 -24.27
CA VAL A 170 -4.17 29.87 -23.34
C VAL A 170 -2.65 29.90 -23.33
N ASP A 171 -2.00 29.85 -24.50
CA ASP A 171 -0.53 29.86 -24.61
C ASP A 171 0.09 31.09 -23.94
N LEU A 172 -0.47 32.29 -24.18
CA LEU A 172 0.07 33.53 -23.58
C LEU A 172 -0.19 33.61 -22.08
N MET A 173 -1.38 33.24 -21.60
CA MET A 173 -1.69 33.28 -20.16
C MET A 173 -0.90 32.24 -19.36
N LEU A 174 -0.75 31.02 -19.88
CA LEU A 174 0.09 30.00 -19.26
C LEU A 174 1.57 30.38 -19.30
N PHE A 175 2.03 31.04 -20.37
CA PHE A 175 3.38 31.62 -20.41
C PHE A 175 3.59 32.68 -19.31
N ILE A 176 2.63 33.57 -19.09
CA ILE A 176 2.68 34.57 -18.02
C ILE A 176 2.80 33.87 -16.66
N SER A 177 1.90 32.91 -16.37
CA SER A 177 1.90 32.17 -15.11
C SER A 177 3.21 31.43 -14.86
N ASP A 178 3.70 30.69 -15.86
CA ASP A 178 4.94 29.91 -15.77
C ASP A 178 6.19 30.80 -15.63
N THR A 179 6.20 31.96 -16.30
CA THR A 179 7.29 32.95 -16.16
C THR A 179 7.33 33.52 -14.74
N ILE A 180 6.17 33.86 -14.18
CA ILE A 180 6.04 34.35 -12.80
C ILE A 180 6.54 33.28 -11.82
N ALA A 181 6.07 32.04 -11.95
CA ALA A 181 6.48 30.94 -11.10
C ALA A 181 8.00 30.69 -11.14
N LYS A 182 8.60 30.64 -12.33
CA LYS A 182 10.04 30.44 -12.52
C LYS A 182 10.88 31.55 -11.90
N ARG A 183 10.51 32.82 -12.10
CA ARG A 183 11.21 33.97 -11.50
C ARG A 183 11.09 34.01 -9.98
N ALA A 184 9.97 33.54 -9.45
CA ALA A 184 9.74 33.40 -8.02
C ALA A 184 10.37 32.14 -7.39
N GLY A 185 11.02 31.28 -8.19
CA GLY A 185 11.63 30.04 -7.73
C GLY A 185 10.64 28.95 -7.35
N LEU A 186 9.38 29.06 -7.78
CA LEU A 186 8.33 28.11 -7.46
C LEU A 186 8.42 26.86 -8.36
N GLN A 187 8.18 25.70 -7.78
CA GLN A 187 8.13 24.42 -8.50
C GLN A 187 6.68 23.96 -8.67
N ARG A 188 6.41 23.02 -9.59
CA ARG A 188 5.09 22.37 -9.69
C ARG A 188 4.76 21.60 -8.40
N TYR A 189 3.48 21.52 -8.05
CA TYR A 189 2.98 20.75 -6.89
C TYR A 189 3.64 21.08 -5.55
N GLN A 190 3.96 22.36 -5.33
CA GLN A 190 4.49 22.85 -4.07
C GLN A 190 3.36 22.99 -3.05
N SER A 191 3.58 22.52 -1.81
CA SER A 191 2.65 22.71 -0.70
C SER A 191 2.72 24.13 -0.14
N ALA A 192 1.62 24.60 0.46
CA ALA A 192 1.63 25.84 1.22
C ALA A 192 2.49 25.72 2.48
N LEU A 193 2.97 26.86 2.99
CA LEU A 193 3.57 26.92 4.33
C LEU A 193 2.43 26.93 5.36
N GLN A 194 2.29 25.85 6.14
CA GLN A 194 1.36 25.85 7.26
C GLN A 194 1.84 26.85 8.32
N THR A 195 1.08 27.93 8.49
CA THR A 195 1.32 28.93 9.53
C THR A 195 0.20 28.82 10.56
N GLU A 196 0.54 28.68 11.85
CA GLU A 196 -0.44 28.74 12.95
C GLU A 196 -1.22 30.08 12.95
N ASP A 197 -0.63 31.11 12.33
CA ASP A 197 -1.21 32.43 12.15
C ASP A 197 -2.05 32.56 10.87
N TYR A 198 -3.35 32.77 11.06
CA TYR A 198 -4.31 33.06 9.99
C TYR A 198 -4.16 34.48 9.35
N PHE A 199 -3.14 35.24 9.75
CA PHE A 199 -2.85 36.58 9.26
C PHE A 199 -2.14 36.54 7.91
N LEU A 200 -2.38 37.53 7.04
CA LEU A 200 -1.55 37.71 5.84
C LEU A 200 -0.11 38.00 6.27
N GLN A 201 0.87 37.51 5.52
CA GLN A 201 2.28 37.71 5.80
C GLN A 201 2.97 38.47 4.68
N ALA A 202 3.66 39.55 5.04
CA ALA A 202 4.57 40.22 4.12
C ALA A 202 5.92 39.48 4.14
N PRO A 203 6.40 38.97 2.99
CA PRO A 203 7.70 38.32 2.94
C PRO A 203 8.83 39.33 3.22
N PRO A 204 10.05 38.87 3.54
CA PRO A 204 11.23 39.73 3.64
C PRO A 204 11.37 40.66 2.44
N LYS A 205 11.88 41.87 2.64
CA LYS A 205 11.90 42.92 1.61
C LYS A 205 12.62 42.49 0.33
N ASP A 206 13.74 41.80 0.47
CA ASP A 206 14.53 41.22 -0.61
C ASP A 206 13.72 40.20 -1.43
N VAL A 207 12.97 39.32 -0.77
CA VAL A 207 12.08 38.35 -1.44
C VAL A 207 10.90 39.07 -2.11
N LEU A 208 10.33 40.09 -1.45
CA LEU A 208 9.24 40.88 -2.01
C LEU A 208 9.66 41.63 -3.28
N ASP A 209 10.86 42.19 -3.31
CA ASP A 209 11.40 42.88 -4.48
C ASP A 209 11.58 41.91 -5.68
N ILE A 210 12.05 40.69 -5.43
CA ILE A 210 12.11 39.60 -6.44
C ILE A 210 10.71 39.25 -6.95
N TYR A 211 9.72 39.10 -6.06
CA TYR A 211 8.35 38.78 -6.45
C TYR A 211 7.68 39.90 -7.24
N LYS A 212 7.99 41.17 -6.95
CA LYS A 212 7.51 42.33 -7.72
C LYS A 212 8.05 42.33 -9.14
N GLU A 213 9.33 41.97 -9.30
CA GLU A 213 9.92 41.76 -10.63
C GLU A 213 9.30 40.54 -11.33
N ALA A 214 9.00 39.46 -10.59
CA ALA A 214 8.37 38.26 -11.15
C ALA A 214 7.00 38.55 -11.78
N VAL A 215 6.12 39.30 -11.09
CA VAL A 215 4.77 39.64 -11.59
C VAL A 215 4.75 40.71 -12.69
N SER A 216 5.89 41.31 -13.01
CA SER A 216 6.02 42.38 -14.01
C SER A 216 6.66 41.84 -15.29
N ILE A 217 5.95 41.95 -16.42
CA ILE A 217 6.42 41.49 -17.73
C ILE A 217 6.57 42.69 -18.66
N SER A 218 7.76 42.86 -19.22
CA SER A 218 8.05 43.99 -20.11
C SER A 218 7.42 43.81 -21.50
N ASP A 219 7.12 44.92 -22.18
CA ASP A 219 6.62 44.87 -23.57
C ASP A 219 7.61 44.18 -24.52
N THR A 220 8.92 44.30 -24.27
CA THR A 220 9.97 43.63 -25.04
C THR A 220 9.91 42.11 -24.92
N GLU A 221 9.67 41.60 -23.71
CA GLU A 221 9.57 40.15 -23.46
C GLU A 221 8.28 39.58 -24.07
N LEU A 222 7.16 40.30 -23.88
CA LEU A 222 5.89 39.91 -24.45
C LEU A 222 5.96 39.89 -25.98
N ALA A 223 6.53 40.92 -26.60
CA ALA A 223 6.69 40.99 -28.05
C ALA A 223 7.57 39.86 -28.60
N ALA A 224 8.67 39.54 -27.91
CA ALA A 224 9.55 38.42 -28.29
C ALA A 224 8.80 37.08 -28.24
N LYS A 225 7.99 36.85 -27.19
CA LYS A 225 7.20 35.61 -27.07
C LYS A 225 6.08 35.54 -28.10
N CYS A 226 5.36 36.64 -28.32
CA CYS A 226 4.35 36.77 -29.37
C CYS A 226 4.93 36.45 -30.75
N GLN A 227 6.13 36.95 -31.06
CA GLN A 227 6.83 36.64 -32.30
C GLN A 227 7.21 35.15 -32.41
N GLN A 228 7.71 34.55 -31.33
CA GLN A 228 8.07 33.13 -31.28
C GLN A 228 6.86 32.22 -31.55
N LEU A 229 5.71 32.55 -30.96
CA LEU A 229 4.48 31.75 -31.07
C LEU A 229 3.63 32.11 -32.30
N GLY A 230 3.93 33.21 -32.99
CA GLY A 230 3.11 33.73 -34.09
C GLY A 230 1.75 34.27 -33.62
N ILE A 231 1.67 34.82 -32.41
CA ILE A 231 0.43 35.28 -31.75
C ILE A 231 0.45 36.81 -31.62
N SER A 232 -0.72 37.46 -31.75
CA SER A 232 -0.88 38.89 -31.45
C SER A 232 -1.04 39.16 -29.95
N SER A 233 -0.39 40.21 -29.44
CA SER A 233 -0.51 40.64 -28.03
C SER A 233 -1.92 41.13 -27.66
N ASN A 234 -2.77 41.48 -28.65
CA ASN A 234 -4.14 41.96 -28.41
C ASN A 234 -5.04 40.90 -27.77
N VAL A 235 -4.64 39.62 -27.82
CA VAL A 235 -5.38 38.54 -27.15
C VAL A 235 -5.45 38.77 -25.63
N LEU A 236 -4.44 39.44 -25.05
CA LEU A 236 -4.41 39.76 -23.62
C LEU A 236 -5.41 40.86 -23.21
N ASP A 237 -5.98 41.60 -24.17
CA ASP A 237 -6.93 42.67 -23.85
C ASP A 237 -8.20 42.10 -23.19
N HIS A 238 -8.55 40.83 -23.43
CA HIS A 238 -9.64 40.13 -22.73
C HIS A 238 -9.39 39.95 -21.23
N PHE A 239 -8.12 39.82 -20.82
CA PHE A 239 -7.69 39.55 -19.44
C PHE A 239 -7.15 40.80 -18.75
N THR A 240 -7.16 41.95 -19.42
CA THR A 240 -6.60 43.20 -18.91
C THR A 240 -7.70 44.10 -18.35
N VAL A 241 -7.54 44.55 -17.11
CA VAL A 241 -8.45 45.48 -16.46
C VAL A 241 -8.48 46.81 -17.21
N ASN A 242 -9.67 47.27 -17.55
CA ASN A 242 -9.88 48.65 -17.95
C ASN A 242 -10.15 49.52 -16.72
N PHE A 243 -9.28 50.51 -16.44
CA PHE A 243 -9.41 51.40 -15.28
C PHE A 243 -10.73 52.19 -15.21
N THR A 244 -11.45 52.31 -16.33
CA THR A 244 -12.78 52.96 -16.36
C THR A 244 -13.94 51.97 -16.21
N ASP A 245 -13.67 50.68 -15.99
CA ASP A 245 -14.72 49.66 -15.84
C ASP A 245 -15.54 49.92 -14.56
N PRO A 246 -16.87 50.07 -14.66
CA PRO A 246 -17.72 50.33 -13.50
C PRO A 246 -17.66 49.22 -12.44
N ARG A 247 -17.29 47.99 -12.82
CA ARG A 247 -17.13 46.84 -11.91
C ARG A 247 -15.97 47.01 -10.91
N ILE A 248 -15.08 47.98 -11.10
CA ILE A 248 -14.03 48.32 -10.12
C ILE A 248 -14.65 49.00 -8.89
N VAL A 249 -15.74 49.76 -9.08
CA VAL A 249 -16.37 50.58 -8.04
C VAL A 249 -17.59 49.89 -7.44
N GLU A 250 -18.28 49.04 -8.21
CA GLU A 250 -19.43 48.25 -7.75
C GLU A 250 -18.98 47.02 -6.92
N ASP A 251 -19.52 46.86 -5.71
CA ASP A 251 -19.43 45.60 -4.95
C ASP A 251 -20.34 44.56 -5.63
N ARG A 252 -19.78 43.81 -6.57
CA ARG A 252 -20.45 42.65 -7.19
C ARG A 252 -20.05 41.35 -6.49
N PRO A 253 -20.89 40.31 -6.58
CA PRO A 253 -20.56 38.98 -6.04
C PRO A 253 -19.29 38.37 -6.63
N GLU A 254 -18.96 38.71 -7.89
CA GLU A 254 -17.76 38.23 -8.59
C GLU A 254 -16.82 39.41 -8.91
N PRO A 255 -15.60 39.43 -8.35
CA PRO A 255 -14.63 40.50 -8.60
C PRO A 255 -14.14 40.52 -10.05
N ILE A 256 -13.98 41.72 -10.64
CA ILE A 256 -13.38 41.91 -11.98
C ILE A 256 -12.02 41.22 -12.14
N LEU A 257 -11.26 41.10 -11.04
CA LEU A 257 -9.93 40.48 -10.99
C LEU A 257 -9.94 38.96 -11.22
N VAL A 258 -11.09 38.30 -11.05
CA VAL A 258 -11.25 36.88 -11.37
C VAL A 258 -11.27 36.64 -12.88
N GLU A 259 -11.82 37.58 -13.65
CA GLU A 259 -11.85 37.52 -15.12
C GLU A 259 -10.63 38.21 -15.77
N GLN A 260 -10.16 39.28 -15.14
CA GLN A 260 -9.13 40.17 -15.68
C GLN A 260 -7.96 40.31 -14.69
N PRO A 261 -7.05 39.32 -14.64
CA PRO A 261 -5.92 39.33 -13.69
C PRO A 261 -4.80 40.31 -14.05
N LEU A 262 -4.83 40.92 -15.24
CA LEU A 262 -3.72 41.72 -15.78
C LEU A 262 -4.03 43.22 -15.74
N VAL A 263 -2.98 44.03 -15.58
CA VAL A 263 -3.06 45.50 -15.69
C VAL A 263 -1.98 45.97 -16.64
N ARG A 264 -2.35 46.79 -17.64
CA ARG A 264 -1.38 47.38 -18.57
C ARG A 264 -0.78 48.66 -17.96
N THR A 265 0.54 48.79 -18.08
CA THR A 265 1.34 49.92 -17.62
C THR A 265 2.05 50.59 -18.79
N SER A 266 2.77 51.69 -18.56
CA SER A 266 3.55 52.38 -19.60
C SER A 266 4.78 51.59 -20.08
N THR A 267 5.17 50.53 -19.36
CA THR A 267 6.39 49.75 -19.61
C THR A 267 6.15 48.26 -19.86
N GLY A 268 4.89 47.82 -19.87
CA GLY A 268 4.53 46.39 -19.95
C GLY A 268 3.23 46.06 -19.23
N ILE A 269 3.12 44.84 -18.71
CA ILE A 269 1.96 44.30 -17.98
C ILE A 269 2.37 43.89 -16.56
N ILE A 270 1.50 44.15 -15.59
CA ILE A 270 1.59 43.60 -14.23
C ILE A 270 0.48 42.55 -14.07
N CYS A 271 0.85 41.35 -13.63
CA CYS A 271 -0.13 40.36 -13.18
C CYS A 271 -0.53 40.66 -11.73
N LEU A 272 -1.72 41.23 -11.56
CA LEU A 272 -2.22 41.69 -10.27
C LEU A 272 -2.73 40.53 -9.40
N THR A 273 -3.31 39.52 -10.02
CA THR A 273 -3.82 38.32 -9.34
C THR A 273 -3.34 37.06 -10.06
N PRO A 274 -2.07 36.65 -9.86
CA PRO A 274 -1.53 35.45 -10.51
C PRO A 274 -2.32 34.17 -10.16
N THR A 275 -3.02 34.15 -9.03
CA THR A 275 -3.84 33.01 -8.59
C THR A 275 -5.17 32.87 -9.32
N THR A 276 -5.61 33.88 -10.08
CA THR A 276 -6.89 33.82 -10.83
C THR A 276 -6.70 33.52 -12.32
N ILE A 277 -5.46 33.34 -12.79
CA ILE A 277 -5.17 33.03 -14.21
C ILE A 277 -5.93 31.78 -14.68
N VAL A 278 -5.95 30.72 -13.89
CA VAL A 278 -6.64 29.46 -14.23
C VAL A 278 -8.15 29.70 -14.36
N THR A 279 -8.76 30.35 -13.38
CA THR A 279 -10.19 30.68 -13.39
C THR A 279 -10.55 31.60 -14.56
N ALA A 280 -9.73 32.61 -14.84
CA ALA A 280 -9.91 33.52 -15.98
C ALA A 280 -9.91 32.77 -17.31
N LEU A 281 -9.00 31.79 -17.48
CA LEU A 281 -8.94 30.94 -18.67
C LEU A 281 -10.17 30.04 -18.81
N VAL A 282 -10.60 29.38 -17.72
CA VAL A 282 -11.80 28.53 -17.74
C VAL A 282 -13.03 29.35 -18.16
N LYS A 283 -13.26 30.52 -17.55
CA LYS A 283 -14.36 31.42 -17.92
C LYS A 283 -14.26 31.87 -19.38
N PHE A 284 -13.08 32.27 -19.84
CA PHE A 284 -12.85 32.70 -21.21
C PHE A 284 -13.15 31.59 -22.23
N ILE A 285 -12.76 30.33 -21.94
CA ILE A 285 -13.05 29.19 -22.81
C ILE A 285 -14.57 28.98 -22.94
N PHE A 286 -15.30 28.96 -21.82
CA PHE A 286 -16.75 28.78 -21.84
C PHE A 286 -17.46 29.93 -22.56
N THR A 287 -17.14 31.19 -22.23
CA THR A 287 -17.74 32.36 -22.90
C THR A 287 -17.43 32.36 -24.41
N SER A 288 -16.21 31.99 -24.80
CA SER A 288 -15.84 31.86 -26.21
C SER A 288 -16.61 30.74 -26.90
N ALA A 289 -16.85 29.62 -26.21
CA ALA A 289 -17.61 28.49 -26.76
C ALA A 289 -19.07 28.86 -26.99
N GLU A 290 -19.68 29.64 -26.08
CA GLU A 290 -21.04 30.16 -26.24
C GLU A 290 -21.16 31.14 -27.40
N THR A 291 -20.30 32.17 -27.42
CA THR A 291 -20.36 33.25 -28.42
C THR A 291 -20.03 32.79 -29.85
N MET A 292 -19.24 31.72 -29.99
CA MET A 292 -18.80 31.19 -31.29
C MET A 292 -19.51 29.90 -31.71
N GLY A 293 -20.58 29.51 -31.02
CA GLY A 293 -21.39 28.33 -31.37
C GLY A 293 -20.64 26.99 -31.24
N ALA A 294 -19.64 26.91 -30.37
CA ALA A 294 -18.87 25.69 -30.09
C ALA A 294 -19.34 24.93 -28.84
N LYS A 295 -20.25 25.52 -28.04
CA LYS A 295 -20.73 25.01 -26.74
C LYS A 295 -21.14 23.54 -26.79
N GLU A 296 -22.15 23.19 -27.60
CA GLU A 296 -22.69 21.82 -27.67
C GLU A 296 -21.62 20.78 -28.02
N ASN A 297 -20.80 21.08 -29.03
CA ASN A 297 -19.71 20.19 -29.45
C ASN A 297 -18.65 20.05 -28.36
N LEU A 298 -18.25 21.16 -27.72
CA LEU A 298 -17.26 21.14 -26.64
C LEU A 298 -17.77 20.33 -25.44
N SER A 299 -19.02 20.55 -25.01
CA SER A 299 -19.65 19.82 -23.90
C SER A 299 -19.78 18.32 -24.19
N SER A 300 -20.09 17.94 -25.43
CA SER A 300 -20.09 16.54 -25.87
C SER A 300 -18.70 15.90 -25.82
N ILE A 301 -17.68 16.57 -26.36
CA ILE A 301 -16.29 16.05 -26.36
C ILE A 301 -15.74 15.98 -24.93
N LEU A 302 -16.04 16.97 -24.11
CA LEU A 302 -15.65 17.02 -22.70
C LEU A 302 -16.30 15.87 -21.91
N SER A 303 -17.58 15.57 -22.16
CA SER A 303 -18.27 14.43 -21.55
C SER A 303 -17.65 13.08 -21.96
N GLU A 304 -17.24 12.94 -23.23
CA GLU A 304 -16.48 11.77 -23.70
C GLU A 304 -15.10 11.66 -23.04
N ASP A 305 -14.39 12.78 -22.82
CA ASP A 305 -13.11 12.81 -22.09
C ASP A 305 -13.30 12.39 -20.63
N PHE A 306 -14.26 12.96 -19.92
CA PHE A 306 -14.57 12.57 -18.54
C PHE A 306 -14.92 11.08 -18.43
N ALA A 307 -15.76 10.56 -19.34
CA ALA A 307 -16.08 9.14 -19.34
C ALA A 307 -14.85 8.25 -19.62
N ARG A 308 -13.84 8.76 -20.33
CA ARG A 308 -12.56 8.07 -20.55
C ARG A 308 -11.67 8.11 -19.31
N GLN A 309 -11.61 9.24 -18.60
CA GLN A 309 -10.91 9.33 -17.31
C GLN A 309 -11.54 8.38 -16.27
N VAL A 310 -12.87 8.27 -16.26
CA VAL A 310 -13.58 7.25 -15.48
C VAL A 310 -13.15 5.84 -15.90
N ASP A 311 -13.05 5.54 -17.19
CA ASP A 311 -12.52 4.24 -17.66
C ASP A 311 -11.10 3.98 -17.11
N TYR A 312 -10.24 4.99 -17.04
CA TYR A 312 -8.87 4.90 -16.49
C TYR A 312 -8.87 4.64 -14.97
N ALA A 313 -9.65 5.42 -14.23
CA ALA A 313 -9.81 5.26 -12.79
C ALA A 313 -10.34 3.85 -12.43
N MET A 314 -11.38 3.40 -13.12
CA MET A 314 -11.99 2.09 -12.91
C MET A 314 -11.02 0.95 -13.29
N PHE A 315 -10.28 1.09 -14.39
CA PHE A 315 -9.25 0.13 -14.78
C PHE A 315 -8.12 0.04 -13.76
N ASN A 316 -7.66 1.17 -13.19
CA ASN A 316 -6.62 1.18 -12.14
C ASN A 316 -7.06 0.38 -10.91
N MET A 317 -8.36 0.39 -10.57
CA MET A 317 -8.94 -0.45 -9.52
C MET A 317 -9.26 -1.88 -9.97
N SER A 318 -8.83 -2.34 -11.16
CA SER A 318 -9.12 -3.67 -11.71
C SER A 318 -10.59 -3.95 -12.06
N HIS A 319 -11.38 -2.91 -12.34
CA HIS A 319 -12.75 -3.06 -12.85
C HIS A 319 -12.71 -3.29 -14.36
N GLN A 320 -13.31 -4.40 -14.83
CA GLN A 320 -13.28 -4.77 -16.24
C GLN A 320 -14.50 -4.22 -16.98
N ARG A 321 -14.28 -3.39 -17.99
CA ARG A 321 -15.35 -2.79 -18.78
C ARG A 321 -16.12 -3.87 -19.56
N LEU A 322 -17.44 -3.86 -19.41
CA LEU A 322 -18.37 -4.72 -20.14
C LEU A 322 -19.25 -3.91 -21.10
N LYS A 323 -19.89 -4.63 -22.02
CA LYS A 323 -21.01 -4.07 -22.80
C LYS A 323 -22.26 -4.04 -21.93
N LEU A 324 -23.03 -2.97 -22.03
CA LEU A 324 -24.34 -2.89 -21.39
C LEU A 324 -25.27 -3.98 -21.96
N PRO A 325 -26.05 -4.67 -21.11
CA PRO A 325 -26.98 -5.71 -21.53
C PRO A 325 -28.27 -5.15 -22.16
N ILE A 326 -28.47 -3.84 -22.07
CA ILE A 326 -29.59 -3.10 -22.66
C ILE A 326 -29.06 -2.00 -23.57
N GLN A 327 -29.89 -1.50 -24.49
CA GLN A 327 -29.52 -0.36 -25.32
C GLN A 327 -29.27 0.86 -24.43
N PRO A 328 -28.12 1.56 -24.58
CA PRO A 328 -27.87 2.80 -23.86
C PRO A 328 -28.97 3.84 -24.09
N LEU A 329 -29.11 4.81 -23.18
CA LEU A 329 -30.00 5.95 -23.37
C LEU A 329 -29.64 6.66 -24.68
N GLU A 330 -30.66 6.97 -25.49
CA GLU A 330 -30.47 7.64 -26.78
C GLU A 330 -29.86 9.03 -26.60
N ASP A 331 -30.22 9.71 -25.51
CA ASP A 331 -29.72 11.03 -25.18
C ASP A 331 -28.42 10.99 -24.38
N THR A 332 -27.31 10.75 -25.08
CA THR A 332 -25.96 10.85 -24.52
C THR A 332 -25.55 12.26 -24.09
N SER A 333 -26.38 13.28 -24.37
CA SER A 333 -26.10 14.66 -23.94
C SER A 333 -26.34 14.85 -22.44
N LEU A 334 -27.13 13.98 -21.80
CA LEU A 334 -27.42 14.06 -20.36
C LEU A 334 -26.50 13.17 -19.53
N VAL A 335 -26.34 11.90 -19.93
CA VAL A 335 -25.58 10.90 -19.16
C VAL A 335 -24.87 9.93 -20.10
N VAL A 336 -23.64 9.59 -19.75
CA VAL A 336 -22.86 8.53 -20.39
C VAL A 336 -22.83 7.30 -19.47
N GLU A 337 -23.45 6.21 -19.92
CA GLU A 337 -23.55 4.95 -19.17
C GLU A 337 -22.31 4.06 -19.38
N ARG A 338 -21.82 3.45 -18.30
CA ARG A 338 -20.77 2.42 -18.32
C ARG A 338 -21.12 1.27 -17.39
N LEU A 339 -20.66 0.08 -17.74
CA LEU A 339 -20.81 -1.12 -16.92
C LEU A 339 -19.45 -1.78 -16.74
N TYR A 340 -19.14 -2.16 -15.51
CA TYR A 340 -17.93 -2.90 -15.19
C TYR A 340 -18.23 -4.13 -14.33
N PHE A 341 -17.43 -5.17 -14.52
CA PHE A 341 -17.40 -6.36 -13.67
C PHE A 341 -16.18 -6.29 -12.76
N PHE A 342 -16.37 -6.53 -11.47
CA PHE A 342 -15.27 -6.46 -10.49
C PHE A 342 -15.28 -7.61 -9.46
N ASP A 343 -16.35 -8.40 -9.39
CA ASP A 343 -16.46 -9.59 -8.54
C ASP A 343 -17.50 -10.56 -9.12
N THR A 344 -17.46 -11.85 -8.75
CA THR A 344 -18.27 -12.94 -9.37
C THR A 344 -19.76 -12.59 -9.54
N ASN A 345 -20.35 -11.87 -8.58
CA ASN A 345 -21.76 -11.48 -8.59
C ASN A 345 -21.97 -9.95 -8.46
N LYS A 346 -20.93 -9.12 -8.66
CA LYS A 346 -21.01 -7.67 -8.47
C LYS A 346 -20.56 -6.88 -9.68
N PHE A 347 -21.34 -5.84 -9.97
CA PHE A 347 -21.13 -4.97 -11.13
C PHE A 347 -21.17 -3.51 -10.71
N SER A 348 -20.34 -2.68 -11.35
CA SER A 348 -20.39 -1.22 -11.22
C SER A 348 -21.14 -0.67 -12.41
N TYR A 349 -22.31 -0.07 -12.17
CA TYR A 349 -23.02 0.72 -13.15
C TYR A 349 -22.70 2.19 -12.90
N VAL A 350 -22.00 2.81 -13.85
CA VAL A 350 -21.48 4.17 -13.70
C VAL A 350 -22.23 5.11 -14.64
N CYS A 351 -22.84 6.12 -14.05
CA CYS A 351 -23.54 7.20 -14.71
C CYS A 351 -22.65 8.44 -14.67
N VAL A 352 -22.00 8.76 -15.79
CA VAL A 352 -21.24 10.02 -15.91
C VAL A 352 -22.21 11.10 -16.36
N ILE A 353 -22.56 12.01 -15.46
CA ILE A 353 -23.57 13.04 -15.68
C ILE A 353 -22.92 14.24 -16.38
N ASN A 354 -23.54 14.78 -17.42
CA ASN A 354 -23.02 15.97 -18.10
C ASN A 354 -23.20 17.23 -17.22
N GLY A 355 -22.20 18.11 -17.19
CA GLY A 355 -22.20 19.31 -16.36
C GLY A 355 -23.35 20.29 -16.69
N GLU A 356 -23.83 20.33 -17.94
CA GLU A 356 -24.96 21.20 -18.32
C GLU A 356 -26.31 20.67 -17.81
N ALA A 357 -26.48 19.34 -17.74
CA ALA A 357 -27.69 18.71 -17.21
C ALA A 357 -27.89 19.00 -15.71
N GLY A 358 -26.81 19.39 -15.01
CA GLY A 358 -26.76 19.67 -13.58
C GLY A 358 -27.11 21.10 -13.15
N THR A 359 -27.28 22.02 -14.11
CA THR A 359 -27.47 23.46 -13.85
C THR A 359 -28.93 23.91 -13.90
N GLY A 360 -29.84 22.95 -14.06
CA GLY A 360 -31.30 23.14 -14.12
C GLY A 360 -31.95 23.47 -12.77
N GLN A 361 -33.28 23.64 -12.77
CA GLN A 361 -34.01 23.83 -11.51
C GLN A 361 -34.00 22.53 -10.66
N PRO A 362 -34.14 22.61 -9.32
CA PRO A 362 -34.13 21.43 -8.44
C PRO A 362 -35.12 20.32 -8.84
N GLU A 363 -36.23 20.68 -9.49
CA GLU A 363 -37.24 19.75 -10.00
C GLU A 363 -36.68 18.87 -11.13
N GLU A 364 -35.95 19.46 -12.10
CA GLU A 364 -35.31 18.74 -13.22
C GLU A 364 -34.23 17.75 -12.72
N MET A 365 -33.52 18.13 -11.65
CA MET A 365 -32.52 17.27 -11.01
C MET A 365 -33.12 16.08 -10.27
N THR A 366 -34.31 16.27 -9.70
CA THR A 366 -35.06 15.18 -9.04
C THR A 366 -35.57 14.19 -10.09
N ASP A 367 -36.07 14.68 -11.22
CA ASP A 367 -36.52 13.84 -12.34
C ASP A 367 -35.38 13.02 -12.95
N LEU A 368 -34.18 13.62 -13.10
CA LEU A 368 -32.99 12.91 -13.56
C LEU A 368 -32.56 11.81 -12.57
N SER A 369 -32.53 12.14 -11.27
CA SER A 369 -32.23 11.16 -10.20
C SER A 369 -33.17 9.95 -10.27
N ASP A 370 -34.48 10.19 -10.34
CA ASP A 370 -35.50 9.13 -10.40
C ASP A 370 -35.38 8.31 -11.69
N THR A 371 -35.10 8.97 -12.81
CA THR A 371 -34.85 8.30 -14.10
C THR A 371 -33.64 7.37 -14.02
N LEU A 372 -32.53 7.84 -13.45
CA LEU A 372 -31.32 7.03 -13.29
C LEU A 372 -31.50 5.89 -12.28
N ALA A 373 -32.31 6.08 -11.24
CA ALA A 373 -32.67 5.01 -10.30
C ALA A 373 -33.45 3.89 -11.00
N GLN A 374 -34.48 4.25 -11.79
CA GLN A 374 -35.24 3.29 -12.60
C GLN A 374 -34.33 2.60 -13.62
N ARG A 375 -33.41 3.36 -14.21
CA ARG A 375 -32.45 2.84 -15.19
C ARG A 375 -31.49 1.83 -14.58
N GLY A 376 -30.95 2.09 -13.39
CA GLY A 376 -30.11 1.15 -12.65
C GLY A 376 -30.85 -0.17 -12.37
N GLN A 377 -32.14 -0.11 -12.01
CA GLN A 377 -32.97 -1.30 -11.85
C GLN A 377 -33.14 -2.08 -13.16
N GLN A 378 -33.37 -1.40 -14.29
CA GLN A 378 -33.46 -2.06 -15.61
C GLN A 378 -32.16 -2.77 -15.99
N VAL A 379 -31.00 -2.15 -15.72
CA VAL A 379 -29.69 -2.77 -15.96
C VAL A 379 -29.53 -4.02 -15.11
N LYS A 380 -29.87 -3.95 -13.82
CA LYS A 380 -29.82 -5.10 -12.90
C LYS A 380 -30.74 -6.23 -13.35
N ASP A 381 -31.99 -5.93 -13.71
CA ASP A 381 -32.96 -6.92 -14.19
C ASP A 381 -32.48 -7.59 -15.49
N ALA A 382 -31.80 -6.84 -16.37
CA ALA A 382 -31.22 -7.38 -17.58
C ALA A 382 -30.01 -8.29 -17.30
N LEU A 383 -29.13 -7.92 -16.37
CA LEU A 383 -28.03 -8.78 -15.92
C LEU A 383 -28.56 -10.08 -15.31
N GLN A 384 -29.59 -10.00 -14.47
CA GLN A 384 -30.19 -11.16 -13.82
C GLN A 384 -30.85 -12.15 -14.81
N LYS A 385 -31.21 -11.70 -16.02
CA LYS A 385 -31.72 -12.58 -17.08
C LYS A 385 -30.61 -13.37 -17.80
N ILE A 386 -29.36 -12.92 -17.73
CA ILE A 386 -28.21 -13.60 -18.35
C ILE A 386 -27.84 -14.85 -17.55
N ASP A 387 -27.82 -14.73 -16.22
CA ASP A 387 -27.53 -15.82 -15.30
C ASP A 387 -28.50 -15.75 -14.10
N THR A 388 -29.22 -16.84 -13.89
CA THR A 388 -30.22 -16.97 -12.82
C THR A 388 -29.71 -17.75 -11.62
N THR A 389 -28.43 -18.15 -11.61
CA THR A 389 -27.86 -18.99 -10.55
C THR A 389 -27.82 -18.26 -9.20
N GLU A 390 -27.52 -16.96 -9.20
CA GLU A 390 -27.45 -16.13 -7.99
C GLU A 390 -27.91 -14.69 -8.20
N PRO A 391 -28.38 -14.01 -7.13
CA PRO A 391 -28.74 -12.60 -7.20
C PRO A 391 -27.48 -11.75 -7.40
N TYR A 392 -27.50 -10.92 -8.43
CA TYR A 392 -26.46 -9.92 -8.66
C TYR A 392 -26.67 -8.69 -7.80
N GLN A 393 -25.55 -8.06 -7.42
CA GLN A 393 -25.53 -6.82 -6.67
C GLN A 393 -24.92 -5.70 -7.53
N LEU A 394 -25.51 -4.51 -7.42
CA LEU A 394 -25.08 -3.36 -8.20
C LEU A 394 -24.47 -2.29 -7.30
N LEU A 395 -23.30 -1.79 -7.70
CA LEU A 395 -22.74 -0.52 -7.25
C LEU A 395 -23.10 0.53 -8.29
N THR A 396 -23.98 1.47 -7.94
CA THR A 396 -24.31 2.59 -8.84
C THR A 396 -23.46 3.79 -8.49
N LEU A 397 -22.58 4.19 -9.40
CA LEU A 397 -21.74 5.38 -9.23
C LEU A 397 -22.31 6.52 -10.05
N PHE A 398 -22.67 7.61 -9.39
CA PHE A 398 -23.03 8.86 -10.03
C PHE A 398 -21.77 9.73 -10.04
N VAL A 399 -21.22 9.99 -11.22
CA VAL A 399 -20.00 10.77 -11.39
C VAL A 399 -20.35 12.10 -12.03
N THR A 400 -20.14 13.19 -11.31
CA THR A 400 -20.35 14.55 -11.83
C THR A 400 -19.00 15.19 -12.17
N PRO A 401 -18.88 15.93 -13.28
CA PRO A 401 -17.66 16.63 -13.64
C PRO A 401 -17.39 17.78 -12.68
N GLU A 402 -16.14 18.25 -12.67
CA GLU A 402 -15.83 19.56 -12.12
C GLU A 402 -16.51 20.64 -12.98
N VAL A 403 -17.30 21.50 -12.36
CA VAL A 403 -18.10 22.54 -13.03
C VAL A 403 -17.82 23.89 -12.39
N ASP A 404 -17.83 24.93 -13.21
CA ASP A 404 -17.67 26.33 -12.76
C ASP A 404 -18.82 26.79 -11.85
N LYS A 405 -20.00 26.15 -11.93
CA LYS A 405 -21.17 26.44 -11.11
C LYS A 405 -21.58 25.23 -10.28
N GLU A 406 -22.00 25.44 -9.04
CA GLU A 406 -22.48 24.36 -8.17
C GLU A 406 -23.61 23.56 -8.83
N MET A 407 -23.42 22.25 -8.87
CA MET A 407 -24.41 21.27 -9.33
C MET A 407 -25.04 20.59 -8.12
N TYR A 408 -26.37 20.63 -8.04
CA TYR A 408 -27.14 19.96 -6.99
C TYR A 408 -27.69 18.63 -7.52
N PHE A 409 -27.04 17.52 -7.17
CA PHE A 409 -27.53 16.17 -7.50
C PHE A 409 -28.00 15.44 -6.25
N SER A 410 -29.26 14.99 -6.25
CA SER A 410 -29.78 14.14 -5.18
C SER A 410 -29.49 12.68 -5.52
N MET A 411 -28.65 12.01 -4.71
CA MET A 411 -28.36 10.59 -4.91
C MET A 411 -29.61 9.73 -4.62
N PRO A 412 -30.05 8.86 -5.54
CA PRO A 412 -31.11 7.91 -5.27
C PRO A 412 -30.76 6.98 -4.12
N LYS A 413 -31.76 6.64 -3.29
CA LYS A 413 -31.61 5.60 -2.27
C LYS A 413 -31.43 4.24 -2.92
N SER A 414 -30.41 3.49 -2.50
CA SER A 414 -30.23 2.11 -2.93
C SER A 414 -31.31 1.20 -2.32
N THR A 415 -31.58 0.07 -2.98
CA THR A 415 -32.58 -0.91 -2.54
C THR A 415 -31.91 -2.24 -2.19
N GLY A 416 -32.35 -2.88 -1.11
CA GLY A 416 -31.83 -4.17 -0.68
C GLY A 416 -30.33 -4.12 -0.36
N ASN A 417 -29.55 -4.99 -1.01
CA ASN A 417 -28.09 -5.09 -0.81
C ASN A 417 -27.27 -4.36 -1.89
N ASP A 418 -27.91 -3.51 -2.70
CA ASP A 418 -27.22 -2.66 -3.67
C ASP A 418 -26.63 -1.43 -2.97
N ARG A 419 -25.63 -0.82 -3.60
CA ARG A 419 -24.90 0.33 -3.06
C ARG A 419 -24.88 1.46 -4.07
N SER A 420 -24.89 2.68 -3.57
CA SER A 420 -24.79 3.88 -4.40
C SER A 420 -23.77 4.85 -3.81
N LEU A 421 -23.03 5.52 -4.68
CA LEU A 421 -22.16 6.65 -4.31
C LEU A 421 -22.32 7.77 -5.33
N HIS A 422 -22.25 9.00 -4.85
CA HIS A 422 -22.08 10.19 -5.68
C HIS A 422 -20.69 10.77 -5.40
N LEU A 423 -19.92 10.95 -6.48
CA LEU A 423 -18.54 11.44 -6.45
C LEU A 423 -18.37 12.47 -7.56
N LYS A 424 -17.51 13.47 -7.35
CA LYS A 424 -16.97 14.25 -8.46
C LYS A 424 -15.88 13.46 -9.20
N SER A 425 -15.56 13.86 -10.43
CA SER A 425 -14.51 13.20 -11.22
C SER A 425 -13.15 13.23 -10.53
N ALA A 426 -12.75 14.36 -9.93
CA ALA A 426 -11.46 14.44 -9.23
C ALA A 426 -11.43 13.59 -7.95
N GLU A 427 -12.57 13.46 -7.26
CA GLU A 427 -12.70 12.59 -6.07
C GLU A 427 -12.56 11.11 -6.46
N LEU A 428 -13.21 10.69 -7.56
CA LEU A 428 -13.05 9.32 -8.08
C LEU A 428 -11.60 9.02 -8.46
N GLU A 429 -10.91 9.96 -9.14
CA GLU A 429 -9.49 9.80 -9.47
C GLU A 429 -8.62 9.73 -8.21
N ALA A 430 -8.88 10.59 -7.22
CA ALA A 430 -8.15 10.59 -5.95
C ALA A 430 -8.28 9.25 -5.23
N ILE A 431 -9.49 8.68 -5.17
CA ILE A 431 -9.71 7.33 -4.62
C ILE A 431 -9.02 6.30 -5.49
N ALA A 432 -9.25 6.29 -6.81
CA ALA A 432 -8.78 5.25 -7.70
C ALA A 432 -7.27 5.09 -7.69
N TYR A 433 -6.52 6.20 -7.55
CA TYR A 433 -5.05 6.22 -7.55
C TYR A 433 -4.42 6.26 -6.16
N HIS A 434 -5.20 6.18 -5.09
CA HIS A 434 -4.66 5.97 -3.75
C HIS A 434 -3.91 4.62 -3.67
N GLN A 435 -2.83 4.57 -2.89
CA GLN A 435 -1.95 3.39 -2.83
C GLN A 435 -2.66 2.11 -2.36
N ASP A 436 -3.66 2.24 -1.50
CA ASP A 436 -4.42 1.13 -0.93
C ASP A 436 -5.71 0.80 -1.71
N SER A 437 -5.90 1.43 -2.88
CA SER A 437 -7.10 1.20 -3.69
C SER A 437 -7.02 -0.09 -4.49
N GLU A 438 -8.09 -0.88 -4.38
CA GLU A 438 -8.27 -2.16 -5.05
C GLU A 438 -9.72 -2.32 -5.55
N ARG A 439 -10.01 -3.50 -6.13
CA ARG A 439 -11.29 -3.78 -6.80
C ARG A 439 -12.54 -3.60 -5.94
N LEU A 440 -12.45 -3.81 -4.62
CA LEU A 440 -13.59 -3.66 -3.71
C LEU A 440 -13.58 -2.35 -2.92
N THR A 441 -12.61 -1.44 -3.13
CA THR A 441 -12.49 -0.21 -2.33
C THR A 441 -13.77 0.62 -2.37
N LEU A 442 -14.28 0.97 -3.55
CA LEU A 442 -15.54 1.71 -3.69
C LEU A 442 -16.74 0.94 -3.14
N TRP A 443 -16.77 -0.39 -3.34
CA TRP A 443 -17.84 -1.23 -2.81
C TRP A 443 -17.89 -1.14 -1.30
N LYS A 444 -16.78 -1.41 -0.62
CA LYS A 444 -16.66 -1.44 0.85
C LYS A 444 -16.85 -0.08 1.47
N PHE A 445 -16.28 0.96 0.88
CA PHE A 445 -16.51 2.33 1.29
C PHE A 445 -18.01 2.68 1.22
N ALA A 446 -18.71 2.34 0.14
CA ALA A 446 -20.16 2.54 0.05
C ALA A 446 -20.95 1.78 1.12
N GLY A 447 -20.48 0.59 1.51
CA GLY A 447 -21.05 -0.18 2.62
C GLY A 447 -20.88 0.54 3.96
N SER A 448 -19.66 0.99 4.25
CA SER A 448 -19.33 1.74 5.48
C SER A 448 -20.11 3.05 5.56
N TYR A 449 -20.23 3.75 4.43
CA TYR A 449 -20.97 5.01 4.31
C TYR A 449 -22.47 4.81 4.53
N GLY A 450 -23.06 3.77 3.92
CA GLY A 450 -24.46 3.39 4.15
C GLY A 450 -24.72 3.03 5.61
N ASP A 451 -23.92 2.13 6.19
CA ASP A 451 -24.04 1.71 7.60
C ASP A 451 -23.94 2.92 8.56
N ALA A 452 -23.03 3.87 8.29
CA ALA A 452 -22.88 5.08 9.09
C ALA A 452 -24.09 6.02 8.96
N HIS A 453 -24.62 6.20 7.74
CA HIS A 453 -25.79 7.04 7.47
C HIS A 453 -27.10 6.44 8.01
N GLU A 454 -27.18 5.11 8.17
CA GLU A 454 -28.33 4.46 8.82
C GLU A 454 -28.31 4.62 10.35
N LYS A 455 -27.13 4.54 10.97
CA LYS A 455 -26.97 4.67 12.44
C LYS A 455 -26.97 6.13 12.89
N THR A 456 -26.48 7.03 12.06
CA THR A 456 -26.36 8.47 12.32
C THR A 456 -26.83 9.25 11.10
N PHE A 457 -27.43 10.43 11.28
CA PHE A 457 -27.63 11.33 10.15
C PHE A 457 -26.27 11.94 9.76
N LEU A 458 -25.53 11.24 8.89
CA LEU A 458 -24.22 11.68 8.39
C LEU A 458 -24.39 12.84 7.42
N PHE A 459 -23.75 13.97 7.71
CA PHE A 459 -23.72 15.16 6.87
C PHE A 459 -22.26 15.54 6.60
N SER A 460 -21.84 15.41 5.34
CA SER A 460 -20.51 15.80 4.89
C SER A 460 -20.59 17.03 3.98
N ALA A 461 -20.38 18.22 4.57
CA ALA A 461 -20.47 19.47 3.85
C ALA A 461 -19.33 19.67 2.84
N GLY A 462 -18.15 19.08 3.10
CA GLY A 462 -16.96 19.20 2.25
C GLY A 462 -16.87 18.15 1.13
N GLY A 463 -17.92 17.35 0.92
CA GLY A 463 -17.95 16.29 -0.10
C GLY A 463 -17.67 14.90 0.47
N ILE A 464 -17.63 13.91 -0.41
CA ILE A 464 -17.51 12.50 0.00
C ILE A 464 -16.07 12.12 0.36
N MET A 465 -15.09 12.88 -0.14
CA MET A 465 -13.68 12.67 0.19
C MET A 465 -13.38 12.86 1.67
N ASP A 466 -14.05 13.79 2.35
CA ASP A 466 -13.86 13.97 3.80
C ASP A 466 -14.34 12.71 4.58
N ALA A 467 -15.43 12.07 4.13
CA ALA A 467 -15.86 10.80 4.71
C ALA A 467 -14.92 9.64 4.34
N PHE A 468 -14.32 9.67 3.15
CA PHE A 468 -13.32 8.68 2.74
C PHE A 468 -12.01 8.80 3.54
N ALA A 469 -11.57 10.01 3.88
CA ALA A 469 -10.42 10.24 4.73
C ALA A 469 -10.63 9.61 6.12
N ILE A 470 -11.78 9.86 6.76
CA ILE A 470 -12.15 9.23 8.04
C ILE A 470 -12.20 7.70 7.91
N TYR A 471 -12.75 7.17 6.80
CA TYR A 471 -12.79 5.74 6.54
C TYR A 471 -11.38 5.11 6.51
N LEU A 472 -10.38 5.78 5.94
CA LEU A 472 -9.00 5.31 5.94
C LEU A 472 -8.35 5.42 7.32
N GLU A 473 -8.53 6.54 8.02
CA GLU A 473 -7.96 6.79 9.36
C GLU A 473 -8.47 5.77 10.40
N ASN A 474 -9.72 5.35 10.28
CA ASN A 474 -10.39 4.43 11.21
C ASN A 474 -10.44 2.99 10.68
N GLU A 475 -9.42 2.55 9.92
CA GLU A 475 -9.24 1.16 9.49
C GLU A 475 -10.51 0.58 8.82
N GLY A 476 -11.09 1.33 7.88
CA GLY A 476 -12.27 0.93 7.10
C GLY A 476 -13.63 1.24 7.75
N SER A 477 -13.69 1.98 8.86
CA SER A 477 -14.95 2.39 9.48
C SER A 477 -15.14 3.91 9.40
N ILE A 478 -16.32 4.40 9.00
CA ILE A 478 -16.62 5.84 9.14
C ILE A 478 -16.98 6.20 10.59
N LEU A 479 -17.51 5.24 11.33
CA LEU A 479 -17.94 5.44 12.70
C LEU A 479 -16.74 5.37 13.66
N PRO A 480 -16.68 6.23 14.69
CA PRO A 480 -15.61 6.20 15.67
C PRO A 480 -15.60 4.87 16.43
N THR A 481 -14.42 4.31 16.63
CA THR A 481 -14.27 2.95 17.19
C THR A 481 -14.52 2.88 18.69
N ASP A 482 -14.23 3.97 19.42
CA ASP A 482 -14.20 3.99 20.89
C ASP A 482 -15.20 5.00 21.48
N GLU A 483 -15.77 5.89 20.67
CA GLU A 483 -16.66 6.97 21.11
C GLU A 483 -18.15 6.59 21.04
N ASP A 484 -18.99 7.37 21.73
CA ASP A 484 -20.45 7.17 21.70
C ASP A 484 -20.98 7.50 20.30
N LEU A 485 -21.65 6.54 19.66
CA LEU A 485 -22.21 6.68 18.33
C LEU A 485 -23.36 7.70 18.26
N ASN A 486 -23.87 8.17 19.40
CA ASN A 486 -25.05 9.05 19.48
C ASN A 486 -26.17 8.55 18.55
N ASN A 487 -26.50 7.25 18.61
CA ASN A 487 -27.41 6.59 17.67
C ASN A 487 -28.68 7.42 17.42
N GLY A 488 -28.96 7.73 16.15
CA GLY A 488 -30.06 8.62 15.72
C GLY A 488 -29.76 10.12 15.79
N GLY A 489 -28.57 10.52 16.19
CA GLY A 489 -28.04 11.89 16.17
C GLY A 489 -27.42 12.25 14.81
N THR A 490 -26.97 13.51 14.68
CA THR A 490 -26.31 14.02 13.47
C THR A 490 -24.79 13.94 13.64
N MET A 491 -24.12 13.27 12.70
CA MET A 491 -22.65 13.27 12.59
C MET A 491 -22.26 14.27 11.51
N MET A 492 -21.54 15.32 11.89
CA MET A 492 -21.00 16.31 10.95
C MET A 492 -19.54 15.99 10.68
N VAL A 493 -19.21 15.75 9.41
CA VAL A 493 -17.82 15.64 8.97
C VAL A 493 -17.29 17.05 8.76
N ALA A 494 -16.14 17.37 9.38
CA ALA A 494 -15.53 18.68 9.27
C ALA A 494 -15.03 18.90 7.83
N VAL A 495 -15.35 20.08 7.27
CA VAL A 495 -14.91 20.46 5.92
C VAL A 495 -13.39 20.52 5.88
N GLY A 496 -12.80 19.88 4.85
CA GLY A 496 -11.37 19.89 4.62
C GLY A 496 -10.60 18.80 5.38
N SER A 497 -11.31 17.84 6.00
CA SER A 497 -10.68 16.65 6.60
C SER A 497 -9.87 15.83 5.59
N SER A 498 -10.22 15.93 4.30
CA SER A 498 -9.51 15.28 3.20
C SER A 498 -8.45 16.14 2.51
N ASN A 499 -8.22 17.39 2.93
CA ASN A 499 -7.30 18.29 2.22
C ASN A 499 -5.88 17.73 2.17
N ASP A 500 -5.36 17.25 3.30
CA ASP A 500 -4.02 16.66 3.36
C ASP A 500 -3.92 15.41 2.49
N LEU A 501 -4.95 14.54 2.52
CA LEU A 501 -5.03 13.33 1.68
C LEU A 501 -4.99 13.68 0.18
N GLN A 502 -5.79 14.67 -0.25
CA GLN A 502 -5.86 15.09 -1.66
C GLN A 502 -4.57 15.77 -2.12
N GLN A 503 -4.00 16.68 -1.30
CA GLN A 503 -2.75 17.37 -1.60
C GLN A 503 -1.57 16.40 -1.68
N GLN A 504 -1.48 15.48 -0.71
CA GLN A 504 -0.45 14.45 -0.69
C GLN A 504 -0.59 13.52 -1.90
N GLY A 505 -1.82 13.09 -2.23
CA GLY A 505 -2.08 12.27 -3.42
C GLY A 505 -1.63 12.94 -4.72
N LYS A 506 -1.92 14.23 -4.92
CA LYS A 506 -1.45 14.98 -6.10
C LYS A 506 0.09 15.04 -6.17
N LYS A 507 0.73 15.34 -5.03
CA LYS A 507 2.19 15.42 -4.93
C LYS A 507 2.87 14.09 -5.21
N GLU A 508 2.32 13.01 -4.67
CA GLU A 508 2.80 11.65 -4.87
C GLU A 508 2.63 11.17 -6.30
N ARG A 509 1.54 11.57 -6.99
CA ARG A 509 1.33 11.26 -8.40
C ARG A 509 2.20 12.11 -9.34
N ASP A 510 2.54 13.35 -8.96
CA ASP A 510 3.35 14.29 -9.76
C ASP A 510 3.00 14.26 -11.25
N GLU A 511 1.71 14.45 -11.57
CA GLU A 511 1.17 14.30 -12.92
C GLU A 511 1.64 15.42 -13.84
N HIS A 512 2.35 15.07 -14.90
CA HIS A 512 2.86 16.07 -15.84
C HIS A 512 3.12 15.46 -17.20
N SER A 513 3.38 16.31 -18.19
CA SER A 513 3.61 15.89 -19.57
C SER A 513 5.08 15.74 -19.90
N ILE A 514 5.43 14.62 -20.55
CA ILE A 514 6.79 14.36 -21.02
C ILE A 514 6.77 14.15 -22.54
N SER A 515 7.80 14.66 -23.22
CA SER A 515 7.95 14.49 -24.66
C SER A 515 8.16 13.01 -25.01
N ARG A 516 7.40 12.53 -25.98
CA ARG A 516 7.52 11.17 -26.50
C ARG A 516 7.36 11.12 -28.01
N TRP A 517 7.84 10.04 -28.60
CA TRP A 517 7.55 9.73 -29.99
C TRP A 517 6.06 9.35 -30.12
N GLU A 518 5.35 10.07 -30.97
CA GLU A 518 4.02 9.71 -31.47
C GLU A 518 4.19 9.41 -32.96
N LYS A 519 4.34 8.13 -33.29
CA LYS A 519 4.78 7.68 -34.61
C LYS A 519 6.15 8.29 -34.96
N ASP A 520 6.20 9.26 -35.87
CA ASP A 520 7.43 9.87 -36.38
C ASP A 520 7.54 11.37 -36.03
N ILE A 521 6.66 11.87 -35.16
CA ILE A 521 6.68 13.24 -34.64
C ILE A 521 6.77 13.23 -33.11
N ILE A 522 7.18 14.36 -32.53
CA ILE A 522 7.20 14.54 -31.09
C ILE A 522 5.84 15.04 -30.62
N GLY A 523 5.25 14.29 -29.69
CA GLY A 523 4.09 14.68 -28.91
C GLY A 523 4.41 14.70 -27.43
N TYR A 524 3.39 14.93 -26.61
CA TYR A 524 3.48 14.90 -25.16
C TYR A 524 2.52 13.83 -24.61
N ALA A 525 3.01 13.01 -23.69
CA ALA A 525 2.19 12.09 -22.90
C ALA A 525 2.08 12.59 -21.48
N VAL A 526 0.89 12.52 -20.90
CA VAL A 526 0.71 12.66 -19.46
C VAL A 526 1.25 11.42 -18.78
N VAL A 527 2.14 11.62 -17.81
CA VAL A 527 2.72 10.58 -16.99
C VAL A 527 2.40 10.82 -15.52
N ARG A 528 2.47 9.76 -14.73
CA ARG A 528 2.35 9.79 -13.27
C ARG A 528 3.49 9.03 -12.63
N ARG A 529 3.84 9.37 -11.39
CA ARG A 529 4.89 8.74 -10.61
C ARG A 529 4.64 7.24 -10.51
N PHE A 530 5.64 6.44 -10.86
CA PHE A 530 5.61 4.98 -10.76
C PHE A 530 6.39 4.46 -9.54
N ARG A 531 7.44 5.19 -9.14
CA ARG A 531 8.28 4.88 -7.97
C ARG A 531 8.50 6.15 -7.15
N GLN A 532 8.29 6.10 -5.84
CA GLN A 532 8.39 7.29 -4.97
C GLN A 532 9.84 7.72 -4.72
N ASP A 533 10.77 6.76 -4.63
CA ASP A 533 12.15 7.04 -4.22
C ASP A 533 13.09 7.47 -5.37
N TYR A 534 12.65 7.34 -6.63
CA TYR A 534 13.44 7.72 -7.81
C TYR A 534 12.52 8.07 -8.99
N PRO A 535 12.93 8.98 -9.91
CA PRO A 535 12.02 9.63 -10.85
C PRO A 535 11.67 8.78 -12.08
N ILE A 536 11.09 7.61 -11.84
CA ILE A 536 10.43 6.81 -12.87
C ILE A 536 8.93 7.12 -12.85
N TYR A 537 8.41 7.37 -14.04
CA TYR A 537 7.00 7.64 -14.29
C TYR A 537 6.43 6.63 -15.28
N ILE A 538 5.12 6.41 -15.21
CA ILE A 538 4.35 5.55 -16.11
C ILE A 538 3.36 6.41 -16.91
N GLU A 539 3.12 6.06 -18.17
CA GLU A 539 2.09 6.68 -19.00
C GLU A 539 0.71 6.57 -18.30
N HIS A 540 -0.01 7.68 -18.20
CA HIS A 540 -1.30 7.74 -17.50
C HIS A 540 -2.42 7.07 -18.30
N GLU A 541 -2.40 7.20 -19.63
CA GLU A 541 -3.41 6.64 -20.52
C GLU A 541 -3.30 5.11 -20.64
N ILE A 542 -4.44 4.41 -20.72
CA ILE A 542 -4.46 2.97 -21.02
C ILE A 542 -3.95 2.74 -22.45
N SER A 543 -2.79 2.11 -22.56
CA SER A 543 -2.13 1.77 -23.83
C SER A 543 -1.90 0.26 -23.92
N PRO A 544 -2.02 -0.37 -25.10
CA PRO A 544 -1.59 -1.76 -25.30
C PRO A 544 -0.07 -1.94 -25.27
N THR A 545 0.67 -0.84 -25.17
CA THR A 545 2.13 -0.83 -25.05
C THR A 545 2.50 -0.37 -23.64
N TYR A 546 3.34 -1.13 -22.96
CA TYR A 546 3.86 -0.72 -21.66
C TYR A 546 4.96 0.33 -21.84
N ARG A 547 4.84 1.47 -21.16
CA ARG A 547 5.79 2.59 -21.23
C ARG A 547 6.06 3.18 -19.84
N ILE A 548 7.34 3.23 -19.49
CA ILE A 548 7.84 3.96 -18.32
C ILE A 548 9.00 4.86 -18.75
N VAL A 549 9.24 5.94 -18.02
CA VAL A 549 10.24 6.96 -18.38
C VAL A 549 11.03 7.41 -17.17
N LEU A 550 12.32 7.64 -17.39
CA LEU A 550 13.25 8.21 -16.41
C LEU A 550 13.48 9.69 -16.72
N GLU A 551 13.02 10.56 -15.82
CA GLU A 551 13.13 12.03 -15.95
C GLU A 551 14.25 12.57 -15.03
N ILE A 552 15.51 12.30 -15.40
CA ILE A 552 16.70 12.78 -14.65
C ILE A 552 17.77 13.43 -15.55
N PHE A 553 17.75 13.08 -16.84
CA PHE A 553 18.68 13.59 -17.86
C PHE A 553 18.06 14.78 -18.59
N ASP A 554 18.88 15.51 -19.34
CA ASP A 554 18.40 16.66 -20.14
C ASP A 554 17.48 16.24 -21.30
N VAL A 555 17.46 14.93 -21.62
CA VAL A 555 16.54 14.28 -22.54
C VAL A 555 15.77 13.16 -21.82
N PRO A 556 14.45 13.02 -22.01
CA PRO A 556 13.69 11.91 -21.42
C PRO A 556 14.13 10.56 -22.00
N VAL A 557 14.26 9.55 -21.13
CA VAL A 557 14.62 8.17 -21.51
C VAL A 557 13.46 7.23 -21.21
N TRP A 558 12.76 6.80 -22.26
CA TRP A 558 11.65 5.87 -22.21
C TRP A 558 12.13 4.42 -22.32
N ALA A 559 11.63 3.54 -21.45
CA ALA A 559 11.68 2.10 -21.66
C ALA A 559 10.30 1.60 -22.08
N VAL A 560 10.24 0.92 -23.22
CA VAL A 560 9.01 0.55 -23.91
C VAL A 560 8.99 -0.94 -24.17
N ASN A 561 7.84 -1.60 -23.97
CA ASN A 561 7.62 -2.96 -24.46
C ASN A 561 6.42 -2.99 -25.41
N ASN A 562 6.71 -3.25 -26.69
CA ASN A 562 5.71 -3.29 -27.77
C ASN A 562 5.16 -4.71 -28.04
N GLN A 563 5.53 -5.71 -27.25
CA GLN A 563 5.08 -7.09 -27.45
C GLN A 563 3.61 -7.20 -27.06
N LYS A 564 2.78 -7.79 -27.93
CA LYS A 564 1.34 -7.95 -27.65
C LYS A 564 1.18 -8.70 -26.32
N GLU A 565 0.51 -8.06 -25.37
CA GLU A 565 0.14 -8.69 -24.12
C GLU A 565 -0.66 -9.97 -24.41
N ARG A 566 -0.27 -11.08 -23.77
CA ARG A 566 -1.23 -12.17 -23.51
C ARG A 566 -2.29 -11.60 -22.57
N ALA A 567 -3.50 -12.14 -22.58
CA ALA A 567 -4.68 -11.61 -21.89
C ALA A 567 -4.61 -11.46 -20.35
N THR A 568 -3.41 -11.44 -19.75
CA THR A 568 -3.15 -11.42 -18.31
C THR A 568 -1.95 -10.50 -17.96
N GLY A 569 -2.22 -9.27 -17.52
CA GLY A 569 -1.41 -8.49 -16.58
C GLY A 569 0.11 -8.32 -16.81
N HIS A 570 0.78 -7.78 -15.78
CA HIS A 570 2.21 -7.49 -15.72
C HIS A 570 3.10 -8.65 -16.20
N THR A 571 4.07 -8.36 -17.08
CA THR A 571 4.97 -9.35 -17.67
C THR A 571 6.42 -9.15 -17.19
N TRP A 572 7.27 -10.18 -17.30
CA TRP A 572 8.70 -10.05 -16.97
C TRP A 572 9.42 -9.02 -17.86
N ALA A 573 8.90 -8.72 -19.06
CA ALA A 573 9.44 -7.64 -19.89
C ALA A 573 9.28 -6.26 -19.22
N HIS A 574 8.24 -6.06 -18.41
CA HIS A 574 8.06 -4.84 -17.63
C HIS A 574 9.13 -4.74 -16.53
N ASP A 575 9.47 -5.87 -15.88
CA ASP A 575 10.57 -5.93 -14.90
C ASP A 575 11.92 -5.60 -15.55
N VAL A 576 12.16 -6.06 -16.80
CA VAL A 576 13.35 -5.69 -17.56
C VAL A 576 13.38 -4.19 -17.88
N CYS A 577 12.25 -3.60 -18.28
CA CYS A 577 12.16 -2.15 -18.51
C CYS A 577 12.53 -1.37 -17.24
N GLU A 578 11.99 -1.77 -16.09
CA GLU A 578 12.31 -1.12 -14.82
C GLU A 578 13.78 -1.33 -14.43
N ALA A 579 14.34 -2.53 -14.61
CA ALA A 579 15.74 -2.82 -14.35
C ALA A 579 16.68 -1.89 -15.14
N VAL A 580 16.38 -1.65 -16.43
CA VAL A 580 17.15 -0.72 -17.27
C VAL A 580 17.13 0.68 -16.65
N LEU A 581 15.95 1.23 -16.38
CA LEU A 581 15.83 2.59 -15.85
C LEU A 581 16.41 2.74 -14.44
N PHE A 582 16.26 1.73 -13.59
CA PHE A 582 16.82 1.71 -12.24
C PHE A 582 18.35 1.83 -12.26
N TRP A 583 19.03 1.04 -13.09
CA TRP A 583 20.49 1.07 -13.16
C TRP A 583 21.00 2.34 -13.84
N LEU A 584 20.31 2.86 -14.87
CA LEU A 584 20.61 4.17 -15.43
C LEU A 584 20.48 5.28 -14.37
N TYR A 585 19.47 5.22 -13.51
CA TYR A 585 19.32 6.14 -12.39
C TYR A 585 20.45 6.02 -11.35
N LYS A 586 20.90 4.80 -11.02
CA LYS A 586 22.05 4.60 -10.13
C LYS A 586 23.36 5.19 -10.69
N MET A 587 23.48 5.25 -12.02
CA MET A 587 24.61 5.84 -12.73
C MET A 587 24.36 7.29 -13.19
N LYS A 588 23.31 7.96 -12.69
CA LYS A 588 22.89 9.28 -13.21
C LYS A 588 24.01 10.31 -13.27
N ASP A 589 24.85 10.39 -12.26
CA ASP A 589 25.85 11.46 -12.11
C ASP A 589 26.96 11.35 -13.18
N VAL A 590 27.32 10.12 -13.56
CA VAL A 590 28.34 9.86 -14.59
C VAL A 590 27.77 9.82 -16.00
N LEU A 591 26.49 9.46 -16.16
CA LEU A 591 25.84 9.39 -17.47
C LEU A 591 25.25 10.72 -17.94
N ARG A 592 25.05 11.70 -17.04
CA ARG A 592 24.31 12.94 -17.33
C ARG A 592 24.84 13.71 -18.53
N SER A 593 26.14 13.98 -18.57
CA SER A 593 26.76 14.74 -19.66
C SER A 593 26.72 14.00 -20.99
N TRP A 594 26.84 12.66 -20.97
CA TRP A 594 26.83 11.86 -22.17
C TRP A 594 25.43 11.68 -22.74
N ILE A 595 24.46 11.27 -21.91
CA ILE A 595 23.07 11.11 -22.34
C ILE A 595 22.47 12.45 -22.79
N GLY A 596 22.77 13.54 -22.08
CA GLY A 596 22.35 14.89 -22.48
C GLY A 596 22.96 15.39 -23.80
N ALA A 597 24.08 14.81 -24.25
CA ALA A 597 24.70 15.15 -25.53
C ALA A 597 24.03 14.44 -26.73
N ILE A 598 23.20 13.41 -26.52
CA ILE A 598 22.56 12.64 -27.60
C ILE A 598 21.59 13.54 -28.41
N GLN A 599 21.71 13.50 -29.74
CA GLN A 599 20.92 14.30 -30.70
C GLN A 599 19.51 13.71 -30.93
N LEU A 600 18.79 13.45 -29.85
CA LEU A 600 17.38 13.05 -29.93
C LEU A 600 16.56 13.91 -28.96
N PRO A 601 15.35 14.33 -29.35
CA PRO A 601 14.44 15.08 -28.46
C PRO A 601 13.89 14.21 -27.31
N THR A 602 13.89 12.89 -27.49
CA THR A 602 13.49 11.88 -26.52
C THR A 602 14.07 10.53 -26.96
N ILE A 603 14.52 9.71 -26.02
CA ILE A 603 15.19 8.43 -26.30
C ILE A 603 14.24 7.28 -25.97
N GLU A 604 14.00 6.38 -26.92
CA GLU A 604 13.23 5.16 -26.72
C GLU A 604 14.16 3.92 -26.64
N ILE A 605 14.04 3.16 -25.56
CA ILE A 605 14.65 1.84 -25.37
C ILE A 605 13.54 0.79 -25.50
N ASP A 606 13.37 0.23 -26.70
CA ASP A 606 12.40 -0.84 -26.97
C ASP A 606 12.95 -2.19 -26.48
N VAL A 607 12.35 -2.72 -25.42
CA VAL A 607 12.72 -3.98 -24.78
C VAL A 607 11.87 -5.11 -25.35
N GLN A 608 12.52 -6.02 -26.07
CA GLN A 608 11.90 -7.24 -26.62
C GLN A 608 12.46 -8.45 -25.88
N VAL A 609 11.60 -9.24 -25.25
CA VAL A 609 12.00 -10.47 -24.56
C VAL A 609 11.62 -11.67 -25.43
N ASP A 610 12.52 -12.64 -25.61
CA ASP A 610 12.18 -13.89 -26.30
C ASP A 610 10.94 -14.52 -25.63
N PRO A 611 9.86 -14.83 -26.37
CA PRO A 611 8.65 -15.43 -25.82
C PRO A 611 8.92 -16.69 -25.00
N LYS A 612 10.00 -17.43 -25.32
CA LYS A 612 10.44 -18.54 -24.48
C LYS A 612 10.73 -18.05 -23.07
N VAL A 613 11.49 -16.96 -22.87
CA VAL A 613 11.76 -16.42 -21.52
C VAL A 613 10.50 -16.01 -20.79
N ALA A 614 9.52 -15.46 -21.50
CA ALA A 614 8.21 -15.12 -20.93
C ALA A 614 7.39 -16.35 -20.51
N ASP A 615 7.62 -17.51 -21.12
CA ASP A 615 7.01 -18.81 -20.79
C ASP A 615 7.86 -19.67 -19.82
N LEU A 616 9.13 -19.31 -19.63
CA LEU A 616 10.19 -20.06 -18.94
C LEU A 616 10.18 -19.86 -17.41
N CYS A 617 9.01 -19.95 -16.78
CA CYS A 617 9.03 -20.55 -15.45
C CYS A 617 9.66 -21.96 -15.52
N ARG A 618 9.66 -22.63 -16.69
CA ARG A 618 10.05 -24.04 -16.86
C ARG A 618 11.21 -24.25 -17.84
N LEU A 619 12.40 -24.64 -17.37
CA LEU A 619 13.49 -25.11 -18.25
C LEU A 619 13.31 -26.60 -18.63
N ASP A 620 12.65 -26.89 -19.76
CA ASP A 620 12.58 -28.27 -20.26
C ASP A 620 13.90 -28.77 -20.87
N LYS A 621 14.77 -27.85 -21.33
CA LYS A 621 16.12 -28.13 -21.86
C LYS A 621 17.07 -27.03 -21.41
N GLU A 622 18.34 -27.37 -21.18
CA GLU A 622 19.37 -26.36 -20.92
C GLU A 622 19.46 -25.40 -22.11
N PRO A 623 19.42 -24.07 -21.87
CA PRO A 623 19.58 -23.09 -22.93
C PRO A 623 20.94 -23.23 -23.59
N ASP A 624 21.02 -22.97 -24.90
CA ASP A 624 22.29 -22.94 -25.61
C ASP A 624 23.18 -21.82 -25.03
N LEU A 625 24.37 -22.18 -24.55
CA LEU A 625 25.33 -21.27 -23.95
C LEU A 625 25.84 -20.21 -24.94
N SER A 626 25.72 -20.48 -26.25
CA SER A 626 26.07 -19.55 -27.32
C SER A 626 25.04 -18.44 -27.55
N GLU A 627 23.81 -18.56 -27.01
CA GLU A 627 22.71 -17.59 -27.17
C GLU A 627 22.52 -16.68 -25.94
N ARG A 628 23.60 -16.31 -25.24
CA ARG A 628 23.54 -15.43 -24.05
C ARG A 628 23.58 -13.94 -24.38
N GLU A 629 24.06 -13.59 -25.57
CA GLU A 629 24.31 -12.21 -25.95
C GLU A 629 23.01 -11.44 -26.23
N ILE A 630 22.79 -10.35 -25.50
CA ILE A 630 21.67 -9.44 -25.74
C ILE A 630 21.98 -8.64 -27.01
N LYS A 631 21.12 -8.81 -28.03
CA LYS A 631 21.29 -8.11 -29.30
C LYS A 631 20.77 -6.69 -29.19
N VAL A 632 21.45 -5.75 -29.84
CA VAL A 632 21.10 -4.34 -29.83
C VAL A 632 21.05 -3.83 -31.26
N ALA A 633 20.00 -3.07 -31.59
CA ALA A 633 19.85 -2.40 -32.86
C ALA A 633 19.53 -0.92 -32.65
N VAL A 634 20.18 -0.04 -33.42
CA VAL A 634 19.86 1.40 -33.42
C VAL A 634 18.60 1.64 -34.24
N THR A 635 17.70 2.46 -33.73
CA THR A 635 16.47 2.88 -34.42
C THR A 635 16.47 4.40 -34.57
N MET A 636 15.50 4.95 -35.34
CA MET A 636 15.35 6.41 -35.45
C MET A 636 14.93 7.08 -34.13
N ARG A 637 14.41 6.30 -33.16
CA ARG A 637 13.88 6.79 -31.88
C ARG A 637 14.84 6.58 -30.71
N GLY A 638 15.88 5.77 -30.90
CA GLY A 638 16.79 5.33 -29.84
C GLY A 638 17.34 3.95 -30.16
N ILE A 639 17.09 2.96 -29.29
CA ILE A 639 17.61 1.59 -29.44
C ILE A 639 16.53 0.54 -29.21
N GLN A 640 16.72 -0.62 -29.82
CA GLN A 640 15.97 -1.83 -29.53
C GLN A 640 16.92 -2.87 -28.94
N ILE A 641 16.52 -3.49 -27.82
CA ILE A 641 17.24 -4.59 -27.19
C ILE A 641 16.41 -5.87 -27.29
N ILE A 642 17.06 -6.96 -27.68
CA ILE A 642 16.44 -8.29 -27.79
C ILE A 642 17.10 -9.20 -26.75
N VAL A 643 16.35 -9.53 -25.71
CA VAL A 643 16.78 -10.38 -24.59
C VAL A 643 16.54 -11.85 -24.95
N PRO A 644 17.61 -12.65 -25.18
CA PRO A 644 17.48 -14.03 -25.64
C PRO A 644 17.19 -15.01 -24.50
N ALA A 645 16.72 -16.21 -24.84
CA ALA A 645 16.50 -17.28 -23.86
C ALA A 645 17.74 -17.70 -23.06
N GLY A 646 18.93 -17.61 -23.66
CA GLY A 646 20.19 -17.99 -23.00
C GLY A 646 20.52 -17.15 -21.76
N ILE A 647 19.99 -15.92 -21.65
CA ILE A 647 20.23 -15.04 -20.49
C ILE A 647 19.74 -15.66 -19.18
N PHE A 648 18.76 -16.55 -19.24
CA PHE A 648 18.18 -17.22 -18.08
C PHE A 648 19.24 -17.93 -17.23
N THR A 649 20.26 -18.51 -17.88
CA THR A 649 21.38 -19.16 -17.18
C THR A 649 22.20 -18.21 -16.31
N LEU A 650 22.29 -16.92 -16.68
CA LEU A 650 22.93 -15.89 -15.85
C LEU A 650 22.01 -15.41 -14.73
N ILE A 651 20.70 -15.38 -14.96
CA ILE A 651 19.71 -14.98 -13.95
C ILE A 651 19.70 -15.98 -12.78
N GLN A 652 19.92 -17.28 -13.05
CA GLN A 652 20.03 -18.32 -12.02
C GLN A 652 21.35 -18.29 -11.21
N ARG A 653 22.22 -17.29 -11.40
CA ARG A 653 23.40 -17.09 -10.54
C ARG A 653 23.04 -16.26 -9.30
N SER A 654 23.79 -16.42 -8.21
CA SER A 654 23.63 -15.56 -7.03
C SER A 654 24.18 -14.14 -7.22
N ASP A 655 24.89 -13.87 -8.32
CA ASP A 655 25.43 -12.56 -8.68
C ASP A 655 24.59 -11.84 -9.75
N ASN A 656 24.89 -10.56 -9.97
CA ASN A 656 24.23 -9.67 -10.91
C ASN A 656 24.85 -9.69 -12.32
N SER A 657 25.42 -10.83 -12.72
CA SER A 657 26.01 -10.99 -14.06
C SER A 657 24.99 -10.73 -15.18
N ALA A 658 23.73 -11.11 -14.98
CA ALA A 658 22.65 -10.85 -15.94
C ALA A 658 22.37 -9.35 -16.10
N ASP A 659 22.20 -8.64 -14.98
CA ASP A 659 22.02 -7.18 -14.95
C ASP A 659 23.21 -6.46 -15.62
N LYS A 660 24.45 -6.88 -15.32
CA LYS A 660 25.65 -6.32 -15.96
C LYS A 660 25.64 -6.53 -17.47
N SER A 661 25.24 -7.71 -17.94
CA SER A 661 25.11 -7.99 -19.37
C SER A 661 24.05 -7.10 -20.02
N LEU A 662 22.90 -6.91 -19.36
CA LEU A 662 21.82 -6.03 -19.84
C LEU A 662 22.30 -4.57 -19.95
N ILE A 663 22.92 -4.05 -18.90
CA ILE A 663 23.34 -2.65 -18.86
C ILE A 663 24.50 -2.38 -19.83
N ARG A 664 25.46 -3.29 -19.97
CA ARG A 664 26.49 -3.18 -21.01
C ARG A 664 25.88 -3.11 -22.40
N ALA A 665 24.89 -3.95 -22.70
CA ALA A 665 24.20 -3.92 -23.99
C ALA A 665 23.47 -2.59 -24.21
N VAL A 666 22.71 -2.11 -23.22
CA VAL A 666 22.01 -0.81 -23.29
C VAL A 666 23.00 0.34 -23.54
N LEU A 667 24.06 0.46 -22.73
CA LEU A 667 25.05 1.53 -22.87
C LEU A 667 25.81 1.45 -24.20
N ASN A 668 26.16 0.26 -24.67
CA ASN A 668 26.76 0.08 -26.01
C ASN A 668 25.80 0.42 -27.14
N GLY A 669 24.49 0.26 -26.94
CA GLY A 669 23.47 0.76 -27.86
C GLY A 669 23.44 2.28 -27.91
N LEU A 670 23.35 2.92 -26.73
CA LEU A 670 23.32 4.38 -26.62
C LEU A 670 24.58 5.03 -27.21
N ARG A 671 25.74 4.35 -27.11
CA ARG A 671 27.02 4.77 -27.71
C ARG A 671 26.96 4.91 -29.23
N GLN A 672 26.08 4.19 -29.91
CA GLN A 672 25.94 4.24 -31.36
C GLN A 672 25.00 5.37 -31.83
N LEU A 673 24.35 6.08 -30.90
CA LEU A 673 23.49 7.22 -31.22
C LEU A 673 24.32 8.47 -31.52
N PRO A 674 23.85 9.34 -32.43
CA PRO A 674 24.54 10.59 -32.74
C PRO A 674 24.55 11.53 -31.52
N VAL A 675 25.68 12.20 -31.26
CA VAL A 675 25.86 13.17 -30.15
C VAL A 675 26.27 14.56 -30.67
N THR A 676 25.97 15.61 -29.91
CA THR A 676 26.44 16.98 -30.11
C THR A 676 27.83 17.16 -29.48
N GLY A 677 28.72 17.88 -30.15
CA GLY A 677 30.04 18.24 -29.59
C GLY A 677 31.16 17.24 -29.86
N ASN A 678 32.14 17.19 -28.96
CA ASN A 678 33.39 16.45 -29.12
C ASN A 678 33.20 14.95 -28.86
N GLN A 679 33.88 14.08 -29.63
CA GLN A 679 33.78 12.62 -29.49
C GLN A 679 34.26 12.10 -28.13
N ASP A 680 35.07 12.88 -27.41
CA ASP A 680 35.59 12.54 -26.07
C ASP A 680 34.49 12.38 -25.00
N VAL A 681 33.25 12.83 -25.26
CA VAL A 681 32.09 12.65 -24.37
C VAL A 681 31.52 11.22 -24.45
N ILE A 682 31.79 10.51 -25.54
CA ILE A 682 31.33 9.13 -25.74
C ILE A 682 32.29 8.17 -25.01
N PRO A 683 31.83 7.40 -24.02
CA PRO A 683 32.70 6.44 -23.34
C PRO A 683 33.10 5.29 -24.27
N SER A 684 34.32 4.78 -24.08
CA SER A 684 34.77 3.55 -24.73
C SER A 684 34.07 2.32 -24.14
N GLU A 685 34.16 1.18 -24.81
CA GLU A 685 33.61 -0.09 -24.32
C GLU A 685 34.23 -0.51 -22.97
N GLU A 686 35.52 -0.27 -22.79
CA GLU A 686 36.23 -0.53 -21.54
C GLU A 686 35.63 0.29 -20.39
N VAL A 687 35.38 1.59 -20.61
CA VAL A 687 34.78 2.48 -19.61
C VAL A 687 33.36 2.05 -19.29
N ILE A 688 32.56 1.66 -20.30
CA ILE A 688 31.21 1.12 -20.09
C ILE A 688 31.25 -0.13 -19.21
N SER A 689 32.22 -1.03 -19.42
CA SER A 689 32.37 -2.22 -18.60
C SER A 689 32.77 -1.88 -17.16
N GLU A 690 33.70 -0.94 -16.97
CA GLU A 690 34.13 -0.46 -15.66
C GLU A 690 32.97 0.19 -14.88
N LEU A 691 32.16 1.03 -15.53
CA LEU A 691 30.96 1.63 -14.95
C LEU A 691 29.98 0.56 -14.46
N ALA A 692 29.69 -0.44 -15.30
CA ALA A 692 28.81 -1.54 -14.91
C ALA A 692 29.38 -2.32 -13.70
N ASP A 693 30.69 -2.54 -13.63
CA ASP A 693 31.31 -3.25 -12.51
C ASP A 693 31.38 -2.43 -11.22
N GLN A 694 31.53 -1.11 -11.32
CA GLN A 694 31.59 -0.19 -10.18
C GLN A 694 30.20 0.06 -9.56
N TYR A 695 29.18 0.31 -10.38
CA TYR A 695 27.86 0.75 -9.90
C TYR A 695 26.90 -0.39 -9.58
N LEU A 696 27.03 -1.56 -10.24
CA LEU A 696 26.22 -2.74 -9.92
C LEU A 696 26.90 -3.51 -8.79
N GLN A 697 26.92 -2.89 -7.61
CA GLN A 697 27.46 -3.44 -6.37
C GLN A 697 26.46 -3.27 -5.22
N PRO A 698 26.45 -4.17 -4.22
CA PRO A 698 27.24 -5.40 -4.14
C PRO A 698 26.82 -6.44 -5.19
N ALA A 699 27.64 -7.48 -5.41
CA ALA A 699 27.40 -8.49 -6.46
C ALA A 699 26.02 -9.17 -6.40
N HIS A 700 25.37 -9.24 -5.24
CA HIS A 700 24.04 -9.82 -5.07
C HIS A 700 22.88 -8.83 -5.31
N ALA A 701 23.15 -7.56 -5.63
CA ALA A 701 22.15 -6.56 -6.00
C ALA A 701 21.65 -6.81 -7.43
N LYS A 702 20.48 -7.42 -7.55
CA LYS A 702 19.87 -7.87 -8.83
C LYS A 702 18.46 -7.29 -8.98
N MET A 703 18.18 -6.72 -10.15
CA MET A 703 16.84 -6.32 -10.58
C MET A 703 16.20 -7.38 -11.48
N LEU A 704 17.00 -8.13 -12.24
CA LEU A 704 16.53 -9.25 -13.06
C LEU A 704 16.27 -10.47 -12.18
N LEU A 705 15.02 -10.62 -11.76
CA LEU A 705 14.57 -11.65 -10.83
C LEU A 705 13.62 -12.62 -11.53
N LEU A 706 14.09 -13.84 -11.76
CA LEU A 706 13.30 -14.93 -12.32
C LEU A 706 13.85 -16.27 -11.82
N ARG A 707 13.00 -17.26 -11.58
CA ARG A 707 13.40 -18.55 -11.00
C ARG A 707 12.93 -19.72 -11.86
N ASP A 708 13.77 -20.76 -11.93
CA ASP A 708 13.37 -22.03 -12.52
C ASP A 708 12.40 -22.78 -11.60
N VAL A 709 11.12 -22.80 -11.98
CA VAL A 709 10.05 -23.42 -11.21
C VAL A 709 10.08 -24.95 -11.31
N THR A 710 10.85 -25.55 -12.23
CA THR A 710 11.09 -27.02 -12.20
C THR A 710 11.92 -27.44 -11.00
N GLN A 711 12.89 -26.59 -10.62
CA GLN A 711 13.74 -26.80 -9.46
C GLN A 711 13.07 -26.31 -8.18
N HIS A 712 12.16 -25.34 -8.32
CA HIS A 712 11.46 -24.70 -7.21
C HIS A 712 9.94 -24.59 -7.47
N PRO A 713 9.20 -25.71 -7.42
CA PRO A 713 7.77 -25.72 -7.78
C PRO A 713 6.89 -24.78 -6.95
N LYS A 714 7.29 -24.48 -5.71
CA LYS A 714 6.56 -23.56 -4.83
C LYS A 714 6.50 -22.13 -5.36
N THR A 715 7.43 -21.70 -6.23
CA THR A 715 7.44 -20.34 -6.81
C THR A 715 6.66 -20.22 -8.12
N ASP A 716 6.14 -21.33 -8.67
CA ASP A 716 5.37 -21.32 -9.93
C ASP A 716 4.15 -20.40 -9.82
N PRO A 717 3.99 -19.36 -10.65
CA PRO A 717 2.86 -18.44 -10.59
C PRO A 717 1.63 -18.93 -11.38
N ARG A 718 1.75 -20.00 -12.18
CA ARG A 718 0.70 -20.43 -13.12
C ARG A 718 -0.58 -20.88 -12.41
N GLY A 719 -1.72 -20.52 -13.01
CA GLY A 719 -3.07 -20.88 -12.54
C GLY A 719 -3.57 -20.10 -11.31
N LEU A 720 -2.74 -19.26 -10.68
CA LEU A 720 -3.06 -18.61 -9.41
C LEU A 720 -3.85 -17.30 -9.54
N PRO A 721 -4.82 -17.01 -8.65
CA PRO A 721 -5.51 -15.72 -8.58
C PRO A 721 -4.55 -14.61 -8.12
N SER A 722 -4.94 -13.33 -8.17
CA SER A 722 -4.16 -12.26 -7.53
C SER A 722 -4.09 -12.43 -6.01
N MET A 723 -3.00 -11.98 -5.37
CA MET A 723 -2.92 -11.98 -3.90
C MET A 723 -4.02 -11.09 -3.33
N ARG A 724 -4.73 -11.59 -2.31
CA ARG A 724 -5.78 -10.86 -1.60
C ARG A 724 -5.52 -10.94 -0.10
N TYR A 725 -5.30 -9.78 0.52
CA TYR A 725 -5.04 -9.66 1.95
C TYR A 725 -6.35 -9.55 2.73
N LEU A 726 -6.28 -9.83 4.04
CA LEU A 726 -7.31 -9.42 5.00
C LEU A 726 -7.60 -7.92 4.87
N GLN A 727 -8.84 -7.56 5.18
CA GLN A 727 -9.41 -6.27 4.80
C GLN A 727 -9.93 -5.57 6.05
N ASP A 728 -9.44 -4.37 6.31
CA ASP A 728 -9.72 -3.65 7.54
C ASP A 728 -11.21 -3.36 7.71
N TYR A 729 -11.90 -2.99 6.62
CA TYR A 729 -13.36 -2.83 6.59
C TYR A 729 -14.09 -4.08 7.12
N ASP A 730 -13.70 -5.27 6.68
CA ASP A 730 -14.38 -6.51 7.07
C ASP A 730 -14.06 -6.88 8.53
N ILE A 731 -12.85 -6.57 9.00
CA ILE A 731 -12.48 -6.69 10.42
C ILE A 731 -13.32 -5.76 11.28
N ALA A 732 -13.39 -4.47 10.92
CA ALA A 732 -14.22 -3.48 11.61
C ALA A 732 -15.71 -3.89 11.61
N TRP A 733 -16.21 -4.37 10.47
CA TRP A 733 -17.58 -4.85 10.32
C TRP A 733 -17.90 -6.02 11.26
N VAL A 734 -16.96 -6.94 11.44
CA VAL A 734 -17.07 -8.06 12.40
C VAL A 734 -17.05 -7.54 13.84
N LEU A 735 -16.09 -6.67 14.18
CA LEU A 735 -15.94 -6.10 15.53
C LEU A 735 -17.20 -5.35 15.98
N ASP A 736 -17.86 -4.63 15.07
CA ASP A 736 -19.15 -3.95 15.32
C ASP A 736 -20.29 -4.90 15.70
N ARG A 737 -20.20 -6.18 15.30
CA ARG A 737 -21.32 -7.13 15.39
C ARG A 737 -21.12 -8.23 16.42
N ILE A 738 -19.90 -8.40 16.96
CA ILE A 738 -19.58 -9.44 17.97
C ILE A 738 -20.56 -9.41 19.14
N VAL A 739 -20.81 -8.24 19.73
CA VAL A 739 -21.71 -8.10 20.89
C VAL A 739 -23.14 -8.51 20.53
N GLY A 740 -23.61 -8.13 19.33
CA GLY A 740 -24.92 -8.50 18.81
C GLY A 740 -25.08 -10.00 18.50
N TRP A 741 -23.99 -10.73 18.30
CA TRP A 741 -24.00 -12.18 18.07
C TRP A 741 -23.89 -13.01 19.35
N LEU A 742 -23.70 -12.39 20.51
CA LEU A 742 -23.67 -13.12 21.79
C LEU A 742 -25.03 -13.79 22.08
N PRO A 743 -25.04 -14.89 22.86
CA PRO A 743 -26.29 -15.53 23.26
C PRO A 743 -27.26 -14.53 23.92
N ALA A 744 -28.55 -14.62 23.58
CA ALA A 744 -29.58 -13.73 24.12
C ALA A 744 -29.54 -13.66 25.66
N GLY A 745 -29.62 -12.45 26.21
CA GLY A 745 -29.50 -12.19 27.65
C GLY A 745 -28.07 -12.08 28.17
N THR A 746 -27.04 -12.21 27.31
CA THR A 746 -25.66 -11.93 27.71
C THR A 746 -25.48 -10.43 27.95
N VAL A 747 -25.10 -10.04 29.16
CA VAL A 747 -24.77 -8.65 29.52
C VAL A 747 -23.26 -8.48 29.47
N VAL A 748 -22.78 -7.49 28.72
CA VAL A 748 -21.37 -7.10 28.69
C VAL A 748 -21.22 -5.81 29.50
N PRO A 749 -20.53 -5.84 30.66
CA PRO A 749 -20.34 -4.64 31.48
C PRO A 749 -19.30 -3.71 30.85
N LYS A 750 -19.30 -2.44 31.27
CA LYS A 750 -18.29 -1.44 30.83
C LYS A 750 -16.86 -1.86 31.20
N ASN A 751 -16.69 -2.49 32.37
CA ASN A 751 -15.43 -3.04 32.85
C ASN A 751 -15.68 -4.46 33.37
N ILE A 752 -14.79 -5.39 33.06
CA ILE A 752 -14.81 -6.78 33.56
C ILE A 752 -13.61 -6.95 34.50
N GLU A 753 -13.86 -7.20 35.79
CA GLU A 753 -12.81 -7.18 36.81
C GLU A 753 -12.07 -8.51 36.95
N THR A 754 -12.79 -9.64 36.89
CA THR A 754 -12.20 -10.95 37.20
C THR A 754 -11.74 -11.71 35.94
N ARG A 755 -10.66 -12.48 36.06
CA ARG A 755 -10.14 -13.32 34.96
C ARG A 755 -11.13 -14.39 34.54
N GLU A 756 -11.88 -14.94 35.49
CA GLU A 756 -12.91 -15.95 35.27
C GLU A 756 -14.04 -15.41 34.40
N GLU A 757 -14.54 -14.19 34.70
CA GLU A 757 -15.57 -13.54 33.89
C GLU A 757 -15.08 -13.18 32.50
N LYS A 758 -13.84 -12.65 32.37
CA LYS A 758 -13.22 -12.36 31.07
C LYS A 758 -13.14 -13.62 30.21
N THR A 759 -12.62 -14.71 30.77
CA THR A 759 -12.47 -16.00 30.06
C THR A 759 -13.83 -16.58 29.67
N ALA A 760 -14.84 -16.48 30.54
CA ALA A 760 -16.20 -16.94 30.25
C ALA A 760 -16.87 -16.14 29.13
N LEU A 761 -16.69 -14.80 29.10
CA LEU A 761 -17.18 -13.97 28.00
C LEU A 761 -16.46 -14.30 26.68
N LEU A 762 -15.14 -14.40 26.70
CA LEU A 762 -14.34 -14.73 25.52
C LEU A 762 -14.70 -16.10 24.92
N ALA A 763 -14.98 -17.10 25.76
CA ALA A 763 -15.49 -18.38 25.28
C ALA A 763 -16.82 -18.23 24.52
N LYS A 764 -17.74 -17.37 24.98
CA LYS A 764 -18.99 -17.06 24.27
C LYS A 764 -18.75 -16.29 22.98
N VAL A 765 -17.81 -15.33 22.98
CA VAL A 765 -17.42 -14.58 21.78
C VAL A 765 -16.92 -15.54 20.69
N VAL A 766 -15.98 -16.42 21.03
CA VAL A 766 -15.42 -17.41 20.10
C VAL A 766 -16.50 -18.38 19.61
N ASP A 767 -17.36 -18.90 20.50
CA ASP A 767 -18.47 -19.78 20.09
C ASP A 767 -19.46 -19.07 19.14
N SER A 768 -19.80 -17.81 19.41
CA SER A 768 -20.65 -17.01 18.52
C SER A 768 -20.01 -16.75 17.16
N LEU A 769 -18.71 -16.43 17.11
CA LEU A 769 -17.97 -16.27 15.86
C LEU A 769 -17.93 -17.57 15.04
N LEU A 770 -17.65 -18.71 15.68
CA LEU A 770 -17.66 -20.02 15.01
C LEU A 770 -19.05 -20.39 14.49
N ARG A 771 -20.12 -20.11 15.25
CA ARG A 771 -21.50 -20.35 14.80
C ARG A 771 -21.87 -19.47 13.61
N GLN A 772 -21.51 -18.19 13.64
CA GLN A 772 -21.78 -17.27 12.53
C GLN A 772 -20.97 -17.66 11.29
N THR A 773 -19.69 -18.02 11.45
CA THR A 773 -18.84 -18.54 10.38
C THR A 773 -19.45 -19.79 9.74
N ALA A 774 -19.89 -20.77 10.55
CA ALA A 774 -20.54 -21.98 10.05
C ALA A 774 -21.83 -21.70 9.28
N LYS A 775 -22.63 -20.73 9.75
CA LYS A 775 -23.87 -20.29 9.09
C LYS A 775 -23.59 -19.66 7.72
N GLU A 776 -22.56 -18.83 7.61
CA GLU A 776 -22.17 -18.23 6.33
C GLU A 776 -21.61 -19.29 5.38
N ILE A 777 -20.71 -20.17 5.85
CA ILE A 777 -20.16 -21.28 5.06
C ILE A 777 -21.26 -22.18 4.47
N ALA A 778 -22.31 -22.49 5.24
CA ALA A 778 -23.38 -23.40 4.84
C ALA A 778 -24.13 -22.99 3.55
N GLN A 779 -24.05 -21.73 3.14
CA GLN A 779 -24.71 -21.22 1.94
C GLN A 779 -24.00 -21.61 0.63
N TYR A 780 -22.72 -21.97 0.68
CA TYR A 780 -21.89 -22.22 -0.50
C TYR A 780 -21.98 -23.64 -1.04
N ASN A 781 -21.66 -23.78 -2.33
CA ASN A 781 -21.33 -25.07 -2.92
C ASN A 781 -19.93 -25.50 -2.48
N ALA A 782 -19.81 -26.64 -1.79
CA ALA A 782 -18.52 -27.14 -1.29
C ALA A 782 -17.49 -27.38 -2.42
N HIS A 783 -17.96 -27.89 -3.56
CA HIS A 783 -17.11 -28.23 -4.71
C HIS A 783 -16.64 -27.00 -5.49
N GLU A 784 -17.20 -25.81 -5.23
CA GLU A 784 -16.71 -24.53 -5.76
C GLU A 784 -15.88 -23.77 -4.72
N LEU A 785 -16.32 -23.76 -3.45
CA LEU A 785 -15.65 -23.05 -2.37
C LEU A 785 -14.27 -23.64 -2.04
N VAL A 786 -14.13 -24.97 -1.98
CA VAL A 786 -12.85 -25.62 -1.64
C VAL A 786 -11.76 -25.28 -2.67
N PRO A 787 -11.97 -25.50 -3.99
CA PRO A 787 -11.05 -25.03 -5.02
C PRO A 787 -10.65 -23.57 -4.93
N TYR A 788 -11.63 -22.68 -4.71
CA TYR A 788 -11.41 -21.25 -4.64
C TYR A 788 -10.47 -20.90 -3.47
N LEU A 789 -10.72 -21.45 -2.29
CA LEU A 789 -9.88 -21.22 -1.11
C LEU A 789 -8.48 -21.81 -1.26
N ILE A 790 -8.35 -23.02 -1.81
CA ILE A 790 -7.05 -23.64 -2.08
C ILE A 790 -6.25 -22.77 -3.06
N ALA A 791 -6.86 -22.29 -4.15
CA ALA A 791 -6.16 -21.45 -5.13
C ALA A 791 -5.62 -20.14 -4.52
N HIS A 792 -6.38 -19.49 -3.63
CA HIS A 792 -5.92 -18.28 -2.94
C HIS A 792 -4.84 -18.57 -1.90
N TYR A 793 -4.95 -19.68 -1.18
CA TYR A 793 -3.91 -20.09 -0.24
C TYR A 793 -2.62 -20.50 -0.95
N GLU A 794 -2.72 -21.18 -2.10
CA GLU A 794 -1.59 -21.47 -2.99
C GLU A 794 -0.91 -20.18 -3.48
N ARG A 795 -1.67 -19.12 -3.77
CA ARG A 795 -1.12 -17.79 -4.06
C ARG A 795 -0.36 -17.21 -2.87
N ALA A 796 -0.88 -17.34 -1.64
CA ALA A 796 -0.17 -16.87 -0.46
C ALA A 796 1.17 -17.60 -0.25
N ILE A 797 1.22 -18.92 -0.48
CA ILE A 797 2.46 -19.70 -0.42
C ILE A 797 3.42 -19.25 -1.53
N GLN A 798 2.95 -19.18 -2.78
CA GLN A 798 3.77 -18.76 -3.91
C GLN A 798 4.38 -17.37 -3.71
N HIS A 799 3.58 -16.44 -3.18
CA HIS A 799 4.01 -15.08 -2.89
C HIS A 799 5.09 -15.05 -1.81
N ARG A 800 4.90 -15.79 -0.71
CA ARG A 800 5.89 -15.94 0.38
C ARG A 800 7.22 -16.50 -0.15
N GLU A 801 7.18 -17.61 -0.88
CA GLU A 801 8.37 -18.30 -1.35
C GLU A 801 9.14 -17.51 -2.41
N SER A 802 8.43 -16.77 -3.27
CA SER A 802 9.05 -15.88 -4.25
C SER A 802 9.68 -14.67 -3.56
N ARG A 803 8.97 -14.06 -2.61
CA ARG A 803 9.46 -12.94 -1.81
C ARG A 803 10.75 -13.33 -1.08
N ASP A 804 10.74 -14.40 -0.30
CA ASP A 804 11.88 -14.80 0.53
C ASP A 804 13.15 -15.04 -0.32
N PHE A 805 12.98 -15.54 -1.54
CA PHE A 805 14.08 -15.72 -2.48
C PHE A 805 14.62 -14.39 -3.04
N TYR A 806 13.73 -13.47 -3.41
CA TYR A 806 14.10 -12.18 -4.01
C TYR A 806 14.50 -11.12 -2.99
N LEU A 807 14.10 -11.27 -1.73
CA LEU A 807 14.23 -10.26 -0.69
C LEU A 807 15.67 -9.79 -0.47
N PRO A 808 16.71 -10.66 -0.40
CA PRO A 808 18.08 -10.17 -0.23
C PRO A 808 18.58 -9.32 -1.39
N ALA A 809 18.24 -9.69 -2.63
CA ALA A 809 18.61 -8.92 -3.82
C ALA A 809 17.91 -7.57 -3.84
N ARG A 810 16.60 -7.53 -3.50
CA ARG A 810 15.84 -6.28 -3.38
C ARG A 810 16.40 -5.38 -2.28
N ILE A 811 16.69 -5.91 -1.09
CA ILE A 811 17.31 -5.14 0.00
C ILE A 811 18.64 -4.54 -0.46
N ALA A 812 19.47 -5.30 -1.19
CA ALA A 812 20.74 -4.79 -1.70
C ALA A 812 20.54 -3.65 -2.71
N CYS A 813 19.59 -3.77 -3.65
CA CYS A 813 19.24 -2.71 -4.59
C CYS A 813 18.67 -1.46 -3.90
N PHE A 814 17.80 -1.68 -2.90
CA PHE A 814 16.97 -0.63 -2.29
C PHE A 814 17.38 -0.19 -0.89
N SER A 815 18.56 -0.57 -0.42
CA SER A 815 19.10 -0.22 0.90
C SER A 815 19.16 1.29 1.20
N THR A 816 19.08 2.15 0.19
CA THR A 816 19.08 3.62 0.31
C THR A 816 17.69 4.25 0.11
N PHE A 817 16.64 3.46 -0.08
CA PHE A 817 15.30 3.93 -0.44
C PHE A 817 14.30 3.53 0.64
N GLU A 818 13.87 4.49 1.46
CA GLU A 818 13.08 4.23 2.67
C GLU A 818 11.66 3.74 2.35
N ASN A 819 11.00 4.27 1.31
CA ASN A 819 9.63 3.83 0.97
C ASN A 819 9.63 2.39 0.45
N GLU A 820 10.61 2.01 -0.38
CA GLU A 820 10.75 0.62 -0.82
C GLU A 820 11.06 -0.34 0.33
N LYS A 821 11.79 0.08 1.38
CA LYS A 821 11.97 -0.73 2.60
C LYS A 821 10.68 -0.90 3.39
N ALA A 822 9.93 0.18 3.59
CA ALA A 822 8.66 0.15 4.33
C ALA A 822 7.67 -0.82 3.67
N LYS A 823 7.49 -0.70 2.34
CA LYS A 823 6.64 -1.61 1.55
C LYS A 823 7.00 -3.09 1.72
N LEU A 824 8.30 -3.41 1.77
CA LEU A 824 8.76 -4.80 1.97
C LEU A 824 8.36 -5.34 3.35
N SER A 825 8.35 -4.50 4.39
CA SER A 825 7.93 -4.85 5.74
C SER A 825 6.40 -4.98 5.86
N ASP A 826 5.63 -4.01 5.35
CA ASP A 826 4.17 -3.96 5.52
C ASP A 826 3.48 -5.16 4.85
N GLN A 827 3.96 -5.57 3.67
CA GLN A 827 3.46 -6.75 2.98
C GLN A 827 3.61 -8.04 3.80
N GLU A 828 4.66 -8.15 4.64
CA GLU A 828 4.83 -9.30 5.51
C GLU A 828 3.82 -9.32 6.66
N GLN A 829 3.54 -8.15 7.25
CA GLN A 829 2.59 -8.02 8.35
C GLN A 829 1.18 -8.46 7.95
N LEU A 830 0.78 -8.19 6.70
CA LEU A 830 -0.52 -8.59 6.16
C LEU A 830 -0.56 -10.05 5.67
N LEU A 831 0.54 -10.57 5.10
CA LEU A 831 0.57 -11.91 4.51
C LEU A 831 0.36 -13.03 5.54
N VAL A 832 0.97 -12.90 6.71
CA VAL A 832 0.93 -13.94 7.77
C VAL A 832 -0.49 -14.22 8.29
N PRO A 833 -1.25 -13.23 8.80
CA PRO A 833 -2.61 -13.46 9.27
C PRO A 833 -3.53 -13.88 8.11
N THR A 834 -3.34 -13.30 6.91
CA THR A 834 -4.10 -13.70 5.72
C THR A 834 -3.94 -15.18 5.38
N ALA A 835 -2.70 -15.67 5.28
CA ALA A 835 -2.42 -17.07 4.97
C ALA A 835 -2.97 -18.02 6.06
N LEU A 836 -2.88 -17.60 7.33
CA LEU A 836 -3.46 -18.35 8.45
C LEU A 836 -4.99 -18.44 8.34
N SER A 837 -5.67 -17.34 8.04
CA SER A 837 -7.12 -17.29 7.91
C SER A 837 -7.63 -18.13 6.74
N TYR A 838 -6.97 -18.09 5.57
CA TYR A 838 -7.29 -19.01 4.47
C TYR A 838 -7.13 -20.48 4.88
N ARG A 839 -6.01 -20.81 5.52
CA ARG A 839 -5.73 -22.18 5.98
C ARG A 839 -6.82 -22.68 6.93
N VAL A 840 -7.20 -21.88 7.91
CA VAL A 840 -8.24 -22.24 8.89
C VAL A 840 -9.63 -22.29 8.25
N LEU A 841 -9.93 -21.41 7.30
CA LEU A 841 -11.19 -21.46 6.56
C LEU A 841 -11.30 -22.77 5.74
N ILE A 842 -10.21 -23.22 5.10
CA ILE A 842 -10.16 -24.54 4.45
C ILE A 842 -10.40 -25.67 5.48
N GLU A 843 -9.79 -25.59 6.67
CA GLU A 843 -10.06 -26.56 7.75
C GLU A 843 -11.54 -26.58 8.15
N PHE A 844 -12.18 -25.42 8.21
CA PHE A 844 -13.59 -25.29 8.58
C PHE A 844 -14.52 -25.86 7.52
N VAL A 845 -14.29 -25.53 6.26
CA VAL A 845 -15.06 -26.08 5.13
C VAL A 845 -14.87 -27.59 5.03
N ALA A 846 -13.66 -28.12 5.24
CA ALA A 846 -13.43 -29.57 5.26
C ALA A 846 -14.07 -30.26 6.48
N ALA A 847 -14.11 -29.59 7.64
CA ALA A 847 -14.72 -30.13 8.85
C ALA A 847 -16.24 -30.18 8.76
N VAL A 848 -16.88 -29.17 8.17
CA VAL A 848 -18.33 -29.10 7.99
C VAL A 848 -18.61 -28.67 6.53
N PRO A 849 -18.53 -29.61 5.57
CA PRO A 849 -18.75 -29.30 4.16
C PRO A 849 -20.14 -28.69 3.93
N PRO A 850 -20.24 -27.55 3.23
CA PRO A 850 -21.51 -26.90 3.01
C PRO A 850 -22.33 -27.60 1.92
N THR A 851 -23.65 -27.45 2.00
CA THR A 851 -24.61 -28.08 1.08
C THR A 851 -25.43 -27.07 0.30
N GLY A 852 -25.04 -25.80 0.32
CA GLY A 852 -25.70 -24.75 -0.43
C GLY A 852 -25.25 -24.72 -1.90
N ASN A 853 -25.73 -23.71 -2.63
CA ASN A 853 -25.44 -23.55 -4.06
C ASN A 853 -24.72 -22.25 -4.39
N LYS A 854 -24.38 -21.44 -3.38
CA LYS A 854 -23.73 -20.14 -3.59
C LYS A 854 -22.28 -20.32 -4.06
N LYS A 855 -21.83 -19.51 -5.01
CA LYS A 855 -20.49 -19.44 -5.56
C LYS A 855 -19.62 -18.51 -4.73
N PRO A 856 -18.33 -18.82 -4.54
CA PRO A 856 -17.42 -17.93 -3.84
C PRO A 856 -17.16 -16.64 -4.65
N ASN A 857 -17.05 -15.53 -3.93
CA ASN A 857 -16.70 -14.22 -4.46
C ASN A 857 -15.84 -13.45 -3.44
N PHE A 858 -15.17 -12.40 -3.88
CA PHE A 858 -14.16 -11.72 -3.05
C PHE A 858 -14.76 -11.11 -1.78
N ASP A 859 -15.86 -10.37 -1.88
CA ASP A 859 -16.45 -9.65 -0.74
C ASP A 859 -16.93 -10.60 0.37
N ASP A 860 -17.56 -11.72 -0.02
CA ASP A 860 -18.02 -12.71 0.94
C ASP A 860 -16.86 -13.45 1.61
N ILE A 861 -15.81 -13.76 0.84
CA ILE A 861 -14.64 -14.48 1.35
C ILE A 861 -13.85 -13.56 2.29
N ASP A 862 -13.73 -12.27 2.01
CA ASP A 862 -13.10 -11.30 2.92
C ASP A 862 -13.82 -11.26 4.28
N ARG A 863 -15.16 -11.23 4.27
CA ARG A 863 -15.96 -11.32 5.50
C ARG A 863 -15.73 -12.62 6.26
N LEU A 864 -15.66 -13.76 5.57
CA LEU A 864 -15.35 -15.05 6.19
C LEU A 864 -13.93 -15.08 6.77
N LEU A 865 -12.94 -14.52 6.07
CA LEU A 865 -11.56 -14.41 6.55
C LEU A 865 -11.47 -13.51 7.78
N ALA A 866 -12.18 -12.39 7.81
CA ALA A 866 -12.27 -11.52 8.98
C ALA A 866 -12.90 -12.25 10.19
N MET A 867 -13.99 -13.01 9.99
CA MET A 867 -14.58 -13.81 11.08
C MET A 867 -13.61 -14.88 11.61
N VAL A 868 -12.86 -15.54 10.72
CA VAL A 868 -11.83 -16.51 11.09
C VAL A 868 -10.68 -15.85 11.84
N ASP A 869 -10.18 -14.72 11.34
CA ASP A 869 -9.14 -13.93 11.99
C ASP A 869 -9.56 -13.52 13.40
N GLN A 870 -10.77 -12.96 13.56
CA GLN A 870 -11.28 -12.57 14.87
C GLN A 870 -11.51 -13.77 15.79
N SER A 871 -11.90 -14.94 15.26
CA SER A 871 -11.99 -16.18 16.04
C SER A 871 -10.63 -16.61 16.60
N ILE A 872 -9.57 -16.44 15.81
CA ILE A 872 -8.19 -16.73 16.21
C ILE A 872 -7.72 -15.70 17.24
N THR A 873 -7.90 -14.42 16.96
CA THR A 873 -7.47 -13.31 17.83
C THR A 873 -8.12 -13.40 19.22
N TRP A 874 -9.45 -13.49 19.31
CA TRP A 874 -10.13 -13.62 20.59
C TRP A 874 -9.85 -14.95 21.30
N GLY A 875 -9.62 -16.03 20.54
CA GLY A 875 -9.16 -17.31 21.09
C GLY A 875 -7.76 -17.22 21.72
N MET A 876 -6.84 -16.50 21.06
CA MET A 876 -5.50 -16.23 21.59
C MET A 876 -5.56 -15.37 22.86
N VAL A 877 -6.41 -14.34 22.89
CA VAL A 877 -6.60 -13.50 24.09
C VAL A 877 -7.14 -14.35 25.25
N SER A 878 -8.12 -15.22 24.98
CA SER A 878 -8.66 -16.14 25.99
C SER A 878 -7.59 -17.07 26.58
N ASP A 879 -6.78 -17.70 25.72
CA ASP A 879 -5.65 -18.54 26.15
C ASP A 879 -4.62 -17.75 26.96
N THR A 880 -4.37 -16.50 26.59
CA THR A 880 -3.41 -15.60 27.25
C THR A 880 -3.82 -15.30 28.69
N ILE A 881 -5.09 -14.95 28.89
CA ILE A 881 -5.67 -14.67 30.21
C ILE A 881 -5.75 -15.94 31.04
N HIS A 882 -6.29 -17.02 30.48
CA HIS A 882 -6.46 -18.30 31.18
C HIS A 882 -5.12 -18.86 31.66
N LYS A 883 -4.04 -18.64 30.91
CA LYS A 883 -2.69 -19.09 31.28
C LYS A 883 -1.92 -18.11 32.17
N GLY A 884 -2.49 -16.96 32.52
CA GLY A 884 -1.85 -15.95 33.36
C GLY A 884 -0.63 -15.29 32.70
N PHE A 885 -0.64 -15.14 31.38
CA PHE A 885 0.45 -14.47 30.65
C PHE A 885 0.25 -12.94 30.61
N ALA A 886 -0.99 -12.50 30.42
CA ALA A 886 -1.41 -11.10 30.54
C ALA A 886 -2.87 -11.04 31.03
N ASP A 887 -3.28 -9.89 31.58
CA ASP A 887 -4.63 -9.65 32.08
C ASP A 887 -5.12 -8.25 31.68
N PRO A 888 -5.36 -8.01 30.37
CA PRO A 888 -5.72 -6.68 29.87
C PRO A 888 -7.05 -6.20 30.45
N GLN A 889 -7.21 -4.88 30.57
CA GLN A 889 -8.53 -4.29 30.86
C GLN A 889 -9.47 -4.58 29.69
N MET A 890 -10.73 -4.91 29.99
CA MET A 890 -11.71 -5.31 28.98
C MET A 890 -13.11 -4.88 29.37
N GLY A 891 -13.94 -4.56 28.37
CA GLY A 891 -15.37 -4.31 28.58
C GLY A 891 -16.04 -3.64 27.38
N LEU A 892 -17.28 -3.21 27.57
CA LEU A 892 -18.09 -2.58 26.52
C LEU A 892 -17.70 -1.11 26.34
N LEU A 893 -17.27 -0.75 25.13
CA LEU A 893 -16.96 0.62 24.75
C LEU A 893 -18.24 1.44 24.50
N PRO A 894 -18.19 2.78 24.61
CA PRO A 894 -19.28 3.67 24.20
C PRO A 894 -19.82 3.40 22.78
N SER A 895 -18.96 2.95 21.87
CA SER A 895 -19.33 2.57 20.51
C SER A 895 -20.21 1.30 20.41
N GLY A 896 -20.33 0.55 21.51
CA GLY A 896 -20.97 -0.76 21.54
C GLY A 896 -20.06 -1.92 21.15
N ARG A 897 -18.79 -1.66 20.79
CA ARG A 897 -17.77 -2.70 20.56
C ARG A 897 -17.25 -3.28 21.88
N LEU A 898 -16.76 -4.52 21.83
CA LEU A 898 -15.98 -5.11 22.91
C LEU A 898 -14.54 -4.56 22.84
N GLY A 899 -14.15 -3.75 23.81
CA GLY A 899 -12.81 -3.16 23.92
C GLY A 899 -11.86 -3.99 24.76
N MET A 900 -10.57 -3.91 24.43
CA MET A 900 -9.49 -4.45 25.25
C MET A 900 -8.27 -3.53 25.23
N ASP A 901 -7.56 -3.48 26.36
CA ASP A 901 -6.26 -2.84 26.45
C ASP A 901 -5.22 -3.57 25.57
N LYS A 902 -4.51 -2.79 24.75
CA LYS A 902 -3.47 -3.26 23.81
C LYS A 902 -2.05 -3.01 24.34
N THR A 903 -1.87 -2.56 25.57
CA THR A 903 -0.55 -2.23 26.16
C THR A 903 0.41 -3.43 26.10
N PHE A 904 -0.07 -4.62 26.48
CA PHE A 904 0.74 -5.84 26.42
C PHE A 904 1.22 -6.16 24.99
N ASP A 905 0.34 -6.02 24.00
CA ASP A 905 0.68 -6.26 22.61
C ASP A 905 1.70 -5.23 22.08
N LYS A 906 1.50 -3.95 22.41
CA LYS A 906 2.38 -2.85 21.99
C LYS A 906 3.76 -2.92 22.64
N GLU A 907 3.84 -3.19 23.93
CA GLU A 907 5.10 -3.12 24.66
C GLU A 907 5.92 -4.41 24.58
N PHE A 908 5.28 -5.58 24.53
CA PHE A 908 5.98 -6.86 24.58
C PHE A 908 5.93 -7.63 23.24
N ILE A 909 4.73 -7.87 22.71
CA ILE A 909 4.57 -8.70 21.50
C ILE A 909 5.20 -8.04 20.27
N HIS A 910 5.03 -6.72 20.12
CA HIS A 910 5.64 -5.97 19.02
C HIS A 910 7.18 -6.08 19.04
N GLN A 911 7.83 -5.86 20.19
CA GLN A 911 9.29 -5.96 20.31
C GLN A 911 9.81 -7.37 19.97
N TYR A 912 9.11 -8.41 20.43
CA TYR A 912 9.47 -9.79 20.10
C TYR A 912 9.32 -10.09 18.60
N ARG A 913 8.27 -9.57 17.96
CA ARG A 913 8.09 -9.67 16.49
C ARG A 913 9.23 -8.99 15.75
N THR A 914 9.63 -7.79 16.14
CA THR A 914 10.75 -7.05 15.52
C THR A 914 12.04 -7.85 15.56
N ILE A 915 12.41 -8.40 16.73
CA ILE A 915 13.63 -9.23 16.86
C ILE A 915 13.54 -10.49 16.00
N LYS A 916 12.36 -11.10 15.88
CA LYS A 916 12.15 -12.26 15.02
C LYS A 916 12.29 -11.93 13.54
N VAL A 917 11.71 -10.82 13.09
CA VAL A 917 11.82 -10.35 11.70
C VAL A 917 13.28 -10.09 11.36
N GLU A 918 14.01 -9.36 12.22
CA GLU A 918 15.46 -9.13 12.04
C GLU A 918 16.25 -10.45 11.93
N ALA A 919 15.95 -11.41 12.81
CA ALA A 919 16.62 -12.70 12.81
C ALA A 919 16.31 -13.54 11.55
N GLU A 920 15.07 -13.52 11.05
CA GLU A 920 14.70 -14.19 9.81
C GLU A 920 15.35 -13.53 8.59
N LEU A 921 15.37 -12.19 8.51
CA LEU A 921 16.07 -11.47 7.45
C LEU A 921 17.55 -11.84 7.39
N PHE A 922 18.23 -11.89 8.53
CA PHE A 922 19.63 -12.33 8.59
C PHE A 922 19.80 -13.79 8.14
N LYS A 923 18.90 -14.70 8.54
CA LYS A 923 18.93 -16.11 8.09
C LYS A 923 18.80 -16.20 6.56
N ILE A 924 17.85 -15.47 5.98
CA ILE A 924 17.59 -15.44 4.54
C ILE A 924 18.85 -14.93 3.82
N GLN A 925 19.42 -13.80 4.26
CA GLN A 925 20.66 -13.25 3.70
C GLN A 925 21.84 -14.23 3.79
N SER A 926 22.05 -14.86 4.95
CA SER A 926 23.16 -15.81 5.17
C SER A 926 23.08 -17.07 4.28
N LYS A 927 21.90 -17.38 3.74
CA LYS A 927 21.65 -18.52 2.86
C LYS A 927 21.54 -18.14 1.39
N PHE A 928 21.61 -16.86 1.06
CA PHE A 928 21.28 -16.36 -0.28
C PHE A 928 22.02 -17.10 -1.39
N GLU A 929 23.35 -17.25 -1.30
CA GLU A 929 24.14 -18.00 -2.30
C GLU A 929 23.68 -19.46 -2.43
N LYS A 930 23.37 -20.11 -1.31
CA LYS A 930 22.88 -21.50 -1.28
C LYS A 930 21.49 -21.65 -1.89
N MET A 931 20.67 -20.59 -1.93
CA MET A 931 19.35 -20.65 -2.57
C MET A 931 19.44 -20.83 -4.10
N TYR A 932 20.59 -20.51 -4.71
CA TYR A 932 20.87 -20.71 -6.13
C TYR A 932 21.61 -22.03 -6.41
N LEU A 933 22.06 -22.75 -5.37
CA LEU A 933 22.69 -24.05 -5.52
C LEU A 933 21.62 -25.13 -5.53
N TYR A 934 21.23 -25.58 -6.72
CA TYR A 934 20.40 -26.76 -6.86
C TYR A 934 21.27 -28.02 -6.98
N GLU A 935 21.41 -28.76 -5.89
CA GLU A 935 21.95 -30.12 -5.94
C GLU A 935 20.82 -31.08 -6.32
N ARG A 936 20.79 -31.54 -7.58
CA ARG A 936 19.95 -32.70 -7.94
C ARG A 936 20.29 -33.82 -6.96
N GLY A 937 19.31 -34.22 -6.15
CA GLY A 937 19.48 -35.28 -5.16
C GLY A 937 20.09 -36.51 -5.83
N LYS A 938 21.38 -36.77 -5.57
CA LYS A 938 21.95 -38.08 -5.87
C LYS A 938 21.16 -39.08 -5.03
N LYS A 939 20.73 -40.20 -5.62
CA LYS A 939 20.14 -41.31 -4.85
C LYS A 939 21.09 -41.62 -3.68
N GLY A 940 20.68 -41.21 -2.48
CA GLY A 940 21.46 -41.44 -1.27
C GLY A 940 21.63 -42.94 -1.08
N ILE A 941 22.78 -43.35 -0.57
CA ILE A 941 22.98 -44.74 -0.15
C ILE A 941 22.05 -44.96 1.05
N TYR A 942 21.17 -45.96 0.98
CA TYR A 942 20.32 -46.30 2.11
C TYR A 942 21.18 -46.76 3.28
N THR A 943 21.20 -45.97 4.35
CA THR A 943 22.02 -46.19 5.54
C THR A 943 21.23 -46.87 6.66
N ALA A 944 21.93 -47.29 7.72
CA ALA A 944 21.27 -47.75 8.95
C ALA A 944 20.40 -46.66 9.61
N GLU A 945 20.76 -45.39 9.44
CA GLU A 945 19.96 -44.25 9.93
C GLU A 945 18.66 -44.11 9.14
N ASN A 946 18.69 -44.33 7.81
CA ASN A 946 17.47 -44.35 7.00
C ASN A 946 16.51 -45.45 7.45
N LYS A 947 17.03 -46.62 7.80
CA LYS A 947 16.24 -47.72 8.34
C LYS A 947 15.59 -47.39 9.67
N GLU A 948 16.31 -46.76 10.59
CA GLU A 948 15.74 -46.36 11.89
C GLU A 948 14.60 -45.35 11.71
N VAL A 949 14.74 -44.39 10.79
CA VAL A 949 13.68 -43.43 10.46
C VAL A 949 12.47 -44.14 9.87
N ASP A 950 12.67 -45.05 8.90
CA ASP A 950 11.59 -45.83 8.30
C ASP A 950 10.87 -46.72 9.32
N ASP A 951 11.60 -47.45 10.17
CA ASP A 951 11.02 -48.30 11.21
C ASP A 951 10.15 -47.48 12.18
N ALA A 952 10.59 -46.28 12.56
CA ALA A 952 9.80 -45.36 13.37
C ALA A 952 8.58 -44.82 12.63
N PHE A 953 8.72 -44.45 11.35
CA PHE A 953 7.63 -43.91 10.54
C PHE A 953 6.56 -44.96 10.23
N ILE A 954 6.96 -46.20 9.95
CA ILE A 954 6.07 -47.36 9.76
C ILE A 954 5.28 -47.65 11.03
N ALA A 955 5.95 -47.66 12.19
CA ALA A 955 5.28 -47.91 13.46
C ALA A 955 4.28 -46.81 13.85
N GLU A 956 4.49 -45.59 13.37
CA GLU A 956 3.62 -44.44 13.64
C GLU A 956 2.45 -44.34 12.65
N TYR A 957 2.72 -44.52 11.35
CA TYR A 957 1.80 -44.16 10.27
C TYR A 957 1.44 -45.31 9.32
N GLY A 958 2.07 -46.49 9.46
CA GLY A 958 1.76 -47.67 8.66
C GLY A 958 2.38 -47.70 7.25
N LEU A 959 3.26 -46.75 6.92
CA LEU A 959 4.03 -46.69 5.67
C LEU A 959 5.47 -46.26 5.92
N SER A 960 6.38 -46.52 4.98
CA SER A 960 7.76 -46.01 5.05
C SER A 960 7.83 -44.52 4.67
N LEU A 961 8.88 -43.82 5.11
CA LEU A 961 9.12 -42.43 4.71
C LEU A 961 9.40 -42.35 3.20
N ASN A 962 10.06 -43.37 2.64
CA ASN A 962 10.28 -43.48 1.20
C ASN A 962 8.95 -43.60 0.43
N ALA A 963 8.02 -44.44 0.88
CA ALA A 963 6.70 -44.56 0.26
C ALA A 963 5.92 -43.24 0.34
N PHE A 964 5.95 -42.59 1.51
CA PHE A 964 5.34 -41.27 1.70
C PHE A 964 5.89 -40.24 0.71
N SER A 965 7.21 -40.08 0.61
CA SER A 965 7.84 -39.14 -0.32
C SER A 965 7.55 -39.47 -1.80
N THR A 966 7.45 -40.75 -2.16
CA THR A 966 7.16 -41.18 -3.53
C THR A 966 5.72 -40.84 -3.92
N VAL A 967 4.75 -41.08 -3.02
CA VAL A 967 3.34 -40.71 -3.23
C VAL A 967 3.20 -39.19 -3.39
N ILE A 968 3.83 -38.41 -2.50
CA ILE A 968 3.85 -36.93 -2.59
C ILE A 968 4.45 -36.46 -3.92
N GLY A 969 5.63 -36.98 -4.29
CA GLY A 969 6.30 -36.63 -5.55
C GLY A 969 5.41 -36.90 -6.76
N THR A 970 4.73 -38.05 -6.77
CA THR A 970 3.78 -38.40 -7.83
C THR A 970 2.61 -37.41 -7.92
N MET A 971 2.03 -37.03 -6.79
CA MET A 971 0.93 -36.06 -6.74
C MET A 971 1.38 -34.66 -7.20
N VAL A 972 2.60 -34.25 -6.84
CA VAL A 972 3.19 -32.98 -7.28
C VAL A 972 3.42 -33.00 -8.79
N ASP A 973 3.96 -34.09 -9.35
CA ASP A 973 4.23 -34.22 -10.79
C ASP A 973 2.95 -34.12 -11.63
N ILE A 974 1.83 -34.66 -11.13
CA ILE A 974 0.51 -34.50 -11.74
C ILE A 974 0.13 -33.01 -11.79
N GLY A 975 0.16 -32.32 -10.65
CA GLY A 975 -0.27 -30.90 -10.58
C GLY A 975 0.64 -29.94 -11.33
N PHE A 976 1.94 -30.20 -11.32
CA PHE A 976 2.94 -29.37 -11.98
C PHE A 976 2.81 -29.41 -13.52
N SER A 977 2.44 -30.57 -14.08
CA SER A 977 2.27 -30.76 -15.51
C SER A 977 1.12 -29.92 -16.08
N ASP A 978 0.02 -29.82 -15.34
CA ASP A 978 -1.19 -29.11 -15.76
C ASP A 978 -1.11 -27.59 -15.52
N GLY A 979 -0.16 -27.12 -14.69
CA GLY A 979 -0.03 -25.70 -14.34
C GLY A 979 -1.25 -25.13 -13.59
N ALA A 980 -2.05 -26.00 -12.99
CA ALA A 980 -3.26 -25.65 -12.26
C ALA A 980 -2.94 -25.13 -10.84
N ALA A 981 -3.78 -24.24 -10.32
CA ALA A 981 -3.68 -23.80 -8.92
C ALA A 981 -3.99 -24.93 -7.93
N PHE A 982 -4.92 -25.80 -8.29
CA PHE A 982 -5.36 -26.94 -7.49
C PHE A 982 -5.72 -28.10 -8.41
N LEU A 983 -5.79 -29.30 -7.83
CA LEU A 983 -6.33 -30.50 -8.45
C LEU A 983 -7.58 -30.96 -7.70
N ALA A 984 -8.53 -31.51 -8.44
CA ALA A 984 -9.72 -32.17 -7.92
C ALA A 984 -9.86 -33.52 -8.62
N LEU A 985 -9.55 -34.61 -7.91
CA LEU A 985 -9.52 -35.96 -8.48
C LEU A 985 -10.42 -36.91 -7.70
N PRO A 986 -11.29 -37.69 -8.37
CA PRO A 986 -11.95 -38.83 -7.76
C PRO A 986 -10.92 -39.80 -7.16
N GLU A 987 -11.26 -40.45 -6.05
CA GLU A 987 -10.37 -41.38 -5.33
C GLU A 987 -9.83 -42.46 -6.27
N LYS A 988 -10.70 -43.04 -7.11
CA LYS A 988 -10.30 -44.06 -8.08
C LYS A 988 -9.26 -43.57 -9.08
N ASP A 989 -9.41 -42.34 -9.58
CA ASP A 989 -8.50 -41.77 -10.57
C ASP A 989 -7.16 -41.42 -9.93
N LEU A 990 -7.17 -40.87 -8.71
CA LEU A 990 -5.96 -40.61 -7.95
C LEU A 990 -5.16 -41.89 -7.66
N LEU A 991 -5.83 -42.95 -7.19
CA LEU A 991 -5.20 -44.24 -6.94
C LEU A 991 -4.61 -44.86 -8.21
N SER A 992 -5.34 -44.76 -9.34
CA SER A 992 -4.87 -45.26 -10.64
C SER A 992 -3.63 -44.49 -11.11
N HIS A 993 -3.64 -43.16 -11.01
CA HIS A 993 -2.49 -42.32 -11.36
C HIS A 993 -1.25 -42.56 -10.51
N ILE A 994 -1.43 -42.88 -9.22
CA ILE A 994 -0.32 -43.24 -8.32
C ILE A 994 0.21 -44.62 -8.69
N ALA A 995 -0.66 -45.61 -8.90
CA ALA A 995 -0.24 -46.96 -9.27
C ALA A 995 0.52 -47.02 -10.62
N GLU A 996 0.14 -46.18 -11.59
CA GLU A 996 0.81 -46.07 -12.88
C GLU A 996 2.22 -45.47 -12.79
N ARG A 997 2.41 -44.45 -11.94
CA ARG A 997 3.66 -43.69 -11.83
C ARG A 997 4.63 -44.23 -10.77
N ALA A 998 4.11 -44.92 -9.75
CA ALA A 998 4.86 -45.49 -8.64
C ALA A 998 4.46 -46.95 -8.36
N PRO A 999 4.64 -47.88 -9.34
CA PRO A 999 4.23 -49.28 -9.23
C PRO A 999 4.95 -50.06 -8.11
N GLU A 1000 6.05 -49.53 -7.58
CA GLU A 1000 6.80 -50.09 -6.46
C GLU A 1000 6.12 -49.89 -5.09
N ILE A 1001 5.17 -48.95 -4.98
CA ILE A 1001 4.47 -48.65 -3.72
C ILE A 1001 3.22 -49.51 -3.61
N LYS A 1002 3.03 -50.16 -2.46
CA LYS A 1002 1.87 -51.02 -2.23
C LYS A 1002 0.60 -50.21 -2.07
N ALA A 1003 -0.54 -50.77 -2.50
CA ALA A 1003 -1.84 -50.11 -2.36
C ALA A 1003 -2.18 -49.75 -0.90
N GLU A 1004 -1.81 -50.60 0.07
CA GLU A 1004 -2.04 -50.29 1.49
C GLU A 1004 -1.20 -49.09 1.97
N GLU A 1005 0.02 -48.91 1.45
CA GLU A 1005 0.88 -47.76 1.77
C GLU A 1005 0.35 -46.47 1.13
N VAL A 1006 -0.21 -46.54 -0.08
CA VAL A 1006 -0.88 -45.40 -0.71
C VAL A 1006 -2.08 -44.95 0.11
N ILE A 1007 -2.93 -45.90 0.53
CA ILE A 1007 -4.09 -45.61 1.38
C ILE A 1007 -3.66 -44.97 2.72
N ALA A 1008 -2.62 -45.53 3.36
CA ALA A 1008 -2.06 -44.97 4.59
C ALA A 1008 -1.53 -43.54 4.40
N ALA A 1009 -0.89 -43.25 3.25
CA ALA A 1009 -0.45 -41.90 2.90
C ALA A 1009 -1.63 -40.94 2.76
N LEU A 1010 -2.67 -41.33 2.01
CA LEU A 1010 -3.87 -40.51 1.82
C LEU A 1010 -4.59 -40.26 3.15
N ASP A 1011 -4.67 -41.25 4.04
CA ASP A 1011 -5.24 -41.11 5.38
C ASP A 1011 -4.45 -40.15 6.28
N LEU A 1012 -3.11 -40.19 6.20
CA LEU A 1012 -2.23 -39.28 6.92
C LEU A 1012 -2.42 -37.83 6.41
N LEU A 1013 -2.58 -37.65 5.10
CA LEU A 1013 -2.59 -36.35 4.44
C LEU A 1013 -3.98 -35.69 4.36
N SER A 1014 -5.07 -36.41 4.67
CA SER A 1014 -6.43 -35.90 4.44
C SER A 1014 -7.06 -35.23 5.64
N LEU A 1015 -7.66 -34.05 5.42
CA LEU A 1015 -8.73 -33.49 6.23
C LEU A 1015 -10.04 -34.23 5.92
N ARG A 1016 -10.81 -34.49 6.98
CA ARG A 1016 -12.07 -35.23 6.95
C ARG A 1016 -13.16 -34.45 7.68
N GLN A 1017 -14.40 -34.76 7.33
CA GLN A 1017 -15.59 -34.24 8.01
C GLN A 1017 -15.56 -34.54 9.52
N ARG A 1018 -16.08 -33.60 10.30
CA ARG A 1018 -16.15 -33.63 11.76
C ARG A 1018 -17.58 -33.33 12.23
N PRO A 1019 -17.91 -33.58 13.51
CA PRO A 1019 -19.22 -33.22 14.05
C PRO A 1019 -19.50 -31.70 14.13
N GLY A 1020 -18.48 -30.85 13.98
CA GLY A 1020 -18.61 -29.39 14.02
C GLY A 1020 -17.24 -28.69 14.06
N LEU A 1021 -17.22 -27.37 13.84
CA LEU A 1021 -15.97 -26.58 13.76
C LEU A 1021 -15.13 -26.64 15.06
N GLY A 1022 -15.77 -26.56 16.22
CA GLY A 1022 -15.13 -26.63 17.53
C GLY A 1022 -15.14 -28.03 18.17
N LYS A 1023 -15.49 -29.09 17.42
CA LYS A 1023 -15.66 -30.45 17.96
C LYS A 1023 -14.67 -31.43 17.32
N PRO A 1024 -13.73 -32.01 18.09
CA PRO A 1024 -12.80 -33.00 17.55
C PRO A 1024 -13.53 -34.29 17.15
N PRO A 1025 -13.04 -35.03 16.14
CA PRO A 1025 -13.45 -36.40 15.90
C PRO A 1025 -12.97 -37.33 17.03
N THR A 1026 -13.57 -38.51 17.15
CA THR A 1026 -13.20 -39.51 18.17
C THR A 1026 -11.70 -39.80 18.16
N GLY A 1027 -11.07 -39.80 19.35
CA GLY A 1027 -9.63 -40.06 19.52
C GLY A 1027 -8.73 -38.82 19.48
N TYR A 1028 -9.31 -37.62 19.35
CA TYR A 1028 -8.59 -36.34 19.38
C TYR A 1028 -9.07 -35.45 20.54
N LEU A 1029 -8.22 -34.53 20.98
CA LEU A 1029 -8.45 -33.58 22.06
C LEU A 1029 -9.07 -32.27 21.54
N ASN A 1030 -9.83 -31.56 22.38
CA ASN A 1030 -10.42 -30.26 22.01
C ASN A 1030 -9.35 -29.24 21.55
N LYS A 1031 -8.19 -29.19 22.22
CA LYS A 1031 -7.08 -28.31 21.83
C LYS A 1031 -6.53 -28.56 20.41
N GLU A 1032 -6.80 -29.74 19.83
CA GLU A 1032 -6.33 -30.11 18.49
C GLU A 1032 -7.23 -29.56 17.38
N VAL A 1033 -8.40 -29.00 17.71
CA VAL A 1033 -9.27 -28.30 16.75
C VAL A 1033 -9.30 -26.79 16.91
N PHE A 1034 -8.72 -26.23 17.98
CA PHE A 1034 -8.66 -24.78 18.19
C PHE A 1034 -7.74 -24.09 17.18
N PRO A 1035 -8.24 -23.20 16.29
CA PRO A 1035 -7.46 -22.71 15.17
C PRO A 1035 -6.20 -21.92 15.54
N TRP A 1036 -6.19 -21.27 16.73
CA TRP A 1036 -5.04 -20.54 17.28
C TRP A 1036 -3.93 -21.44 17.85
N GLY A 1037 -4.16 -22.75 17.95
CA GLY A 1037 -3.14 -23.73 18.35
C GLY A 1037 -2.15 -24.02 17.22
N TYR A 1038 -0.85 -24.05 17.54
CA TYR A 1038 0.20 -24.47 16.60
C TYR A 1038 0.39 -25.99 16.62
N ASN A 1039 0.94 -26.55 15.53
CA ASN A 1039 1.27 -27.97 15.36
C ASN A 1039 0.12 -28.96 15.62
N ARG A 1040 -1.12 -28.56 15.33
CA ARG A 1040 -2.30 -29.41 15.50
C ARG A 1040 -2.29 -30.57 14.50
N PRO A 1041 -2.47 -31.84 14.93
CA PRO A 1041 -2.55 -33.00 14.03
C PRO A 1041 -3.67 -32.92 12.98
N LEU A 1042 -4.69 -32.12 13.25
CA LEU A 1042 -5.86 -31.91 12.39
C LEU A 1042 -5.82 -30.59 11.61
N SER A 1043 -4.67 -29.91 11.57
CA SER A 1043 -4.51 -28.67 10.78
C SER A 1043 -4.24 -28.97 9.31
N TYR A 1044 -4.66 -28.06 8.43
CA TYR A 1044 -4.36 -28.16 7.00
C TYR A 1044 -2.85 -28.13 6.74
N LEU A 1045 -2.06 -27.53 7.64
CA LEU A 1045 -0.60 -27.57 7.62
C LEU A 1045 0.01 -28.99 7.71
N ARG A 1046 -0.72 -29.94 8.30
CA ARG A 1046 -0.29 -31.35 8.41
C ARG A 1046 -1.08 -32.27 7.48
N ARG A 1047 -2.22 -31.81 6.97
CA ARG A 1047 -3.18 -32.58 6.19
C ARG A 1047 -3.54 -31.80 4.93
N PRO A 1048 -2.67 -31.77 3.91
CA PRO A 1048 -2.81 -30.90 2.74
C PRO A 1048 -3.92 -31.30 1.75
N LEU A 1049 -4.58 -32.45 1.95
CA LEU A 1049 -5.68 -32.90 1.10
C LEU A 1049 -7.02 -32.61 1.77
N VAL A 1050 -7.99 -32.06 1.03
CA VAL A 1050 -9.38 -32.00 1.47
C VAL A 1050 -10.14 -33.13 0.79
N ARG A 1051 -10.70 -34.05 1.58
CA ARG A 1051 -11.53 -35.14 1.07
C ARG A 1051 -13.00 -34.80 1.29
N LEU A 1052 -13.76 -34.70 0.19
CA LEU A 1052 -15.20 -34.58 0.22
C LEU A 1052 -15.83 -35.89 -0.25
N ASP A 1053 -16.63 -36.49 0.62
CA ASP A 1053 -17.34 -37.74 0.31
C ASP A 1053 -18.61 -37.42 -0.52
N ALA A 1054 -18.77 -38.03 -1.69
CA ALA A 1054 -20.00 -37.96 -2.50
C ALA A 1054 -20.71 -39.32 -2.55
N GLU A 1055 -21.95 -39.37 -3.05
CA GLU A 1055 -22.78 -40.58 -3.05
C GLU A 1055 -22.14 -41.79 -3.78
N LYS A 1056 -21.25 -41.55 -4.75
CA LYS A 1056 -20.63 -42.60 -5.57
C LYS A 1056 -19.12 -42.79 -5.35
N ASP A 1057 -18.37 -41.71 -5.18
CA ASP A 1057 -16.93 -41.76 -4.94
C ASP A 1057 -16.48 -40.50 -4.20
N SER A 1058 -15.38 -40.57 -3.44
CA SER A 1058 -14.81 -39.41 -2.74
C SER A 1058 -13.92 -38.60 -3.68
N ILE A 1059 -13.91 -37.27 -3.53
CA ILE A 1059 -13.05 -36.39 -4.33
C ILE A 1059 -11.98 -35.78 -3.43
N TYR A 1060 -10.73 -35.84 -3.87
CA TYR A 1060 -9.57 -35.23 -3.22
C TYR A 1060 -9.25 -33.90 -3.88
N TYR A 1061 -9.19 -32.85 -3.07
CA TYR A 1061 -8.77 -31.52 -3.46
C TYR A 1061 -7.44 -31.17 -2.83
N PHE A 1062 -6.47 -30.72 -3.64
CA PHE A 1062 -5.17 -30.32 -3.12
C PHE A 1062 -4.45 -29.33 -4.05
N GLY A 1063 -3.64 -28.47 -3.44
CA GLY A 1063 -2.72 -27.60 -4.14
C GLY A 1063 -1.31 -28.17 -4.12
N LEU A 1064 -0.55 -27.98 -5.20
CA LEU A 1064 0.79 -28.55 -5.33
C LEU A 1064 1.79 -27.91 -4.36
N ARG A 1065 1.69 -26.59 -4.13
CA ARG A 1065 2.68 -25.83 -3.35
C ARG A 1065 2.48 -26.10 -1.87
N HIS A 1066 1.24 -26.19 -1.43
CA HIS A 1066 0.88 -26.58 -0.07
C HIS A 1066 1.19 -28.04 0.23
N LEU A 1067 1.03 -28.95 -0.74
CA LEU A 1067 1.45 -30.33 -0.56
C LEU A 1067 2.96 -30.43 -0.25
N LEU A 1068 3.78 -29.65 -0.95
CA LEU A 1068 5.21 -29.49 -0.66
C LEU A 1068 5.44 -28.79 0.69
N ASP A 1069 4.76 -27.68 0.97
CA ASP A 1069 4.91 -26.91 2.21
C ASP A 1069 4.56 -27.72 3.47
N ALA A 1070 3.48 -28.51 3.40
CA ALA A 1070 3.07 -29.42 4.46
C ALA A 1070 4.09 -30.55 4.68
N THR A 1071 4.67 -31.06 3.59
CA THR A 1071 5.74 -32.08 3.64
C THR A 1071 7.01 -31.52 4.26
N ASP A 1072 7.46 -30.34 3.81
CA ASP A 1072 8.58 -29.60 4.39
C ASP A 1072 8.36 -29.36 5.88
N ASN A 1073 7.15 -28.97 6.28
CA ASN A 1073 6.80 -28.77 7.68
C ASN A 1073 6.85 -30.08 8.50
N LEU A 1074 6.36 -31.20 7.97
CA LEU A 1074 6.44 -32.50 8.65
C LEU A 1074 7.90 -32.94 8.85
N LEU A 1075 8.70 -32.88 7.78
CA LEU A 1075 10.14 -33.20 7.84
C LEU A 1075 10.86 -32.25 8.79
N LYS A 1076 10.49 -30.97 8.78
CA LYS A 1076 11.04 -29.99 9.73
C LYS A 1076 10.72 -30.40 11.16
N LEU A 1077 9.46 -30.71 11.50
CA LEU A 1077 9.06 -31.16 12.83
C LEU A 1077 9.83 -32.41 13.30
N MET A 1078 10.06 -33.37 12.40
CA MET A 1078 10.89 -34.54 12.67
C MET A 1078 12.35 -34.15 12.93
N SER A 1079 12.97 -33.36 12.04
CA SER A 1079 14.37 -32.92 12.17
C SER A 1079 14.63 -32.07 13.40
N VAL A 1080 13.60 -31.39 13.92
CA VAL A 1080 13.68 -30.60 15.15
C VAL A 1080 13.05 -31.29 16.35
N GLY A 1081 12.75 -32.60 16.29
CA GLY A 1081 12.24 -33.34 17.44
C GLY A 1081 10.98 -32.73 18.08
N LYS A 1082 10.14 -32.02 17.29
CA LYS A 1082 8.87 -31.39 17.71
C LYS A 1082 7.63 -32.17 17.23
N LEU A 1083 7.82 -33.28 16.52
CA LEU A 1083 6.71 -34.16 16.16
C LEU A 1083 6.28 -34.96 17.40
N ASP A 1084 5.02 -34.81 17.80
CA ASP A 1084 4.45 -35.59 18.91
C ASP A 1084 4.10 -37.00 18.42
N GLY A 1085 4.96 -37.97 18.75
CA GLY A 1085 4.81 -39.37 18.34
C GLY A 1085 3.93 -40.16 19.30
N LYS A 1086 3.02 -40.98 18.77
CA LYS A 1086 2.16 -41.87 19.55
C LYS A 1086 2.84 -43.21 19.82
N SER A 1087 3.60 -43.74 18.85
CA SER A 1087 4.34 -44.99 18.95
C SER A 1087 5.63 -44.87 19.78
N ASN A 1088 6.03 -45.96 20.43
CA ASN A 1088 7.25 -45.99 21.24
C ASN A 1088 8.53 -45.80 20.40
N LEU A 1089 8.54 -46.32 19.17
CA LEU A 1089 9.66 -46.16 18.24
C LEU A 1089 9.81 -44.69 17.82
N MET A 1090 8.72 -44.02 17.45
CA MET A 1090 8.76 -42.59 17.12
C MET A 1090 9.20 -41.72 18.30
N LYS A 1091 8.70 -41.99 19.52
CA LYS A 1091 9.13 -41.27 20.74
C LYS A 1091 10.64 -41.42 20.99
N THR A 1092 11.17 -42.63 20.81
CA THR A 1092 12.59 -42.93 21.00
C THR A 1092 13.43 -42.20 19.96
N PHE A 1093 13.03 -42.24 18.69
CA PHE A 1093 13.69 -41.54 17.60
C PHE A 1093 13.70 -40.02 17.82
N MET A 1094 12.57 -39.41 18.19
CA MET A 1094 12.49 -37.97 18.51
C MET A 1094 13.39 -37.59 19.70
N GLY A 1095 13.51 -38.46 20.71
CA GLY A 1095 14.44 -38.27 21.83
C GLY A 1095 15.90 -38.25 21.40
N LYS A 1096 16.30 -39.15 20.49
CA LYS A 1096 17.64 -39.16 19.89
C LYS A 1096 17.92 -37.89 19.08
N VAL A 1097 16.97 -37.47 18.24
CA VAL A 1097 17.10 -36.23 17.44
C VAL A 1097 17.31 -35.01 18.33
N ASN A 1098 16.52 -34.86 19.40
CA ASN A 1098 16.67 -33.74 20.34
C ASN A 1098 18.04 -33.76 21.04
N THR A 1099 18.55 -34.93 21.39
CA THR A 1099 19.88 -35.09 22.01
C THR A 1099 20.99 -34.68 21.03
N GLN A 1100 20.92 -35.14 19.77
CA GLN A 1100 21.90 -34.78 18.74
C GLN A 1100 21.90 -33.28 18.45
N ARG A 1101 20.71 -32.68 18.32
CA ARG A 1101 20.58 -31.23 18.09
C ARG A 1101 21.23 -30.40 19.19
N GLY A 1102 21.11 -30.81 20.45
CA GLY A 1102 21.78 -30.16 21.58
C GLY A 1102 23.30 -30.13 21.40
N LYS A 1103 23.88 -31.26 20.98
CA LYS A 1103 25.32 -31.38 20.69
C LYS A 1103 25.74 -30.50 19.50
N ASP A 1104 25.00 -30.57 18.40
CA ASP A 1104 25.31 -29.80 17.18
C ASP A 1104 25.26 -28.29 17.44
N PHE A 1105 24.27 -27.84 18.24
CA PHE A 1105 24.15 -26.44 18.60
C PHE A 1105 25.32 -25.97 19.46
N ARG A 1106 25.73 -26.76 20.46
CA ARG A 1106 26.90 -26.44 21.28
C ARG A 1106 28.18 -26.36 20.44
N ILE A 1107 28.34 -27.27 19.48
CA ILE A 1107 29.42 -27.22 18.48
C ILE A 1107 29.37 -25.91 17.68
N ALA A 1108 28.19 -25.51 17.21
CA ALA A 1108 28.04 -24.27 16.44
C ALA A 1108 28.38 -23.00 17.26
N VAL A 1109 28.09 -22.99 18.56
CA VAL A 1109 28.51 -21.91 19.48
C VAL A 1109 30.02 -21.91 19.66
N ARG A 1110 30.61 -23.08 19.94
CA ARG A 1110 32.07 -23.26 20.06
C ARG A 1110 32.81 -22.78 18.82
N ASP A 1111 32.39 -23.22 17.65
CA ASP A 1111 33.03 -22.90 16.38
C ASP A 1111 32.90 -21.41 16.05
N TRP A 1112 31.81 -20.76 16.49
CA TRP A 1112 31.68 -19.31 16.37
C TRP A 1112 32.76 -18.57 17.19
N PHE A 1113 32.97 -18.93 18.46
CA PHE A 1113 34.02 -18.30 19.28
C PHE A 1113 35.41 -18.56 18.72
N LEU A 1114 35.72 -19.81 18.34
CA LEU A 1114 37.01 -20.18 17.74
C LEU A 1114 37.29 -19.45 16.42
N GLY A 1115 36.26 -19.20 15.61
CA GLY A 1115 36.42 -18.56 14.31
C GLY A 1115 36.38 -17.03 14.32
N ASN A 1116 35.82 -16.42 15.38
CA ASN A 1116 35.54 -14.97 15.40
C ASN A 1116 36.20 -14.22 16.57
N THR A 1117 36.91 -14.91 17.48
CA THR A 1117 37.53 -14.30 18.65
C THR A 1117 38.93 -14.87 18.91
N THR A 1118 39.71 -14.20 19.76
CA THR A 1118 40.99 -14.67 20.30
C THR A 1118 40.83 -15.39 21.65
N PHE A 1119 39.60 -15.63 22.09
CA PHE A 1119 39.31 -16.19 23.40
C PHE A 1119 39.76 -17.66 23.51
N GLU A 1120 40.20 -18.08 24.69
CA GLU A 1120 40.46 -19.50 24.98
C GLU A 1120 39.12 -20.24 25.11
N VAL A 1121 38.95 -21.34 24.39
CA VAL A 1121 37.70 -22.13 24.40
C VAL A 1121 37.97 -23.53 24.92
N ILE A 1122 37.42 -23.86 26.09
CA ILE A 1122 37.50 -25.20 26.68
C ILE A 1122 36.41 -26.07 26.05
N SER A 1123 36.81 -26.99 25.18
CA SER A 1123 35.92 -27.68 24.24
C SER A 1123 35.21 -28.93 24.79
N TYR A 1124 35.12 -29.11 26.11
CA TYR A 1124 34.45 -30.23 26.77
C TYR A 1124 33.53 -29.76 27.90
N GLU A 1125 32.53 -30.59 28.26
CA GLU A 1125 31.60 -30.30 29.36
C GLU A 1125 32.33 -30.34 30.72
N VAL A 1126 32.35 -29.20 31.42
CA VAL A 1126 32.97 -29.10 32.74
C VAL A 1126 31.94 -29.48 33.82
N LYS A 1127 32.08 -30.71 34.33
CA LYS A 1127 31.18 -31.29 35.36
C LYS A 1127 31.48 -30.75 36.77
N ILE A 1128 30.44 -30.26 37.46
CA ILE A 1128 30.46 -29.74 38.84
C ILE A 1128 29.68 -30.69 39.75
N LYS A 1129 30.38 -31.69 40.29
CA LYS A 1129 29.79 -32.74 41.12
C LYS A 1129 30.87 -33.48 41.91
N PRO A 1130 30.52 -34.36 42.88
CA PRO A 1130 31.50 -35.23 43.53
C PRO A 1130 32.26 -36.08 42.49
N GLY A 1131 33.59 -36.02 42.50
CA GLY A 1131 34.45 -36.67 41.49
C GLY A 1131 34.34 -36.07 40.09
N GLY A 1132 33.87 -34.83 39.95
CA GLY A 1132 33.78 -34.08 38.70
C GLY A 1132 35.11 -33.44 38.28
N HIS A 1133 35.08 -32.56 37.28
CA HIS A 1133 36.24 -31.73 36.94
C HIS A 1133 36.46 -30.64 37.99
N LEU A 1134 35.35 -30.12 38.54
CA LEU A 1134 35.31 -29.25 39.69
C LEU A 1134 34.62 -30.03 40.82
N GLU A 1135 35.34 -30.20 41.94
CA GLU A 1135 34.89 -31.02 43.07
C GLU A 1135 33.85 -30.25 43.88
N ALA A 1136 32.64 -30.81 43.97
CA ALA A 1136 31.50 -30.17 44.62
C ALA A 1136 30.81 -31.11 45.62
N ASP A 1137 30.08 -30.53 46.59
CA ASP A 1137 29.38 -31.25 47.65
C ASP A 1137 28.16 -32.05 47.16
N LYS A 1138 27.60 -31.66 46.01
CA LYS A 1138 26.48 -32.32 45.33
C LYS A 1138 26.56 -32.09 43.82
N ASP A 1139 25.66 -32.69 43.06
CA ASP A 1139 25.60 -32.48 41.61
C ASP A 1139 24.93 -31.14 41.27
N TYR A 1140 25.73 -30.16 40.82
CA TYR A 1140 25.26 -28.87 40.29
C TYR A 1140 25.10 -28.91 38.75
N GLY A 1141 25.34 -30.07 38.13
CA GLY A 1141 25.33 -30.28 36.69
C GLY A 1141 26.66 -29.95 36.03
N ASP A 1142 26.60 -29.57 34.77
CA ASP A 1142 27.73 -29.34 33.88
C ASP A 1142 27.67 -27.96 33.21
N ILE A 1143 28.84 -27.45 32.82
CA ILE A 1143 28.97 -26.26 31.97
C ILE A 1143 29.09 -26.74 30.53
N ASP A 1144 28.17 -26.33 29.66
CA ASP A 1144 28.14 -26.76 28.26
C ASP A 1144 29.42 -26.33 27.51
N LEU A 1145 29.81 -25.06 27.64
CA LEU A 1145 31.03 -24.52 27.05
C LEU A 1145 31.63 -23.46 27.98
N LEU A 1146 32.95 -23.42 28.13
CA LEU A 1146 33.63 -22.40 28.91
C LEU A 1146 34.60 -21.61 28.02
N VAL A 1147 34.46 -20.29 28.03
CA VAL A 1147 35.23 -19.36 27.19
C VAL A 1147 35.93 -18.33 28.06
N VAL A 1148 37.20 -18.02 27.78
CA VAL A 1148 38.01 -17.10 28.58
C VAL A 1148 38.56 -15.97 27.70
N ASP A 1149 38.20 -14.74 28.06
CA ASP A 1149 38.79 -13.52 27.53
C ASP A 1149 39.94 -13.10 28.45
N HIS A 1150 41.18 -13.29 28.00
CA HIS A 1150 42.36 -12.88 28.77
C HIS A 1150 42.64 -11.39 28.71
N ASP A 1151 42.15 -10.68 27.69
CA ASP A 1151 42.38 -9.24 27.51
C ASP A 1151 41.53 -8.45 28.51
N GLN A 1152 40.25 -8.82 28.66
CA GLN A 1152 39.32 -8.20 29.63
C GLN A 1152 39.29 -8.92 30.99
N LYS A 1153 39.97 -10.05 31.11
CA LYS A 1153 39.95 -10.93 32.30
C LYS A 1153 38.53 -11.38 32.66
N ILE A 1154 37.81 -11.94 31.70
CA ILE A 1154 36.44 -12.44 31.88
C ILE A 1154 36.38 -13.93 31.56
N ILE A 1155 35.70 -14.71 32.41
CA ILE A 1155 35.34 -16.11 32.16
C ILE A 1155 33.84 -16.13 31.86
N TYR A 1156 33.47 -16.68 30.71
CA TYR A 1156 32.08 -16.93 30.32
C TYR A 1156 31.77 -18.43 30.41
N PRO A 1157 31.15 -18.89 31.52
CA PRO A 1157 30.44 -20.16 31.54
C PRO A 1157 29.19 -20.02 30.68
N LEU A 1158 29.15 -20.72 29.56
CA LEU A 1158 28.06 -20.66 28.59
C LEU A 1158 27.17 -21.89 28.74
N GLU A 1159 25.87 -21.66 28.91
CA GLU A 1159 24.84 -22.70 28.80
C GLU A 1159 24.23 -22.65 27.39
N CYS A 1160 24.36 -23.73 26.62
CA CYS A 1160 23.90 -23.81 25.24
C CYS A 1160 22.56 -24.53 25.15
N LYS A 1161 21.49 -23.80 24.82
CA LYS A 1161 20.15 -24.37 24.66
C LYS A 1161 19.66 -24.25 23.21
N ALA A 1162 19.56 -25.40 22.54
CA ALA A 1162 19.05 -25.51 21.17
C ALA A 1162 17.52 -25.31 21.11
N ILE A 1163 17.04 -24.15 21.53
CA ILE A 1163 15.62 -23.80 21.57
C ILE A 1163 15.21 -23.09 20.29
N TYR A 1164 14.10 -23.55 19.74
CA TYR A 1164 13.39 -22.85 18.68
C TYR A 1164 12.42 -21.85 19.31
N GLY A 1165 12.52 -20.59 18.92
CA GLY A 1165 11.77 -19.50 19.54
C GLY A 1165 10.27 -19.68 19.32
N ALA A 1166 9.49 -19.47 20.38
CA ALA A 1166 8.04 -19.60 20.38
C ALA A 1166 7.34 -18.81 19.25
N ARG A 1167 6.36 -19.43 18.58
CA ARG A 1167 5.61 -18.87 17.44
C ARG A 1167 4.26 -18.26 17.84
N ASN A 1168 3.71 -18.67 18.96
CA ASN A 1168 2.47 -18.14 19.52
C ASN A 1168 2.59 -18.02 21.05
N ILE A 1169 1.64 -17.32 21.66
CA ILE A 1169 1.61 -17.08 23.11
C ILE A 1169 1.59 -18.40 23.89
N HIS A 1170 0.97 -19.44 23.33
CA HIS A 1170 0.95 -20.77 23.95
C HIS A 1170 2.36 -21.36 24.13
N GLU A 1171 3.17 -21.34 23.06
CA GLU A 1171 4.57 -21.78 23.09
C GLU A 1171 5.40 -20.85 23.98
N MET A 1172 5.16 -19.53 23.96
CA MET A 1172 5.89 -18.57 24.80
C MET A 1172 5.71 -18.89 26.28
N LYS A 1173 4.47 -19.14 26.70
CA LYS A 1173 4.15 -19.49 28.08
C LYS A 1173 4.69 -20.86 28.48
N GLN A 1174 4.60 -21.85 27.58
CA GLN A 1174 5.18 -23.16 27.86
C GLN A 1174 6.70 -23.05 28.09
N GLU A 1175 7.38 -22.32 27.22
CA GLU A 1175 8.80 -22.05 27.34
C GLU A 1175 9.13 -21.30 28.64
N MET A 1176 8.35 -20.28 28.99
CA MET A 1176 8.50 -19.56 30.25
C MET A 1176 8.30 -20.44 31.49
N ASP A 1177 7.28 -21.28 31.51
CA ASP A 1177 7.01 -22.19 32.62
C ASP A 1177 8.12 -23.24 32.78
N GLU A 1178 8.73 -23.69 31.68
CA GLU A 1178 9.89 -24.59 31.73
C GLU A 1178 11.13 -23.91 32.32
N TYR A 1179 11.30 -22.60 32.08
CA TYR A 1179 12.47 -21.84 32.52
C TYR A 1179 12.35 -21.24 33.91
N LEU A 1180 11.19 -20.68 34.25
CA LEU A 1180 10.90 -19.97 35.50
C LEU A 1180 10.15 -20.83 36.52
N GLY A 1181 9.67 -22.00 36.12
CA GLY A 1181 8.79 -22.82 36.94
C GLY A 1181 7.31 -22.38 36.84
N LYS A 1182 6.41 -23.24 37.33
CA LYS A 1182 4.97 -22.94 37.38
C LYS A 1182 4.62 -22.31 38.71
N GLU A 1183 3.78 -21.27 38.69
CA GLU A 1183 3.21 -20.68 39.90
C GLU A 1183 2.59 -21.76 40.79
N GLY A 1184 3.02 -21.81 42.06
CA GLY A 1184 2.54 -22.78 43.05
C GLY A 1184 3.19 -24.18 42.99
N ARG A 1185 4.22 -24.43 42.17
CA ARG A 1185 5.02 -25.68 42.22
C ARG A 1185 6.46 -25.41 42.64
N THR A 1186 6.90 -26.07 43.71
CA THR A 1186 8.23 -25.99 44.34
C THR A 1186 9.33 -26.82 43.64
N ALA A 1187 9.23 -27.05 42.33
CA ALA A 1187 10.31 -27.70 41.58
C ALA A 1187 11.29 -26.63 41.10
N GLU A 1188 12.60 -26.77 41.42
CA GLU A 1188 13.67 -25.88 40.95
C GLU A 1188 13.59 -25.73 39.43
N SER A 1189 13.34 -24.49 38.98
CA SER A 1189 13.21 -24.16 37.57
C SER A 1189 14.55 -24.33 36.84
N ARG A 1190 14.54 -24.37 35.49
CA ARG A 1190 15.82 -24.48 34.75
C ARG A 1190 16.76 -23.31 35.08
N ILE A 1191 16.22 -22.11 35.23
CA ILE A 1191 17.05 -20.93 35.55
C ILE A 1191 17.62 -20.99 36.96
N ASP A 1192 16.88 -21.51 37.94
CA ASP A 1192 17.38 -21.68 39.32
C ASP A 1192 18.61 -22.58 39.38
N ARG A 1193 18.65 -23.63 38.54
CA ARG A 1193 19.82 -24.51 38.44
C ARG A 1193 21.03 -23.79 37.87
N HIS A 1194 20.84 -22.94 36.86
CA HIS A 1194 21.93 -22.15 36.28
C HIS A 1194 22.43 -21.08 37.26
N ILE A 1195 21.53 -20.45 38.02
CA ILE A 1195 21.88 -19.48 39.08
C ILE A 1195 22.67 -20.16 40.20
N ALA A 1196 22.20 -21.31 40.68
CA ALA A 1196 22.91 -22.09 41.69
C ALA A 1196 24.32 -22.47 41.22
N ARG A 1197 24.47 -22.82 39.94
CA ARG A 1197 25.77 -23.11 39.32
C ARG A 1197 26.67 -21.88 39.24
N HIS A 1198 26.12 -20.74 38.84
CA HIS A 1198 26.84 -19.46 38.79
C HIS A 1198 27.35 -19.03 40.18
N GLN A 1199 26.48 -19.06 41.19
CA GLN A 1199 26.83 -18.76 42.58
C GLN A 1199 27.91 -19.71 43.10
N TRP A 1200 27.82 -20.99 42.76
CA TRP A 1200 28.84 -21.97 43.13
C TRP A 1200 30.20 -21.63 42.50
N LEU A 1201 30.24 -21.26 41.22
CA LEU A 1201 31.48 -20.87 40.53
C LEU A 1201 32.10 -19.59 41.14
N GLN A 1202 31.28 -18.62 41.53
CA GLN A 1202 31.77 -17.42 42.22
C GLN A 1202 32.37 -17.74 43.59
N ASN A 1203 31.69 -18.57 44.38
CA ASN A 1203 32.14 -18.97 45.72
C ASN A 1203 33.37 -19.89 45.69
N ASN A 1204 33.60 -20.58 44.58
CA ASN A 1204 34.69 -21.54 44.39
C ASN A 1204 35.66 -21.13 43.27
N TYR A 1205 35.85 -19.82 43.08
CA TYR A 1205 36.68 -19.26 42.00
C TYR A 1205 38.06 -19.90 41.90
N GLN A 1206 38.73 -20.17 43.03
CA GLN A 1206 40.07 -20.75 43.02
C GLN A 1206 40.12 -22.12 42.34
N GLN A 1207 39.11 -22.99 42.55
CA GLN A 1207 39.05 -24.28 41.86
C GLN A 1207 38.91 -24.10 40.35
N LEU A 1208 38.13 -23.10 39.91
CA LEU A 1208 37.96 -22.79 38.50
C LEU A 1208 39.25 -22.20 37.90
N ALA A 1209 39.93 -21.30 38.60
CA ALA A 1209 41.19 -20.71 38.18
C ALA A 1209 42.31 -21.76 38.05
N ASP A 1210 42.40 -22.69 39.01
CA ASP A 1210 43.34 -23.81 38.99
C ASP A 1210 43.06 -24.77 37.81
N HIS A 1211 41.79 -25.05 37.55
CA HIS A 1211 41.37 -25.87 36.40
C HIS A 1211 41.79 -25.23 35.06
N LEU A 1212 41.65 -23.90 34.94
CA LEU A 1212 42.00 -23.14 33.75
C LEU A 1212 43.46 -22.72 33.69
N LYS A 1213 44.24 -22.96 34.74
CA LYS A 1213 45.66 -22.57 34.86
C LYS A 1213 45.88 -21.06 34.67
N ILE A 1214 44.93 -20.23 35.10
CA ILE A 1214 45.01 -18.77 34.99
C ILE A 1214 45.50 -18.13 36.30
N THR A 1215 46.18 -16.99 36.20
CA THR A 1215 46.71 -16.24 37.36
C THR A 1215 46.14 -14.82 37.40
N GLY A 1216 45.56 -14.42 38.54
CA GLY A 1216 44.88 -13.13 38.74
C GLY A 1216 43.37 -13.26 38.89
N ASN A 1217 42.68 -12.17 39.24
CA ASN A 1217 41.22 -12.17 39.39
C ASN A 1217 40.53 -11.92 38.05
N TYR A 1218 39.74 -12.89 37.61
CA TYR A 1218 38.86 -12.80 36.45
C TYR A 1218 37.41 -12.63 36.92
N LYS A 1219 36.62 -11.84 36.19
CA LYS A 1219 35.17 -11.73 36.40
C LYS A 1219 34.48 -12.95 35.80
N ILE A 1220 33.53 -13.55 36.50
CA ILE A 1220 32.69 -14.63 35.96
C ILE A 1220 31.36 -14.02 35.48
N VAL A 1221 31.05 -14.16 34.19
CA VAL A 1221 29.78 -13.74 33.58
C VAL A 1221 29.12 -14.96 32.93
N SER A 1222 28.17 -15.58 33.62
CA SER A 1222 27.47 -16.75 33.08
C SER A 1222 26.39 -16.31 32.09
N VAL A 1223 26.35 -16.92 30.90
CA VAL A 1223 25.44 -16.52 29.81
C VAL A 1223 24.69 -17.76 29.30
N ILE A 1224 23.39 -17.62 29.07
CA ILE A 1224 22.59 -18.63 28.37
C ILE A 1224 22.55 -18.25 26.89
N ILE A 1225 23.10 -19.12 26.03
CA ILE A 1225 23.06 -18.95 24.58
C ILE A 1225 21.96 -19.84 24.00
N THR A 1226 20.99 -19.23 23.30
CA THR A 1226 19.89 -19.93 22.62
C THR A 1226 20.07 -19.96 21.11
N ALA A 1227 19.45 -20.92 20.42
CA ALA A 1227 19.54 -20.97 18.95
C ALA A 1227 18.75 -19.83 18.28
N GLU A 1228 17.62 -19.45 18.85
CA GLU A 1228 16.79 -18.31 18.42
C GLU A 1228 16.44 -17.42 19.61
N ALA A 1229 15.99 -16.20 19.34
CA ALA A 1229 15.51 -15.29 20.38
C ALA A 1229 14.29 -15.89 21.09
N ILE A 1230 14.25 -15.74 22.42
CA ILE A 1230 13.20 -16.29 23.28
C ILE A 1230 12.44 -15.16 23.99
N PRO A 1231 11.14 -15.32 24.29
CA PRO A 1231 10.32 -14.26 24.88
C PRO A 1231 10.84 -13.75 26.23
N LEU A 1232 11.46 -14.66 27.01
CA LEU A 1232 12.03 -14.33 28.32
C LEU A 1232 12.98 -13.14 28.28
N ALA A 1233 13.80 -13.01 27.23
CA ALA A 1233 14.80 -11.95 27.12
C ALA A 1233 14.20 -10.52 27.10
N LEU A 1234 12.88 -10.39 26.92
CA LEU A 1234 12.18 -9.11 26.79
C LEU A 1234 11.31 -8.74 28.00
N LEU A 1235 11.15 -9.63 28.98
CA LEU A 1235 10.33 -9.37 30.16
C LEU A 1235 11.08 -8.46 31.14
N LYS A 1236 10.88 -7.15 31.02
CA LYS A 1236 11.49 -6.14 31.92
C LYS A 1236 11.03 -6.25 33.38
N GLU A 1237 9.83 -6.81 33.63
CA GLU A 1237 9.24 -6.88 34.97
C GLU A 1237 9.79 -8.00 35.86
N LYS A 1238 10.55 -8.95 35.31
CA LYS A 1238 11.27 -9.97 36.09
C LYS A 1238 12.75 -9.77 35.86
N GLU A 1239 13.50 -9.33 36.88
CA GLU A 1239 14.96 -9.35 36.83
C GLU A 1239 15.42 -10.79 36.57
N ILE A 1240 15.83 -11.06 35.33
CA ILE A 1240 16.43 -12.34 34.98
C ILE A 1240 17.89 -12.28 35.45
N PRO A 1241 18.33 -13.14 36.39
CA PRO A 1241 19.64 -12.99 37.04
C PRO A 1241 20.83 -13.31 36.13
N LEU A 1242 20.58 -13.95 34.98
CA LEU A 1242 21.58 -14.35 34.01
C LEU A 1242 21.20 -13.86 32.60
N PRO A 1243 22.13 -13.26 31.83
CA PRO A 1243 21.86 -12.82 30.46
C PRO A 1243 21.51 -13.99 29.53
N ILE A 1244 20.52 -13.75 28.66
CA ILE A 1244 20.08 -14.71 27.63
C ILE A 1244 20.27 -14.06 26.27
N ILE A 1245 21.09 -14.67 25.42
CA ILE A 1245 21.45 -14.15 24.10
C ILE A 1245 21.24 -15.24 23.06
N SER A 1246 20.73 -14.90 21.88
CA SER A 1246 20.67 -15.88 20.78
C SER A 1246 21.98 -15.92 19.97
N LEU A 1247 22.35 -17.10 19.46
CA LEU A 1247 23.48 -17.25 18.55
C LEU A 1247 23.32 -16.38 17.27
N LEU A 1248 22.09 -16.12 16.85
CA LEU A 1248 21.79 -15.21 15.73
C LEU A 1248 22.16 -13.77 16.05
N GLN A 1249 21.81 -13.26 17.24
CA GLN A 1249 22.24 -11.94 17.69
C GLN A 1249 23.75 -11.86 17.79
N LEU A 1250 24.41 -12.90 18.31
CA LEU A 1250 25.85 -12.98 18.42
C LEU A 1250 26.53 -12.95 17.03
N ARG A 1251 25.96 -13.65 16.03
CA ARG A 1251 26.44 -13.60 14.63
C ARG A 1251 26.22 -12.25 13.96
N HIS A 1252 25.13 -11.57 14.28
CA HIS A 1252 24.76 -10.31 13.65
C HIS A 1252 25.50 -9.10 14.26
N ARG A 1253 25.59 -9.04 15.59
CA ARG A 1253 26.14 -7.89 16.34
C ARG A 1253 27.52 -8.16 16.96
N GLY A 1254 28.06 -9.36 16.84
CA GLY A 1254 29.37 -9.70 17.38
C GLY A 1254 29.44 -9.65 18.92
N LEU A 1255 30.62 -9.37 19.44
CA LEU A 1255 30.91 -9.32 20.88
C LEU A 1255 30.17 -8.21 21.64
N ASP A 1256 29.66 -7.19 20.94
CA ASP A 1256 28.97 -6.07 21.58
C ASP A 1256 27.71 -6.54 22.35
N VAL A 1257 27.10 -7.65 21.94
CA VAL A 1257 25.95 -8.23 22.66
C VAL A 1257 26.37 -8.85 24.00
N LEU A 1258 27.58 -9.42 24.09
CA LEU A 1258 28.10 -9.95 25.36
C LEU A 1258 28.50 -8.82 26.30
N ARG A 1259 29.10 -7.75 25.75
CA ARG A 1259 29.59 -6.58 26.48
C ARG A 1259 28.50 -5.75 27.14
N GLN A 1260 27.27 -5.81 26.65
CA GLN A 1260 26.12 -5.16 27.30
C GLN A 1260 25.80 -5.75 28.70
N HIS A 1261 26.37 -6.90 29.03
CA HIS A 1261 26.14 -7.62 30.28
C HIS A 1261 27.42 -7.73 31.14
N GLU A 1262 28.50 -7.06 30.73
CA GLU A 1262 29.73 -6.87 31.49
C GLU A 1262 29.62 -5.65 32.40
#